data_AF-A0AAF5DFJ2-F1
#
_entry.id   AF-A0AAF5DFJ2-F1
#
_cell.length_a   1.000
_cell.length_b   1.000
_cell.length_c   1.000
_cell.angle_alpha   90.00
_cell.angle_beta   90.00
_cell.angle_gamma   90.00
#
_symmetry.space_group_name_H-M   'P 1'
#
loop_
_entity.id
_entity.type
_entity.pdbx_description
1 polymer ?
#
loop_
_entity_poly.entity_id
_entity_poly.type
_entity_poly.pdbx_seq_one_letter_code
_entity_poly.pdbx_strand_id
1 'polypeptide(L)'
;SPSIKEVSFDNDFDKSTQNVSLAANLLINEMCTSEFCKPDLDLTDHINKLFPTEQSLSQLDNIIFSVGKEIDDIDNELAELVESHGQIELDGNDALVQIQSAMIELEKKIRSIRSKTQNSELSVHEMTRDIKQLDVAKRNLTSSITTLHHLQILLSGVNSLSLWIPDKKYSDIVSQLPAVLNVLELFNDYQDIEQIKILSNKVVQIKNDISEQLNNDLKTVFQKGILNQTTADMCRIAAVLNNHVEENFWKWFIDLQLSEYSVLYAESESIAWLDKINERFIWFVRKLTDFEKLIQMKIFPSQWEMGRRLTKEFCDRTRNSLCRLMQRRRMEIDWKLLMHSINHTKSFESLLCKRFPAKDNYNFDKIIWKVFDDFIDIYVAAQNKKLVEFLDECSGKIRNGSERPIRQTSTTAHSLSSSADVFLLLKKIITDSTKLCADPNALLWKLVDIFKNCLQKYANDCIVAFLPKDNSWNGLSATASLFPHFVRDDTSQRLNDDQQFFICCLLATADWCAETTLQLQDKLKQRIESIDFTNEVELFYGISNKALLVLVTDIELFCESIFHEMIKKDWSKVKSVGDESSFILTLKNYLTEKIPILRDYFTDLRKYFAHFCLKLVTQMVNKYLGVIFRCKPISITGAEQLLLNTHSLKTFLLSMPSVGSIVQAKPPTMYTTTVTKTLTKAEMVLKVVIQPLKNNEDFVDDYIKMLPESEYTELQKILDMRSMKRSEQAPIISLYRSKMELITATESFTNESPTTTNLSETIGQVVGITTESLSNSTTMTGVENQMQLIFDETGQPFILMREQEKQKRLRGIEALKSHILAARAVAGIVKSSLGPRGFDKMLVSPDGDVTITNDGATIMDKMDVEHHIAKLLVELSKAQDAEIGDGTTGVVVMAGAMLQQAEQLLDKGIHPLKIADGYDLACKKALETLDKIAEDFNVLDREALVKSAMTSLGSKIVNKSHRQFAEMSVDAVLTVADMASRDVNFDLIKIQGKVGGKLEDSTLVKGIVLEKGMAHPQMPKEIKDVKIAILTCPFEPPKPKIKHKLDIGSTEDFKKLRQYEIDVFLNMIKDVKNSGATLAICQWGFDDEATHLLYANDLPAVRWVGGPEIELIAIATKGRIVPRFSELSPEKLGFAGTVKEVTYGTMKESMLFIEGCPDTRACTILLRGANTIMIEEAKRALNDSMCVVRNLIKDNRIVYGGGAAELACAIAVSEEADKISGLEQYAYRAFAEALESIPMTLAANSGLSPIDTVTQLRAQQITEKNPRLGVDALYNGTNDMKSLNVIETLLSKKEQISLAAQVVRMILKIDDVRIPDEEQNMGY
;
A
#
# COMPACT_ATOMS: atom_id res chain seq x y z
N SER A 1 -32.05 -24.73 54.98
CA SER A 1 -30.68 -24.72 55.52
C SER A 1 -29.97 -25.96 55.00
N PRO A 2 -28.73 -25.89 54.47
CA PRO A 2 -27.90 -24.72 54.11
C PRO A 2 -28.26 -24.22 52.69
N SER A 3 -28.47 -22.92 52.41
CA SER A 3 -27.52 -21.78 52.30
C SER A 3 -26.93 -21.59 50.88
N ILE A 4 -27.69 -20.88 50.04
CA ILE A 4 -27.29 -19.62 49.37
C ILE A 4 -25.95 -19.62 48.61
N LYS A 5 -26.05 -19.49 47.27
CA LYS A 5 -25.44 -18.38 46.54
C LYS A 5 -26.35 -17.96 45.39
N GLU A 6 -26.85 -16.74 45.47
CA GLU A 6 -27.56 -16.09 44.37
C GLU A 6 -26.56 -15.84 43.23
N VAL A 7 -26.96 -16.16 42.00
CA VAL A 7 -26.35 -15.62 40.79
C VAL A 7 -27.47 -14.93 40.04
N SER A 8 -27.35 -13.61 39.92
CA SER A 8 -28.31 -12.74 39.26
C SER A 8 -28.52 -13.14 37.80
N PHE A 9 -29.77 -13.44 37.46
CA PHE A 9 -30.22 -13.43 36.08
C PHE A 9 -30.43 -11.96 35.67
N ASP A 10 -29.50 -11.40 34.91
CA ASP A 10 -29.72 -10.13 34.20
C ASP A 10 -29.09 -10.18 32.80
N ASN A 11 -29.97 -10.22 31.80
CA ASN A 11 -29.87 -9.51 30.51
C ASN A 11 -28.62 -9.76 29.63
N ASP A 12 -28.59 -10.92 28.96
CA ASP A 12 -27.75 -11.15 27.76
C ASP A 12 -28.55 -11.79 26.60
N PHE A 13 -29.86 -11.49 26.52
CA PHE A 13 -30.79 -12.05 25.51
C PHE A 13 -31.02 -11.15 24.26
N ASP A 14 -30.42 -9.95 24.20
CA ASP A 14 -30.73 -8.93 23.17
C ASP A 14 -29.75 -8.85 21.98
N LYS A 15 -28.75 -9.75 21.88
CA LYS A 15 -27.73 -9.71 20.82
C LYS A 15 -27.91 -10.70 19.67
N SER A 16 -29.02 -11.45 19.64
CA SER A 16 -29.32 -12.45 18.60
C SER A 16 -30.19 -11.91 17.45
N THR A 17 -30.78 -10.72 17.59
CA THR A 17 -31.82 -10.20 16.67
C THR A 17 -31.31 -9.31 15.53
N GLN A 18 -30.10 -8.76 15.58
CA GLN A 18 -29.61 -7.82 14.56
C GLN A 18 -29.04 -8.48 13.27
N ASN A 19 -28.69 -9.77 13.30
CA ASN A 19 -28.10 -10.46 12.14
C ASN A 19 -29.11 -10.90 11.06
N VAL A 20 -30.41 -10.64 11.26
CA VAL A 20 -31.48 -11.01 10.31
C VAL A 20 -31.51 -10.06 9.10
N SER A 21 -31.07 -8.82 9.25
CA SER A 21 -31.23 -7.77 8.22
C SER A 21 -30.45 -8.03 6.93
N LEU A 22 -29.26 -8.65 6.97
CA LEU A 22 -28.45 -8.84 5.77
C LEU A 22 -29.01 -9.96 4.87
N ALA A 23 -29.53 -11.04 5.47
CA ALA A 23 -30.20 -12.11 4.74
C ALA A 23 -31.57 -11.66 4.21
N ALA A 24 -32.30 -10.87 5.01
CA ALA A 24 -33.53 -10.21 4.55
C ALA A 24 -33.26 -9.25 3.39
N ASN A 25 -32.24 -8.38 3.47
CA ASN A 25 -31.89 -7.46 2.39
C ASN A 25 -31.39 -8.16 1.13
N LEU A 26 -30.76 -9.34 1.24
CA LEU A 26 -30.42 -10.17 0.07
C LEU A 26 -31.67 -10.77 -0.57
N LEU A 27 -32.60 -11.31 0.22
CA LEU A 27 -33.90 -11.80 -0.29
C LEU A 27 -34.74 -10.67 -0.92
N ILE A 28 -34.78 -9.48 -0.30
CA ILE A 28 -35.46 -8.30 -0.85
C ILE A 28 -34.83 -7.94 -2.21
N ASN A 29 -33.50 -7.88 -2.32
CA ASN A 29 -32.83 -7.61 -3.60
C ASN A 29 -33.00 -8.72 -4.65
N GLU A 30 -33.22 -9.97 -4.26
CA GLU A 30 -33.56 -11.08 -5.18
C GLU A 30 -35.04 -11.08 -5.59
N MET A 31 -35.93 -10.43 -4.83
CA MET A 31 -37.37 -10.32 -5.12
C MET A 31 -37.76 -9.06 -5.91
N CYS A 32 -36.90 -8.04 -6.01
CA CYS A 32 -37.17 -6.82 -6.78
C CYS A 32 -37.03 -7.04 -8.30
N THR A 33 -38.14 -7.35 -8.97
CA THR A 33 -38.20 -7.60 -10.43
C THR A 33 -38.48 -6.36 -11.29
N SER A 34 -38.98 -5.25 -10.71
CA SER A 34 -39.29 -4.01 -11.43
C SER A 34 -38.24 -2.91 -11.21
N GLU A 35 -38.13 -1.97 -12.16
CA GLU A 35 -37.16 -0.85 -12.06
C GLU A 35 -37.49 0.14 -10.94
N PHE A 36 -38.76 0.18 -10.50
CA PHE A 36 -39.26 1.07 -9.45
C PHE A 36 -38.83 0.69 -8.03
N CYS A 37 -38.42 -0.56 -7.79
CA CYS A 37 -38.02 -1.05 -6.46
C CYS A 37 -36.56 -0.76 -6.07
N LYS A 38 -35.82 0.04 -6.85
CA LYS A 38 -34.42 0.38 -6.55
C LYS A 38 -34.36 1.52 -5.51
N PRO A 39 -33.65 1.37 -4.37
CA PRO A 39 -33.62 2.38 -3.31
C PRO A 39 -32.91 3.70 -3.71
N ASP A 40 -32.14 3.69 -4.80
CA ASP A 40 -31.37 4.83 -5.32
C ASP A 40 -32.02 5.49 -6.56
N LEU A 41 -33.34 5.39 -6.75
CA LEU A 41 -34.02 5.90 -7.95
C LEU A 41 -34.22 7.43 -7.91
N ASP A 42 -33.47 8.17 -8.74
CA ASP A 42 -33.71 9.59 -9.00
C ASP A 42 -34.93 9.77 -9.94
N LEU A 43 -36.08 10.12 -9.33
CA LEU A 43 -37.35 10.39 -10.02
C LEU A 43 -37.21 11.45 -11.13
N THR A 44 -36.39 12.48 -10.91
CA THR A 44 -36.20 13.56 -11.87
C THR A 44 -35.49 13.07 -13.13
N ASP A 45 -34.51 12.18 -12.98
CA ASP A 45 -33.75 11.61 -14.08
C ASP A 45 -34.59 10.60 -14.89
N HIS A 46 -35.51 9.87 -14.24
CA HIS A 46 -36.46 8.98 -14.91
C HIS A 46 -37.54 9.77 -15.69
N ILE A 47 -38.08 10.86 -15.13
CA ILE A 47 -39.01 11.76 -15.84
C ILE A 47 -38.33 12.39 -17.06
N ASN A 48 -37.07 12.82 -16.94
CA ASN A 48 -36.31 13.37 -18.07
C ASN A 48 -36.02 12.34 -19.18
N LYS A 49 -35.91 11.04 -18.85
CA LYS A 49 -35.81 9.93 -19.82
C LYS A 49 -37.14 9.63 -20.51
N LEU A 50 -38.27 9.75 -19.81
CA LEU A 50 -39.61 9.54 -20.37
C LEU A 50 -40.06 10.71 -21.27
N PHE A 51 -39.64 11.95 -20.98
CA PHE A 51 -40.03 13.16 -21.71
C PHE A 51 -38.81 13.97 -22.23
N PRO A 52 -37.98 13.40 -23.13
CA PRO A 52 -36.75 14.06 -23.60
C PRO A 52 -36.98 15.27 -24.50
N THR A 53 -38.21 15.52 -24.97
CA THR A 53 -38.60 16.68 -25.80
C THR A 53 -40.00 17.18 -25.47
N GLU A 54 -40.31 18.44 -25.82
CA GLU A 54 -41.67 19.00 -25.68
C GLU A 54 -42.70 18.24 -26.53
N GLN A 55 -42.28 17.60 -27.63
CA GLN A 55 -43.15 16.77 -28.47
C GLN A 55 -43.51 15.42 -27.82
N SER A 56 -42.67 14.87 -26.96
CA SER A 56 -42.98 13.63 -26.21
C SER A 56 -44.13 13.79 -25.20
N LEU A 57 -44.53 15.02 -24.84
CA LEU A 57 -45.75 15.27 -24.06
C LEU A 57 -47.03 14.80 -24.80
N SER A 58 -46.98 14.59 -26.12
CA SER A 58 -48.09 13.94 -26.86
C SER A 58 -48.32 12.48 -26.47
N GLN A 59 -47.36 11.85 -25.79
CA GLN A 59 -47.45 10.47 -25.29
C GLN A 59 -47.76 10.41 -23.79
N LEU A 60 -48.03 11.55 -23.15
CA LEU A 60 -48.34 11.64 -21.71
C LEU A 60 -49.45 10.66 -21.31
N ASP A 61 -50.56 10.62 -22.04
CA ASP A 61 -51.69 9.71 -21.75
C ASP A 61 -51.30 8.22 -21.86
N ASN A 62 -50.42 7.86 -22.81
CA ASN A 62 -49.93 6.49 -22.97
C ASN A 62 -48.96 6.10 -21.85
N ILE A 63 -48.12 7.03 -21.39
CA ILE A 63 -47.18 6.80 -20.29
C ILE A 63 -47.95 6.76 -18.96
N ILE A 64 -48.93 7.63 -18.74
CA ILE A 64 -49.85 7.56 -17.59
C ILE A 64 -50.62 6.24 -17.61
N PHE A 65 -51.07 5.76 -18.77
CA PHE A 65 -51.72 4.45 -18.89
C PHE A 65 -50.75 3.29 -18.60
N SER A 66 -49.49 3.37 -19.06
CA SER A 66 -48.48 2.35 -18.78
C SER A 66 -48.10 2.30 -17.29
N VAL A 67 -47.83 3.46 -16.67
CA VAL A 67 -47.51 3.56 -15.24
C VAL A 67 -48.72 3.21 -14.38
N GLY A 68 -49.92 3.63 -14.79
CA GLY A 68 -51.17 3.23 -14.13
C GLY A 68 -51.38 1.71 -14.18
N LYS A 69 -51.11 1.07 -15.33
CA LYS A 69 -51.14 -0.39 -15.45
C LYS A 69 -50.06 -1.07 -14.62
N GLU A 70 -48.86 -0.51 -14.54
CA GLU A 70 -47.77 -1.07 -13.73
C GLU A 70 -48.04 -0.91 -12.23
N ILE A 71 -48.73 0.16 -11.81
CA ILE A 71 -49.30 0.30 -10.47
C ILE A 71 -50.41 -0.73 -10.25
N ASP A 72 -51.36 -0.89 -11.17
CA ASP A 72 -52.42 -1.92 -11.06
C ASP A 72 -51.82 -3.34 -10.98
N ASP A 73 -50.80 -3.66 -11.78
CA ASP A 73 -50.13 -4.96 -11.77
C ASP A 73 -49.39 -5.19 -10.42
N ILE A 74 -48.71 -4.16 -9.88
CA ILE A 74 -48.05 -4.23 -8.56
C ILE A 74 -49.06 -4.28 -7.41
N ASP A 75 -50.16 -3.52 -7.46
CA ASP A 75 -51.22 -3.55 -6.46
C ASP A 75 -51.95 -4.90 -6.46
N ASN A 76 -52.09 -5.57 -7.62
CA ASN A 76 -52.57 -6.95 -7.70
C ASN A 76 -51.57 -7.95 -7.10
N GLU A 77 -50.27 -7.82 -7.37
CA GLU A 77 -49.24 -8.71 -6.80
C GLU A 77 -49.09 -8.50 -5.28
N LEU A 78 -49.20 -7.26 -4.80
CA LEU A 78 -49.31 -6.91 -3.39
C LEU A 78 -50.61 -7.42 -2.78
N ALA A 79 -51.74 -7.38 -3.49
CA ALA A 79 -53.01 -7.94 -3.02
C ALA A 79 -52.92 -9.47 -2.89
N GLU A 80 -52.38 -10.19 -3.87
CA GLU A 80 -52.14 -11.64 -3.75
C GLU A 80 -51.15 -11.96 -2.60
N LEU A 81 -50.10 -11.16 -2.42
CA LEU A 81 -49.15 -11.34 -1.31
C LEU A 81 -49.78 -11.05 0.06
N VAL A 82 -50.61 -10.01 0.17
CA VAL A 82 -51.32 -9.66 1.42
C VAL A 82 -52.46 -10.62 1.70
N GLU A 83 -53.20 -11.10 0.70
CA GLU A 83 -54.16 -12.20 0.86
C GLU A 83 -53.43 -13.48 1.27
N SER A 84 -52.29 -13.82 0.67
CA SER A 84 -51.52 -15.02 1.07
C SER A 84 -50.98 -14.90 2.50
N HIS A 85 -50.49 -13.72 2.93
CA HIS A 85 -50.07 -13.48 4.32
C HIS A 85 -51.26 -13.49 5.28
N GLY A 86 -52.40 -12.92 4.90
CA GLY A 86 -53.64 -12.97 5.67
C GLY A 86 -54.17 -14.40 5.81
N GLN A 87 -54.07 -15.22 4.76
CA GLN A 87 -54.38 -16.64 4.79
C GLN A 87 -53.43 -17.40 5.70
N ILE A 88 -52.12 -17.09 5.67
CA ILE A 88 -51.11 -17.70 6.55
C ILE A 88 -51.30 -17.28 8.02
N GLU A 89 -51.69 -16.03 8.29
CA GLU A 89 -52.07 -15.59 9.65
C GLU A 89 -53.37 -16.24 10.11
N LEU A 90 -54.36 -16.41 9.23
CA LEU A 90 -55.62 -17.10 9.54
C LEU A 90 -55.41 -18.60 9.79
N ASP A 91 -54.73 -19.30 8.88
CA ASP A 91 -54.37 -20.72 9.03
C ASP A 91 -53.44 -20.94 10.25
N GLY A 92 -52.54 -20.00 10.52
CA GLY A 92 -51.68 -19.99 11.71
C GLY A 92 -52.47 -19.82 13.01
N ASN A 93 -53.44 -18.90 13.03
CA ASN A 93 -54.34 -18.70 14.17
C ASN A 93 -55.32 -19.87 14.34
N ASP A 94 -55.90 -20.40 13.28
CA ASP A 94 -56.78 -21.58 13.33
C ASP A 94 -55.99 -22.83 13.76
N ALA A 95 -54.75 -23.01 13.31
CA ALA A 95 -53.86 -24.05 13.82
C ALA A 95 -53.55 -23.84 15.32
N LEU A 96 -53.31 -22.60 15.77
CA LEU A 96 -53.12 -22.30 17.19
C LEU A 96 -54.39 -22.54 18.03
N VAL A 97 -55.57 -22.18 17.53
CA VAL A 97 -56.87 -22.45 18.18
C VAL A 97 -57.16 -23.95 18.20
N GLN A 98 -56.86 -24.68 17.13
CA GLN A 98 -56.96 -26.14 17.09
C GLN A 98 -55.98 -26.79 18.09
N ILE A 99 -54.73 -26.33 18.16
CA ILE A 99 -53.74 -26.81 19.14
C ILE A 99 -54.18 -26.49 20.57
N GLN A 100 -54.71 -25.29 20.84
CA GLN A 100 -55.25 -24.94 22.16
C GLN A 100 -56.48 -25.78 22.53
N SER A 101 -57.42 -25.99 21.59
CA SER A 101 -58.60 -26.82 21.85
C SER A 101 -58.22 -28.29 22.08
N ALA A 102 -57.25 -28.81 21.30
CA ALA A 102 -56.67 -30.13 21.48
C ALA A 102 -55.89 -30.23 22.80
N MET A 103 -55.17 -29.19 23.22
CA MET A 103 -54.51 -29.14 24.53
C MET A 103 -55.52 -29.14 25.68
N ILE A 104 -56.63 -28.40 25.59
CA ILE A 104 -57.69 -28.39 26.60
C ILE A 104 -58.43 -29.75 26.64
N GLU A 105 -58.66 -30.38 25.49
CA GLU A 105 -59.27 -31.72 25.45
C GLU A 105 -58.31 -32.79 25.97
N LEU A 106 -57.02 -32.70 25.63
CA LEU A 106 -55.95 -33.54 26.17
C LEU A 106 -55.83 -33.33 27.69
N GLU A 107 -55.94 -32.09 28.19
CA GLU A 107 -55.90 -31.82 29.62
C GLU A 107 -57.14 -32.41 30.33
N LYS A 108 -58.34 -32.29 29.75
CA LYS A 108 -59.55 -32.96 30.26
C LYS A 108 -59.41 -34.49 30.24
N LYS A 109 -58.85 -35.07 29.17
CA LYS A 109 -58.55 -36.50 29.06
C LYS A 109 -57.51 -36.92 30.11
N ILE A 110 -56.43 -36.16 30.30
CA ILE A 110 -55.41 -36.39 31.34
C ILE A 110 -56.02 -36.29 32.74
N ARG A 111 -56.84 -35.27 33.05
CA ARG A 111 -57.54 -35.17 34.35
C ARG A 111 -58.52 -36.32 34.56
N SER A 112 -59.27 -36.74 33.53
CA SER A 112 -60.21 -37.87 33.61
C SER A 112 -59.48 -39.20 33.78
N ILE A 113 -58.41 -39.43 33.02
CA ILE A 113 -57.52 -40.58 33.17
C ILE A 113 -56.88 -40.56 34.55
N ARG A 114 -56.39 -39.42 35.05
CA ARG A 114 -55.78 -39.29 36.38
C ARG A 114 -56.80 -39.59 37.48
N SER A 115 -58.04 -39.10 37.39
CA SER A 115 -59.11 -39.44 38.35
C SER A 115 -59.50 -40.92 38.29
N LYS A 116 -59.65 -41.51 37.11
CA LYS A 116 -59.89 -42.96 36.96
C LYS A 116 -58.71 -43.78 37.48
N THR A 117 -57.48 -43.35 37.20
CA THR A 117 -56.25 -43.99 37.67
C THR A 117 -56.13 -43.86 39.18
N GLN A 118 -56.55 -42.75 39.79
CA GLN A 118 -56.50 -42.57 41.24
C GLN A 118 -57.56 -43.42 41.97
N ASN A 119 -58.77 -43.58 41.39
CA ASN A 119 -59.76 -44.54 41.90
C ASN A 119 -59.32 -45.99 41.69
N SER A 120 -58.71 -46.28 40.53
CA SER A 120 -58.10 -47.59 40.25
C SER A 120 -56.94 -47.88 41.20
N GLU A 121 -56.09 -46.88 41.47
CA GLU A 121 -55.00 -46.97 42.44
C GLU A 121 -55.55 -47.23 43.83
N LEU A 122 -56.62 -46.56 44.29
CA LEU A 122 -57.20 -46.83 45.61
C LEU A 122 -57.73 -48.27 45.70
N SER A 123 -58.53 -48.74 44.73
CA SER A 123 -59.03 -50.12 44.73
C SER A 123 -57.91 -51.16 44.57
N VAL A 124 -56.91 -50.90 43.72
CA VAL A 124 -55.72 -51.74 43.59
C VAL A 124 -54.89 -51.71 44.87
N HIS A 125 -54.75 -50.56 45.55
CA HIS A 125 -53.92 -50.42 46.74
C HIS A 125 -54.56 -51.08 47.97
N GLU A 126 -55.88 -51.18 48.05
CA GLU A 126 -56.58 -52.07 48.99
C GLU A 126 -56.34 -53.55 48.63
N MET A 127 -56.57 -53.95 47.37
CA MET A 127 -56.32 -55.34 46.92
C MET A 127 -54.84 -55.77 47.06
N THR A 128 -53.90 -54.85 46.92
CA THR A 128 -52.45 -55.09 47.01
C THR A 128 -51.85 -54.70 48.36
N ARG A 129 -52.62 -54.40 49.40
CA ARG A 129 -52.04 -53.97 50.68
C ARG A 129 -51.11 -55.03 51.28
N ASP A 130 -51.59 -56.27 51.30
CA ASP A 130 -50.84 -57.40 51.85
C ASP A 130 -49.75 -57.88 50.87
N ILE A 131 -49.98 -57.71 49.55
CA ILE A 131 -48.96 -57.88 48.50
C ILE A 131 -47.82 -56.87 48.68
N LYS A 132 -48.10 -55.59 49.00
CA LYS A 132 -47.08 -54.57 49.27
C LYS A 132 -46.25 -54.86 50.52
N GLN A 133 -46.81 -55.48 51.56
CA GLN A 133 -46.01 -55.91 52.72
C GLN A 133 -45.04 -57.04 52.34
N LEU A 134 -45.51 -58.02 51.56
CA LEU A 134 -44.66 -59.07 51.01
C LEU A 134 -43.61 -58.53 50.03
N ASP A 135 -43.96 -57.57 49.17
CA ASP A 135 -43.02 -56.92 48.25
C ASP A 135 -42.02 -56.01 48.96
N VAL A 136 -42.36 -55.36 50.09
CA VAL A 136 -41.39 -54.63 50.92
C VAL A 136 -40.43 -55.59 51.61
N ALA A 137 -40.93 -56.70 52.17
CA ALA A 137 -40.07 -57.75 52.73
C ALA A 137 -39.15 -58.37 51.67
N LYS A 138 -39.69 -58.67 50.49
CA LYS A 138 -38.96 -59.15 49.31
C LYS A 138 -37.97 -58.10 48.80
N ARG A 139 -38.31 -56.80 48.77
CA ARG A 139 -37.40 -55.72 48.36
C ARG A 139 -36.26 -55.56 49.36
N ASN A 140 -36.52 -55.66 50.65
CA ASN A 140 -35.48 -55.60 51.67
C ASN A 140 -34.56 -56.84 51.61
N LEU A 141 -35.13 -58.04 51.46
CA LEU A 141 -34.35 -59.27 51.20
C LEU A 141 -33.54 -59.17 49.90
N THR A 142 -34.14 -58.71 48.81
CA THR A 142 -33.46 -58.52 47.52
C THR A 142 -32.36 -57.47 47.66
N SER A 143 -32.61 -56.37 48.37
CA SER A 143 -31.62 -55.34 48.67
C SER A 143 -30.44 -55.95 49.43
N SER A 144 -30.66 -56.61 50.57
CA SER A 144 -29.61 -57.28 51.33
C SER A 144 -28.86 -58.36 50.55
N ILE A 145 -29.56 -59.14 49.71
CA ILE A 145 -28.94 -60.13 48.81
C ILE A 145 -28.09 -59.40 47.76
N THR A 146 -28.56 -58.30 47.16
CA THR A 146 -27.75 -57.50 46.23
C THR A 146 -26.57 -56.82 46.91
N THR A 147 -26.70 -56.31 48.14
CA THR A 147 -25.56 -55.73 48.89
C THR A 147 -24.53 -56.81 49.24
N LEU A 148 -24.97 -58.01 49.64
CA LEU A 148 -24.07 -59.16 49.87
C LEU A 148 -23.44 -59.66 48.56
N HIS A 149 -24.18 -59.66 47.45
CA HIS A 149 -23.66 -60.03 46.14
C HIS A 149 -22.68 -58.98 45.61
N HIS A 150 -22.95 -57.68 45.81
CA HIS A 150 -22.03 -56.59 45.52
C HIS A 150 -20.78 -56.68 46.39
N LEU A 151 -20.90 -57.02 47.69
CA LEU A 151 -19.76 -57.29 48.56
C LEU A 151 -18.94 -58.49 48.05
N GLN A 152 -19.60 -59.55 47.59
CA GLN A 152 -18.95 -60.71 46.98
C GLN A 152 -18.24 -60.34 45.66
N ILE A 153 -18.85 -59.52 44.82
CA ILE A 153 -18.24 -58.99 43.57
C ILE A 153 -17.04 -58.11 43.91
N LEU A 154 -17.15 -57.22 44.90
CA LEU A 154 -16.03 -56.38 45.36
C LEU A 154 -14.88 -57.25 45.86
N LEU A 155 -15.15 -58.24 46.71
CA LEU A 155 -14.12 -59.09 47.31
C LEU A 155 -13.50 -60.07 46.30
N SER A 156 -14.31 -60.61 45.38
CA SER A 156 -13.83 -61.41 44.24
C SER A 156 -13.02 -60.58 43.25
N GLY A 157 -13.48 -59.38 42.92
CA GLY A 157 -12.84 -58.47 41.99
C GLY A 157 -11.52 -57.91 42.52
N VAL A 158 -11.47 -57.49 43.79
CA VAL A 158 -10.22 -57.04 44.45
C VAL A 158 -9.18 -58.15 44.48
N ASN A 159 -9.56 -59.39 44.81
CA ASN A 159 -8.64 -60.53 44.79
C ASN A 159 -8.17 -60.89 43.37
N SER A 160 -9.06 -60.79 42.38
CA SER A 160 -8.72 -61.06 40.96
C SER A 160 -7.79 -59.99 40.40
N LEU A 161 -8.08 -58.71 40.65
CA LEU A 161 -7.21 -57.59 40.29
C LEU A 161 -5.83 -57.73 40.94
N SER A 162 -5.73 -58.08 42.24
CA SER A 162 -4.44 -58.26 42.90
C SER A 162 -3.59 -59.40 42.31
N LEU A 163 -4.23 -60.39 41.66
CA LEU A 163 -3.56 -61.46 40.93
C LEU A 163 -3.11 -61.03 39.52
N TRP A 164 -3.89 -60.19 38.83
CA TRP A 164 -3.65 -59.84 37.43
C TRP A 164 -2.67 -58.68 37.21
N ILE A 165 -2.50 -57.80 38.20
CA ILE A 165 -1.55 -56.69 38.19
C ILE A 165 -0.09 -57.15 37.90
N PRO A 166 0.50 -58.08 38.66
CA PRO A 166 1.87 -58.57 38.39
C PRO A 166 1.98 -59.33 37.07
N ASP A 167 0.92 -60.05 36.66
CA ASP A 167 0.85 -60.82 35.42
C ASP A 167 0.69 -59.96 34.14
N LYS A 168 0.49 -58.63 34.27
CA LYS A 168 0.24 -57.67 33.18
C LYS A 168 -0.96 -58.03 32.28
N LYS A 169 -2.01 -58.64 32.84
CA LYS A 169 -3.21 -59.07 32.09
C LYS A 169 -4.22 -57.93 31.89
N TYR A 170 -3.89 -56.94 31.07
CA TYR A 170 -4.73 -55.75 30.86
C TYR A 170 -6.14 -56.07 30.33
N SER A 171 -6.30 -57.08 29.47
CA SER A 171 -7.63 -57.53 28.98
C SER A 171 -8.57 -57.91 30.13
N ASP A 172 -8.07 -58.69 31.09
CA ASP A 172 -8.86 -59.15 32.24
C ASP A 172 -9.16 -57.99 33.19
N ILE A 173 -8.18 -57.10 33.42
CA ILE A 173 -8.33 -55.88 34.21
C ILE A 173 -9.41 -54.94 33.62
N VAL A 174 -9.44 -54.71 32.29
CA VAL A 174 -10.49 -53.92 31.62
C VAL A 174 -11.89 -54.46 31.94
N SER A 175 -12.05 -55.78 31.99
CA SER A 175 -13.36 -56.43 32.17
C SER A 175 -13.94 -56.25 33.58
N GLN A 176 -13.10 -56.20 34.62
CA GLN A 176 -13.55 -56.13 36.02
C GLN A 176 -13.36 -54.76 36.68
N LEU A 177 -12.36 -53.97 36.31
CA LEU A 177 -12.07 -52.70 36.98
C LEU A 177 -13.27 -51.72 36.98
N PRO A 178 -14.04 -51.53 35.88
CA PRO A 178 -15.24 -50.69 35.90
C PRO A 178 -16.33 -51.25 36.82
N ALA A 179 -16.48 -52.57 36.88
CA ALA A 179 -17.46 -53.22 37.77
C ALA A 179 -17.06 -53.04 39.24
N VAL A 180 -15.78 -53.17 39.59
CA VAL A 180 -15.28 -52.96 40.95
C VAL A 180 -15.41 -51.50 41.38
N LEU A 181 -15.18 -50.53 40.50
CA LEU A 181 -15.35 -49.11 40.81
C LEU A 181 -16.82 -48.71 40.96
N ASN A 182 -17.70 -49.14 40.05
CA ASN A 182 -19.15 -48.91 40.18
C ASN A 182 -19.70 -49.55 41.47
N VAL A 183 -19.19 -50.72 41.86
CA VAL A 183 -19.58 -51.37 43.12
C VAL A 183 -18.99 -50.64 44.34
N LEU A 184 -17.78 -50.07 44.25
CA LEU A 184 -17.19 -49.26 45.31
C LEU A 184 -18.04 -48.01 45.62
N GLU A 185 -18.58 -47.35 44.59
CA GLU A 185 -19.45 -46.17 44.76
C GLU A 185 -20.70 -46.49 45.59
N LEU A 186 -21.28 -47.68 45.41
CA LEU A 186 -22.41 -48.18 46.21
C LEU A 186 -22.07 -48.45 47.68
N PHE A 187 -20.78 -48.49 48.04
CA PHE A 187 -20.29 -48.66 49.40
C PHE A 187 -19.77 -47.38 50.07
N ASN A 188 -19.86 -46.22 49.41
CA ASN A 188 -19.44 -44.94 50.00
C ASN A 188 -20.18 -44.61 51.30
N ASP A 189 -21.48 -44.94 51.40
CA ASP A 189 -22.29 -44.73 52.60
C ASP A 189 -21.96 -45.71 53.75
N TYR A 190 -21.09 -46.70 53.52
CA TYR A 190 -20.72 -47.75 54.48
C TYR A 190 -19.25 -47.67 54.94
N GLN A 191 -18.60 -46.51 54.75
CA GLN A 191 -17.20 -46.23 55.14
C GLN A 191 -16.91 -46.46 56.63
N ASP A 192 -17.92 -46.42 57.51
CA ASP A 192 -17.80 -46.64 58.95
C ASP A 192 -17.46 -48.10 59.32
N ILE A 193 -17.70 -49.06 58.42
CA ILE A 193 -17.42 -50.48 58.67
C ILE A 193 -15.94 -50.76 58.38
N GLU A 194 -15.18 -51.13 59.42
CA GLU A 194 -13.72 -51.34 59.36
C GLU A 194 -13.28 -52.29 58.23
N GLN A 195 -14.02 -53.37 57.99
CA GLN A 195 -13.75 -54.32 56.90
C GLN A 195 -13.91 -53.68 55.51
N ILE A 196 -14.94 -52.84 55.31
CA ILE A 196 -15.17 -52.11 54.07
C ILE A 196 -14.11 -51.02 53.90
N LYS A 197 -13.69 -50.37 54.98
CA LYS A 197 -12.57 -49.41 54.99
C LYS A 197 -11.24 -50.05 54.59
N ILE A 198 -10.95 -51.27 55.05
CA ILE A 198 -9.78 -52.05 54.63
C ILE A 198 -9.86 -52.42 53.14
N LEU A 199 -11.03 -52.85 52.64
CA LEU A 199 -11.27 -53.13 51.23
C LEU A 199 -11.11 -51.87 50.35
N SER A 200 -11.67 -50.74 50.78
CA SER A 200 -11.55 -49.43 50.13
C SER A 200 -10.08 -48.99 50.05
N ASN A 201 -9.33 -49.09 51.15
CA ASN A 201 -7.89 -48.81 51.17
C ASN A 201 -7.10 -49.73 50.23
N LYS A 202 -7.43 -51.02 50.15
CA LYS A 202 -6.83 -51.94 49.17
C LYS A 202 -7.16 -51.57 47.73
N VAL A 203 -8.39 -51.15 47.43
CA VAL A 203 -8.79 -50.64 46.11
C VAL A 203 -8.01 -49.37 45.76
N VAL A 204 -7.78 -48.47 46.72
CA VAL A 204 -6.96 -47.26 46.53
C VAL A 204 -5.48 -47.60 46.30
N GLN A 205 -4.91 -48.59 47.01
CA GLN A 205 -3.56 -49.10 46.72
C GLN A 205 -3.49 -49.69 45.31
N ILE A 206 -4.37 -50.62 44.96
CA ILE A 206 -4.48 -51.22 43.62
C ILE A 206 -4.60 -50.13 42.54
N LYS A 207 -5.39 -49.07 42.79
CA LYS A 207 -5.55 -47.93 41.88
C LYS A 207 -4.22 -47.20 41.66
N ASN A 208 -3.44 -46.96 42.71
CA ASN A 208 -2.13 -46.31 42.62
C ASN A 208 -1.11 -47.21 41.92
N ASP A 209 -1.03 -48.49 42.29
CA ASP A 209 -0.13 -49.49 41.70
C ASP A 209 -0.38 -49.64 40.19
N ILE A 210 -1.65 -49.78 39.78
CA ILE A 210 -2.05 -49.78 38.36
C ILE A 210 -1.68 -48.44 37.71
N SER A 211 -1.92 -47.29 38.37
CA SER A 211 -1.62 -45.97 37.79
C SER A 211 -0.13 -45.75 37.50
N GLU A 212 0.76 -46.22 38.38
CA GLU A 212 2.21 -46.13 38.20
C GLU A 212 2.71 -47.12 37.14
N GLN A 213 2.27 -48.39 37.24
CA GLN A 213 2.60 -49.43 36.26
C GLN A 213 2.13 -49.07 34.85
N LEU A 214 0.88 -48.60 34.71
CA LEU A 214 0.26 -48.25 33.43
C LEU A 214 0.90 -47.00 32.81
N ASN A 215 1.31 -46.00 33.61
CA ASN A 215 2.08 -44.87 33.10
C ASN A 215 3.43 -45.31 32.50
N ASN A 216 4.15 -46.21 33.18
CA ASN A 216 5.45 -46.70 32.70
C ASN A 216 5.30 -47.63 31.48
N ASP A 217 4.33 -48.54 31.51
CA ASP A 217 4.09 -49.49 30.41
C ASP A 217 3.51 -48.79 29.16
N LEU A 218 2.56 -47.85 29.29
CA LEU A 218 2.06 -47.07 28.15
C LEU A 218 3.20 -46.28 27.48
N LYS A 219 4.04 -45.59 28.26
CA LYS A 219 5.20 -44.86 27.72
C LYS A 219 6.14 -45.80 26.96
N THR A 220 6.45 -46.95 27.55
CA THR A 220 7.32 -47.97 26.95
C THR A 220 6.74 -48.57 25.67
N VAL A 221 5.43 -48.82 25.61
CA VAL A 221 4.74 -49.38 24.43
C VAL A 221 4.67 -48.36 23.30
N PHE A 222 4.27 -47.11 23.57
CA PHE A 222 4.23 -46.06 22.55
C PHE A 222 5.62 -45.68 22.03
N GLN A 223 6.67 -45.72 22.86
CA GLN A 223 8.06 -45.56 22.40
C GLN A 223 8.55 -46.70 21.51
N LYS A 224 8.06 -47.94 21.71
CA LYS A 224 8.42 -49.11 20.89
C LYS A 224 7.66 -49.18 19.56
N GLY A 225 6.61 -48.38 19.37
CA GLY A 225 5.86 -48.26 18.11
C GLY A 225 4.97 -49.45 17.73
N ILE A 226 4.94 -50.53 18.53
CA ILE A 226 4.12 -51.72 18.26
C ILE A 226 2.78 -51.58 18.98
N LEU A 227 1.77 -51.11 18.25
CA LEU A 227 0.41 -50.87 18.75
C LEU A 227 -0.47 -52.11 18.58
N ASN A 228 -0.82 -52.74 19.71
CA ASN A 228 -1.58 -53.98 19.75
C ASN A 228 -2.95 -53.77 20.45
N GLN A 229 -3.79 -54.81 20.41
CA GLN A 229 -5.09 -54.80 21.10
C GLN A 229 -4.94 -54.61 22.63
N THR A 230 -3.86 -55.12 23.21
CA THR A 230 -3.44 -54.85 24.60
C THR A 230 -3.19 -53.37 24.89
N THR A 231 -2.74 -52.58 23.91
CA THR A 231 -2.55 -51.12 24.04
C THR A 231 -3.90 -50.40 24.14
N ALA A 232 -4.90 -50.84 23.36
CA ALA A 232 -6.26 -50.31 23.46
C ALA A 232 -6.92 -50.68 24.81
N ASP A 233 -6.56 -51.82 25.39
CA ASP A 233 -6.98 -52.21 26.73
C ASP A 233 -6.33 -51.34 27.82
N MET A 234 -5.02 -51.05 27.70
CA MET A 234 -4.35 -50.07 28.58
C MET A 234 -5.01 -48.68 28.52
N CYS A 235 -5.34 -48.17 27.33
CA CYS A 235 -6.02 -46.87 27.17
C CYS A 235 -7.45 -46.89 27.72
N ARG A 236 -8.16 -48.02 27.68
CA ARG A 236 -9.48 -48.18 28.33
C ARG A 236 -9.38 -48.22 29.85
N ILE A 237 -8.34 -48.83 30.43
CA ILE A 237 -8.05 -48.73 31.87
C ILE A 237 -7.75 -47.29 32.26
N ALA A 238 -6.93 -46.57 31.48
CA ALA A 238 -6.58 -45.18 31.74
C ALA A 238 -7.81 -44.24 31.83
N ALA A 239 -8.82 -44.44 30.98
CA ALA A 239 -10.05 -43.64 30.99
C ALA A 239 -11.04 -43.98 32.11
N VAL A 240 -10.83 -45.09 32.82
CA VAL A 240 -11.64 -45.52 33.98
C VAL A 240 -10.96 -45.12 35.30
N LEU A 241 -9.67 -44.80 35.25
CA LEU A 241 -8.90 -44.22 36.37
C LEU A 241 -9.00 -42.69 36.34
N ASN A 242 -8.97 -42.05 37.51
CA ASN A 242 -9.16 -40.59 37.65
C ASN A 242 -8.26 -39.75 36.72
N ASN A 243 -8.77 -38.57 36.32
CA ASN A 243 -8.16 -37.59 35.40
C ASN A 243 -6.64 -37.42 35.45
N HIS A 244 -5.97 -37.56 36.61
CA HIS A 244 -4.51 -37.40 36.68
C HIS A 244 -3.73 -38.38 35.79
N VAL A 245 -4.19 -39.63 35.62
CA VAL A 245 -3.50 -40.59 34.73
C VAL A 245 -3.72 -40.22 33.27
N GLU A 246 -4.97 -39.89 32.91
CA GLU A 246 -5.32 -39.36 31.59
C GLU A 246 -4.48 -38.10 31.26
N GLU A 247 -4.52 -37.07 32.11
CA GLU A 247 -3.83 -35.80 31.90
C GLU A 247 -2.32 -35.95 31.79
N ASN A 248 -1.69 -36.73 32.67
CA ASN A 248 -0.25 -36.95 32.61
C ASN A 248 0.15 -37.73 31.35
N PHE A 249 -0.69 -38.68 30.91
CA PHE A 249 -0.44 -39.45 29.71
C PHE A 249 -0.63 -38.62 28.43
N TRP A 250 -1.75 -37.90 28.26
CA TRP A 250 -1.96 -37.12 27.03
C TRP A 250 -1.07 -35.88 26.95
N LYS A 251 -0.71 -35.23 28.06
CA LYS A 251 0.32 -34.17 28.05
C LYS A 251 1.65 -34.72 27.56
N TRP A 252 2.15 -35.80 28.17
CA TRP A 252 3.38 -36.48 27.74
C TRP A 252 3.32 -36.93 26.27
N PHE A 253 2.17 -37.46 25.83
CA PHE A 253 2.00 -37.93 24.46
C PHE A 253 1.99 -36.77 23.45
N ILE A 254 1.28 -35.66 23.74
CA ILE A 254 1.30 -34.47 22.88
C ILE A 254 2.70 -33.84 22.88
N ASP A 255 3.38 -33.76 24.03
CA ASP A 255 4.78 -33.32 24.13
C ASP A 255 5.70 -34.17 23.25
N LEU A 256 5.53 -35.49 23.26
CA LEU A 256 6.29 -36.40 22.41
C LEU A 256 6.02 -36.15 20.92
N GLN A 257 4.75 -35.98 20.52
CA GLN A 257 4.38 -35.71 19.11
C GLN A 257 4.82 -34.33 18.62
N LEU A 258 4.84 -33.32 19.50
CA LEU A 258 5.26 -31.95 19.20
C LEU A 258 6.73 -31.66 19.57
N SER A 259 7.49 -32.65 20.02
CA SER A 259 8.93 -32.51 20.32
C SER A 259 9.73 -32.14 19.06
N GLU A 260 9.46 -32.86 17.96
CA GLU A 260 9.97 -32.60 16.62
C GLU A 260 9.66 -31.15 16.16
N TYR A 261 8.43 -30.68 16.40
CA TYR A 261 8.02 -29.32 16.07
C TYR A 261 8.83 -28.25 16.82
N SER A 262 9.05 -28.46 18.12
CA SER A 262 9.82 -27.54 18.96
C SER A 262 11.31 -27.47 18.61
N VAL A 263 11.86 -28.48 17.93
CA VAL A 263 13.23 -28.47 17.39
C VAL A 263 13.26 -27.82 16.00
N LEU A 264 12.42 -28.27 15.07
CA LEU A 264 12.42 -27.81 13.67
C LEU A 264 12.07 -26.32 13.52
N TYR A 265 11.23 -25.79 14.41
CA TYR A 265 10.79 -24.39 14.39
C TYR A 265 11.24 -23.64 15.65
N ALA A 266 12.44 -23.94 16.15
CA ALA A 266 13.09 -23.19 17.20
C ALA A 266 13.43 -21.75 16.74
N GLU A 267 13.57 -20.82 17.69
CA GLU A 267 13.80 -19.39 17.43
C GLU A 267 15.09 -19.09 16.64
N SER A 268 16.03 -20.04 16.58
CA SER A 268 17.30 -19.96 15.85
C SER A 268 17.24 -20.48 14.40
N GLU A 269 16.19 -21.22 14.04
CA GLU A 269 16.10 -21.88 12.73
C GLU A 269 15.47 -20.95 11.68
N SER A 270 16.08 -20.86 10.49
CA SER A 270 15.59 -20.00 9.40
C SER A 270 14.21 -20.43 8.85
N ILE A 271 13.76 -21.65 9.16
CA ILE A 271 12.44 -22.18 8.80
C ILE A 271 11.34 -21.64 9.75
N ALA A 272 11.71 -21.09 10.92
CA ALA A 272 10.77 -20.54 11.90
C ALA A 272 10.28 -19.12 11.56
N TRP A 273 10.84 -18.47 10.54
CA TRP A 273 10.49 -17.10 10.15
C TRP A 273 9.16 -17.01 9.38
N LEU A 274 8.63 -15.79 9.27
CA LEU A 274 7.29 -15.50 8.75
C LEU A 274 7.09 -15.84 7.27
N ASP A 275 8.17 -15.85 6.48
CA ASP A 275 8.19 -16.22 5.06
C ASP A 275 7.78 -17.69 4.84
N LYS A 276 8.11 -18.57 5.79
CA LYS A 276 7.86 -20.02 5.74
C LYS A 276 6.74 -20.48 6.68
N ILE A 277 5.89 -19.56 7.14
CA ILE A 277 4.75 -19.89 8.01
C ILE A 277 3.82 -20.97 7.41
N ASN A 278 3.74 -21.06 6.08
CA ASN A 278 2.99 -22.09 5.38
C ASN A 278 3.55 -23.51 5.59
N GLU A 279 4.88 -23.68 5.65
CA GLU A 279 5.51 -24.98 5.95
C GLU A 279 5.13 -25.48 7.35
N ARG A 280 5.01 -24.54 8.30
CA ARG A 280 4.55 -24.80 9.67
C ARG A 280 3.16 -25.42 9.71
N PHE A 281 2.25 -24.89 8.90
CA PHE A 281 0.89 -25.41 8.77
C PHE A 281 0.85 -26.73 7.99
N ILE A 282 1.63 -26.87 6.90
CA ILE A 282 1.75 -28.12 6.13
C ILE A 282 2.30 -29.26 7.01
N TRP A 283 3.32 -29.00 7.82
CA TRP A 283 3.88 -29.97 8.77
C TRP A 283 2.80 -30.46 9.74
N PHE A 284 2.01 -29.55 10.31
CA PHE A 284 0.94 -29.94 11.23
C PHE A 284 -0.20 -30.72 10.54
N VAL A 285 -0.62 -30.30 9.33
CA VAL A 285 -1.64 -31.03 8.56
C VAL A 285 -1.17 -32.45 8.22
N ARG A 286 0.12 -32.64 7.87
CA ARG A 286 0.72 -33.97 7.69
C ARG A 286 0.71 -34.75 9.01
N LYS A 287 1.24 -34.18 10.10
CA LYS A 287 1.30 -34.83 11.43
C LYS A 287 -0.08 -35.25 11.94
N LEU A 288 -1.12 -34.42 11.73
CA LEU A 288 -2.50 -34.74 12.09
C LEU A 288 -3.08 -35.87 11.20
N THR A 289 -2.79 -35.84 9.90
CA THR A 289 -3.20 -36.91 8.97
C THR A 289 -2.52 -38.24 9.29
N ASP A 290 -1.23 -38.20 9.66
CA ASP A 290 -0.46 -39.38 10.03
C ASP A 290 -0.90 -39.93 11.39
N PHE A 291 -1.23 -39.05 12.34
CA PHE A 291 -1.87 -39.41 13.61
C PHE A 291 -3.20 -40.16 13.36
N GLU A 292 -4.08 -39.64 12.49
CA GLU A 292 -5.35 -40.29 12.15
C GLU A 292 -5.19 -41.62 11.38
N LYS A 293 -4.13 -41.77 10.57
CA LYS A 293 -3.85 -42.98 9.77
C LYS A 293 -3.15 -44.09 10.57
N LEU A 294 -2.03 -43.78 11.22
CA LEU A 294 -1.16 -44.74 11.90
C LEU A 294 -1.77 -45.18 13.22
N ILE A 295 -2.29 -44.22 13.99
CA ILE A 295 -2.90 -44.47 15.28
C ILE A 295 -4.41 -44.46 15.06
N GLN A 296 -4.93 -45.58 14.56
CA GLN A 296 -6.37 -45.75 14.31
C GLN A 296 -7.17 -45.19 15.50
N MET A 297 -8.17 -44.34 15.23
CA MET A 297 -9.08 -43.74 16.23
C MET A 297 -9.76 -44.76 17.18
N LYS A 298 -9.62 -46.06 16.92
CA LYS A 298 -10.08 -47.18 17.74
C LYS A 298 -9.21 -47.48 18.97
N ILE A 299 -7.97 -47.01 19.04
CA ILE A 299 -7.05 -47.28 20.17
C ILE A 299 -7.35 -46.36 21.36
N PHE A 300 -7.60 -45.07 21.08
CA PHE A 300 -7.97 -44.11 22.12
C PHE A 300 -9.48 -44.09 22.36
N PRO A 301 -9.93 -43.93 23.62
CA PRO A 301 -11.32 -43.62 23.93
C PRO A 301 -11.79 -42.36 23.19
N SER A 302 -12.97 -42.39 22.56
CA SER A 302 -13.56 -41.25 21.87
C SER A 302 -13.71 -40.00 22.77
N GLN A 303 -13.87 -40.23 24.07
CA GLN A 303 -13.96 -39.24 25.14
C GLN A 303 -12.75 -38.29 25.19
N TRP A 304 -11.55 -38.76 24.83
CA TRP A 304 -10.31 -38.01 24.96
C TRP A 304 -10.10 -36.94 23.88
N GLU A 305 -10.88 -36.98 22.79
CA GLU A 305 -10.85 -36.03 21.66
C GLU A 305 -9.42 -35.63 21.23
N MET A 306 -8.49 -36.59 21.19
CA MET A 306 -7.03 -36.35 21.07
C MET A 306 -6.63 -35.43 19.91
N GLY A 307 -7.34 -35.48 18.77
CA GLY A 307 -7.10 -34.58 17.63
C GLY A 307 -7.41 -33.10 17.94
N ARG A 308 -8.46 -32.80 18.72
CA ARG A 308 -8.79 -31.44 19.18
C ARG A 308 -7.76 -30.92 20.18
N ARG A 309 -7.35 -31.77 21.14
CA ARG A 309 -6.30 -31.44 22.13
C ARG A 309 -4.95 -31.16 21.46
N LEU A 310 -4.51 -32.04 20.55
CA LEU A 310 -3.27 -31.86 19.77
C LEU A 310 -3.30 -30.57 18.93
N THR A 311 -4.44 -30.25 18.31
CA THR A 311 -4.62 -29.02 17.52
C THR A 311 -4.54 -27.76 18.39
N LYS A 312 -5.14 -27.77 19.59
CA LYS A 312 -5.11 -26.65 20.52
C LYS A 312 -3.68 -26.36 21.01
N GLU A 313 -2.97 -27.39 21.47
CA GLU A 313 -1.57 -27.28 21.91
C GLU A 313 -0.63 -26.82 20.78
N PHE A 314 -0.82 -27.30 19.56
CA PHE A 314 -0.09 -26.77 18.40
C PHE A 314 -0.35 -25.28 18.17
N CYS A 315 -1.61 -24.84 18.21
CA CYS A 315 -1.97 -23.43 18.02
C CYS A 315 -1.38 -22.54 19.12
N ASP A 316 -1.46 -22.94 20.38
CA ASP A 316 -0.94 -22.17 21.52
C ASP A 316 0.61 -22.10 21.50
N ARG A 317 1.32 -23.20 21.14
CA ARG A 317 2.79 -23.15 20.91
C ARG A 317 3.16 -22.24 19.75
N THR A 318 2.42 -22.31 18.66
CA THR A 318 2.64 -21.48 17.46
C THR A 318 2.45 -20.01 17.78
N ARG A 319 1.36 -19.66 18.48
CA ARG A 319 1.07 -18.30 18.98
C ARG A 319 2.25 -17.75 19.79
N ASN A 320 2.68 -18.50 20.80
CA ASN A 320 3.73 -18.09 21.74
C ASN A 320 5.12 -18.03 21.11
N SER A 321 5.37 -18.80 20.03
CA SER A 321 6.59 -18.74 19.25
C SER A 321 6.61 -17.53 18.31
N LEU A 322 5.54 -17.31 17.54
CA LEU A 322 5.43 -16.17 16.63
C LEU A 322 5.54 -14.84 17.38
N CYS A 323 4.83 -14.70 18.51
CA CYS A 323 4.87 -13.48 19.33
C CYS A 323 6.32 -13.11 19.74
N ARG A 324 7.09 -14.05 20.29
CA ARG A 324 8.49 -13.84 20.69
C ARG A 324 9.42 -13.54 19.51
N LEU A 325 9.25 -14.27 18.41
CA LEU A 325 10.07 -14.16 17.21
C LEU A 325 9.84 -12.82 16.49
N MET A 326 8.59 -12.38 16.39
CA MET A 326 8.22 -11.06 15.84
C MET A 326 8.65 -9.90 16.76
N GLN A 327 8.55 -10.04 18.08
CA GLN A 327 9.02 -9.02 19.02
C GLN A 327 10.54 -8.76 18.90
N ARG A 328 11.35 -9.81 18.73
CA ARG A 328 12.80 -9.66 18.57
C ARG A 328 13.21 -9.11 17.21
N ARG A 329 12.59 -9.58 16.13
CA ARG A 329 12.95 -9.21 14.74
C ARG A 329 12.01 -8.13 14.17
N ARG A 330 11.48 -7.23 15.01
CA ARG A 330 10.46 -6.23 14.63
C ARG A 330 10.87 -5.37 13.44
N MET A 331 12.16 -5.08 13.30
CA MET A 331 12.72 -4.27 12.19
C MET A 331 12.72 -4.99 10.84
N GLU A 332 12.66 -6.33 10.83
CA GLU A 332 12.67 -7.13 9.60
C GLU A 332 11.25 -7.37 9.03
N ILE A 333 10.21 -6.85 9.69
CA ILE A 333 8.82 -7.10 9.34
C ILE A 333 8.33 -6.01 8.37
N ASP A 334 8.26 -6.33 7.07
CA ASP A 334 7.50 -5.53 6.10
C ASP A 334 5.99 -5.84 6.20
N TRP A 335 5.13 -4.86 5.88
CA TRP A 335 3.68 -5.04 5.84
C TRP A 335 3.25 -6.07 4.79
N LYS A 336 4.02 -6.26 3.71
CA LYS A 336 3.78 -7.32 2.71
C LYS A 336 3.98 -8.71 3.31
N LEU A 337 5.02 -8.87 4.13
CA LEU A 337 5.31 -10.12 4.86
C LEU A 337 4.20 -10.39 5.88
N LEU A 338 3.78 -9.37 6.64
CA LEU A 338 2.64 -9.45 7.55
C LEU A 338 1.35 -9.88 6.83
N MET A 339 1.02 -9.25 5.69
CA MET A 339 -0.14 -9.59 4.87
C MET A 339 -0.07 -11.01 4.31
N HIS A 340 1.11 -11.47 3.88
CA HIS A 340 1.33 -12.87 3.48
C HIS A 340 1.03 -13.83 4.64
N SER A 341 1.61 -13.58 5.82
CA SER A 341 1.43 -14.44 7.00
C SER A 341 -0.02 -14.47 7.52
N ILE A 342 -0.74 -13.34 7.51
CA ILE A 342 -2.15 -13.26 7.89
C ILE A 342 -3.03 -14.09 6.93
N ASN A 343 -2.82 -13.99 5.61
CA ASN A 343 -3.62 -14.73 4.64
C ASN A 343 -3.43 -16.26 4.75
N HIS A 344 -2.19 -16.73 4.97
CA HIS A 344 -1.93 -18.14 5.23
C HIS A 344 -2.55 -18.61 6.56
N THR A 345 -2.42 -17.81 7.63
CA THR A 345 -2.99 -18.13 8.95
C THR A 345 -4.52 -18.21 8.89
N LYS A 346 -5.20 -17.24 8.28
CA LYS A 346 -6.66 -17.22 8.10
C LYS A 346 -7.16 -18.42 7.27
N SER A 347 -6.40 -18.82 6.25
CA SER A 347 -6.71 -20.01 5.44
C SER A 347 -6.60 -21.31 6.25
N PHE A 348 -5.58 -21.40 7.11
CA PHE A 348 -5.37 -22.52 8.03
C PHE A 348 -6.45 -22.59 9.13
N GLU A 349 -6.77 -21.48 9.79
CA GLU A 349 -7.86 -21.41 10.78
C GLU A 349 -9.21 -21.79 10.17
N SER A 350 -9.51 -21.34 8.94
CA SER A 350 -10.73 -21.76 8.22
C SER A 350 -10.78 -23.28 7.98
N LEU A 351 -9.63 -23.92 7.72
CA LEU A 351 -9.52 -25.37 7.58
C LEU A 351 -9.76 -26.06 8.92
N LEU A 352 -9.17 -25.57 10.02
CA LEU A 352 -9.39 -26.09 11.37
C LEU A 352 -10.86 -25.98 11.80
N CYS A 353 -11.50 -24.82 11.64
CA CYS A 353 -12.92 -24.62 11.99
C CYS A 353 -13.86 -25.52 11.17
N LYS A 354 -13.52 -25.81 9.91
CA LYS A 354 -14.26 -26.79 9.08
C LYS A 354 -14.06 -28.24 9.52
N ARG A 355 -12.87 -28.59 10.04
CA ARG A 355 -12.53 -29.94 10.51
C ARG A 355 -13.05 -30.22 11.93
N PHE A 356 -12.97 -29.22 12.80
CA PHE A 356 -13.36 -29.27 14.20
C PHE A 356 -14.34 -28.13 14.51
N PRO A 357 -15.66 -28.36 14.36
CA PRO A 357 -16.68 -27.39 14.75
C PRO A 357 -16.52 -26.95 16.20
N ALA A 358 -16.85 -25.68 16.48
CA ALA A 358 -16.75 -25.11 17.82
C ALA A 358 -17.51 -25.96 18.85
N LYS A 359 -16.87 -26.17 20.00
CA LYS A 359 -17.39 -26.94 21.14
C LYS A 359 -16.80 -26.32 22.42
N ASP A 360 -17.44 -26.48 23.56
CA ASP A 360 -16.98 -25.85 24.81
C ASP A 360 -15.48 -26.13 25.08
N ASN A 361 -14.72 -25.08 25.39
CA ASN A 361 -13.26 -25.03 25.52
C ASN A 361 -12.41 -25.24 24.25
N TYR A 362 -13.02 -25.44 23.07
CA TYR A 362 -12.34 -25.60 21.77
C TYR A 362 -12.98 -24.72 20.68
N ASN A 363 -12.51 -23.48 20.58
CA ASN A 363 -12.72 -22.60 19.43
C ASN A 363 -11.37 -22.34 18.74
N PHE A 364 -11.32 -22.50 17.41
CA PHE A 364 -10.11 -22.31 16.60
C PHE A 364 -10.17 -21.05 15.72
N ASP A 365 -11.26 -20.28 15.76
CA ASP A 365 -11.37 -19.00 15.06
C ASP A 365 -10.47 -17.94 15.72
N LYS A 366 -9.61 -17.29 14.94
CA LYS A 366 -8.67 -16.23 15.37
C LYS A 366 -7.71 -16.67 16.49
N ILE A 367 -7.44 -17.98 16.60
CA ILE A 367 -6.63 -18.57 17.67
C ILE A 367 -5.14 -18.23 17.52
N ILE A 368 -4.62 -18.12 16.30
CA ILE A 368 -3.26 -17.68 15.95
C ILE A 368 -3.29 -16.23 15.44
N TRP A 369 -4.31 -15.83 14.65
CA TRP A 369 -4.37 -14.52 13.98
C TRP A 369 -4.12 -13.34 14.94
N LYS A 370 -4.67 -13.38 16.16
CA LYS A 370 -4.52 -12.30 17.16
C LYS A 370 -3.08 -11.86 17.47
N VAL A 371 -2.05 -12.69 17.19
CA VAL A 371 -0.64 -12.28 17.36
C VAL A 371 -0.25 -11.13 16.44
N PHE A 372 -0.83 -11.07 15.24
CA PHE A 372 -0.49 -10.04 14.27
C PHE A 372 -1.06 -8.67 14.65
N ASP A 373 -2.11 -8.60 15.48
CA ASP A 373 -2.77 -7.35 15.87
C ASP A 373 -1.82 -6.41 16.64
N ASP A 374 -0.87 -6.96 17.40
CA ASP A 374 0.17 -6.23 18.14
C ASP A 374 1.19 -5.51 17.21
N PHE A 375 1.26 -5.89 15.92
CA PHE A 375 2.23 -5.40 14.93
C PHE A 375 1.58 -4.64 13.75
N ILE A 376 0.30 -4.29 13.88
CA ILE A 376 -0.44 -3.56 12.84
C ILE A 376 0.01 -2.09 12.70
N ASP A 377 0.72 -1.56 13.70
CA ASP A 377 1.38 -0.25 13.64
C ASP A 377 2.35 -0.12 12.45
N ILE A 378 3.03 -1.22 12.08
CA ILE A 378 3.91 -1.28 10.90
C ILE A 378 3.11 -1.03 9.60
N TYR A 379 1.93 -1.62 9.46
CA TYR A 379 1.05 -1.38 8.31
C TYR A 379 0.52 0.07 8.31
N VAL A 380 0.15 0.59 9.48
CA VAL A 380 -0.33 1.97 9.68
C VAL A 380 0.75 2.97 9.26
N ALA A 381 2.01 2.78 9.67
CA ALA A 381 3.15 3.60 9.25
C ALA A 381 3.43 3.49 7.74
N ALA A 382 3.37 2.28 7.17
CA ALA A 382 3.57 2.07 5.73
C ALA A 382 2.48 2.76 4.87
N GLN A 383 1.22 2.75 5.29
CA GLN A 383 0.17 3.51 4.59
C GLN A 383 0.33 5.03 4.77
N ASN A 384 0.78 5.51 5.93
CA ASN A 384 1.11 6.92 6.13
C ASN A 384 2.20 7.39 5.16
N LYS A 385 3.34 6.68 5.10
CA LYS A 385 4.44 6.98 4.18
C LYS A 385 3.97 7.02 2.71
N LYS A 386 3.22 6.01 2.29
CA LYS A 386 2.64 5.93 0.94
C LYS A 386 1.67 7.08 0.62
N LEU A 387 0.86 7.53 1.59
CA LEU A 387 -0.01 8.69 1.41
C LEU A 387 0.81 9.99 1.29
N VAL A 388 1.89 10.15 2.06
CA VAL A 388 2.78 11.31 1.95
C VAL A 388 3.50 11.34 0.59
N GLU A 389 4.10 10.23 0.15
CA GLU A 389 4.73 10.11 -1.17
C GLU A 389 3.76 10.44 -2.31
N PHE A 390 2.50 9.98 -2.22
CA PHE A 390 1.45 10.29 -3.18
C PHE A 390 1.03 11.77 -3.18
N LEU A 391 0.94 12.39 -1.99
CA LEU A 391 0.65 13.83 -1.87
C LEU A 391 1.79 14.69 -2.44
N ASP A 392 3.05 14.29 -2.23
CA ASP A 392 4.20 14.95 -2.85
C ASP A 392 4.15 14.83 -4.39
N GLU A 393 3.78 13.67 -4.93
CA GLU A 393 3.57 13.46 -6.37
C GLU A 393 2.46 14.38 -6.93
N CYS A 394 1.30 14.47 -6.25
CA CYS A 394 0.22 15.38 -6.61
C CYS A 394 0.68 16.86 -6.59
N SER A 395 1.38 17.28 -5.53
CA SER A 395 1.94 18.63 -5.45
C SER A 395 2.92 18.91 -6.60
N GLY A 396 3.69 17.91 -7.01
CA GLY A 396 4.61 17.94 -8.15
C GLY A 396 3.88 18.11 -9.48
N LYS A 397 2.81 17.35 -9.73
CA LYS A 397 1.97 17.47 -10.94
C LYS A 397 1.35 18.86 -11.09
N ILE A 398 0.79 19.41 -10.01
CA ILE A 398 0.19 20.76 -10.00
C ILE A 398 1.27 21.85 -10.21
N ARG A 399 2.44 21.67 -9.58
CA ARG A 399 3.59 22.58 -9.74
C ARG A 399 4.17 22.57 -11.16
N ASN A 400 4.37 21.39 -11.73
CA ASN A 400 4.93 21.18 -13.07
C ASN A 400 3.95 21.56 -14.20
N GLY A 401 2.67 21.78 -13.88
CA GLY A 401 1.67 22.26 -14.82
C GLY A 401 0.94 21.17 -15.61
N SER A 402 1.22 19.89 -15.36
CA SER A 402 0.56 18.77 -16.05
C SER A 402 -0.94 18.66 -15.73
N GLU A 403 -1.34 19.11 -14.54
CA GLU A 403 -2.75 19.19 -14.11
C GLU A 403 -3.32 20.61 -14.16
N ARG A 404 -2.62 21.60 -14.74
CA ARG A 404 -3.20 22.96 -14.87
C ARG A 404 -4.19 22.99 -16.04
N PRO A 405 -5.50 23.11 -15.78
CA PRO A 405 -6.48 23.13 -16.87
C PRO A 405 -6.30 24.41 -17.68
N ILE A 406 -6.10 24.25 -18.99
CA ILE A 406 -5.98 25.36 -19.94
C ILE A 406 -7.39 25.75 -20.36
N ARG A 407 -7.69 27.06 -20.45
CA ARG A 407 -8.99 27.62 -20.84
C ARG A 407 -9.54 27.12 -22.20
N GLN A 408 -8.67 26.52 -23.04
CA GLN A 408 -9.05 25.90 -24.31
C GLN A 408 -9.78 24.54 -24.14
N THR A 409 -9.65 23.89 -22.97
CA THR A 409 -10.17 22.54 -22.73
C THR A 409 -11.56 22.53 -22.10
N SER A 410 -11.86 23.53 -21.24
CA SER A 410 -13.16 23.70 -20.60
C SER A 410 -13.48 25.18 -20.43
N THR A 411 -14.76 25.54 -20.62
CA THR A 411 -15.29 26.88 -20.30
C THR A 411 -15.76 27.02 -18.86
N THR A 412 -16.03 25.91 -18.17
CA THR A 412 -16.42 25.87 -16.75
C THR A 412 -15.27 25.38 -15.88
N ALA A 413 -15.18 25.89 -14.66
CA ALA A 413 -14.18 25.45 -13.70
C ALA A 413 -14.57 24.09 -13.09
N HIS A 414 -13.66 23.12 -13.15
CA HIS A 414 -13.85 21.77 -12.62
C HIS A 414 -12.81 21.45 -11.55
N SER A 415 -13.04 20.38 -10.77
CA SER A 415 -12.07 19.87 -9.82
C SER A 415 -10.83 19.28 -10.52
N LEU A 416 -9.69 19.31 -9.84
CA LEU A 416 -8.44 18.69 -10.29
C LEU A 416 -8.53 17.15 -10.21
N SER A 417 -7.95 16.43 -11.18
CA SER A 417 -7.92 14.96 -11.21
C SER A 417 -7.33 14.34 -9.94
N SER A 418 -6.26 14.95 -9.41
CA SER A 418 -5.60 14.52 -8.18
C SER A 418 -6.51 14.44 -6.96
N SER A 419 -7.60 15.22 -6.87
CA SER A 419 -8.55 15.08 -5.74
C SER A 419 -9.30 13.76 -5.79
N ALA A 420 -9.71 13.31 -6.97
CA ALA A 420 -10.38 12.02 -7.15
C ALA A 420 -9.45 10.85 -6.77
N ASP A 421 -8.18 10.92 -7.18
CA ASP A 421 -7.19 9.87 -6.89
C ASP A 421 -6.89 9.74 -5.37
N VAL A 422 -6.85 10.86 -4.62
CA VAL A 422 -6.72 10.84 -3.16
C VAL A 422 -7.87 10.05 -2.53
N PHE A 423 -9.13 10.34 -2.87
CA PHE A 423 -10.27 9.61 -2.30
C PHE A 423 -10.35 8.14 -2.77
N LEU A 424 -9.89 7.83 -3.99
CA LEU A 424 -9.74 6.44 -4.45
C LEU A 424 -8.68 5.68 -3.63
N LEU A 425 -7.56 6.32 -3.29
CA LEU A 425 -6.51 5.74 -2.46
C LEU A 425 -6.99 5.52 -1.01
N LEU A 426 -7.71 6.50 -0.43
CA LEU A 426 -8.36 6.35 0.89
C LEU A 426 -9.35 5.18 0.89
N LYS A 427 -10.22 5.08 -0.12
CA LYS A 427 -11.17 3.96 -0.30
C LYS A 427 -10.45 2.61 -0.41
N LYS A 428 -9.30 2.55 -1.07
CA LYS A 428 -8.47 1.33 -1.15
C LYS A 428 -7.91 0.93 0.21
N ILE A 429 -7.36 1.88 0.98
CA ILE A 429 -6.83 1.61 2.34
C ILE A 429 -7.93 1.12 3.28
N ILE A 430 -9.13 1.71 3.21
CA ILE A 430 -10.33 1.25 3.95
C ILE A 430 -10.74 -0.17 3.53
N THR A 431 -10.64 -0.50 2.24
CA THR A 431 -10.98 -1.85 1.74
C THR A 431 -9.97 -2.90 2.24
N ASP A 432 -8.68 -2.56 2.26
CA ASP A 432 -7.63 -3.49 2.67
C ASP A 432 -7.55 -3.66 4.20
N SER A 433 -7.90 -2.65 4.99
CA SER A 433 -7.95 -2.76 6.47
C SER A 433 -8.92 -3.84 6.95
N THR A 434 -10.06 -4.04 6.26
CA THR A 434 -11.04 -5.09 6.59
C THR A 434 -10.53 -6.53 6.44
N LYS A 435 -9.36 -6.73 5.80
CA LYS A 435 -8.79 -8.04 5.53
C LYS A 435 -7.68 -8.43 6.51
N LEU A 436 -7.07 -7.44 7.18
CA LEU A 436 -5.80 -7.55 7.91
C LEU A 436 -5.96 -7.85 9.41
N CYS A 437 -6.82 -7.11 10.10
CA CYS A 437 -6.95 -7.20 11.56
C CYS A 437 -7.96 -8.28 11.98
N ALA A 438 -7.74 -8.94 13.12
CA ALA A 438 -8.75 -9.83 13.70
C ALA A 438 -9.98 -9.05 14.22
N ASP A 439 -9.79 -7.76 14.57
CA ASP A 439 -10.84 -6.76 14.80
C ASP A 439 -10.71 -5.58 13.81
N PRO A 440 -11.50 -5.53 12.72
CA PRO A 440 -11.38 -4.50 11.70
C PRO A 440 -11.71 -3.09 12.21
N ASN A 441 -12.49 -2.96 13.29
CA ASN A 441 -12.92 -1.65 13.80
C ASN A 441 -11.77 -0.94 14.55
N ALA A 442 -10.95 -1.68 15.29
CA ALA A 442 -9.77 -1.16 15.98
C ALA A 442 -8.70 -0.62 14.99
N LEU A 443 -8.55 -1.26 13.82
CA LEU A 443 -7.65 -0.77 12.77
C LEU A 443 -8.22 0.44 12.02
N LEU A 444 -9.53 0.45 11.71
CA LEU A 444 -10.18 1.61 11.11
C LEU A 444 -10.00 2.87 11.95
N TRP A 445 -10.15 2.77 13.28
CA TRP A 445 -9.84 3.86 14.22
C TRP A 445 -8.43 4.45 14.04
N LYS A 446 -7.38 3.61 14.00
CA LYS A 446 -5.99 4.08 13.82
C LYS A 446 -5.75 4.72 12.44
N LEU A 447 -6.52 4.33 11.42
CA LEU A 447 -6.41 4.89 10.07
C LEU A 447 -7.11 6.24 9.93
N VAL A 448 -8.13 6.53 10.73
CA VAL A 448 -8.87 7.82 10.69
C VAL A 448 -7.94 9.01 10.96
N ASP A 449 -7.02 8.92 11.92
CA ASP A 449 -6.04 9.99 12.19
C ASP A 449 -5.10 10.23 11.00
N ILE A 450 -4.69 9.16 10.30
CA ILE A 450 -3.90 9.30 9.06
C ILE A 450 -4.75 9.96 7.95
N PHE A 451 -6.04 9.62 7.85
CA PHE A 451 -6.93 10.22 6.86
C PHE A 451 -7.14 11.72 7.12
N LYS A 452 -7.30 12.14 8.38
CA LYS A 452 -7.31 13.55 8.79
C LYS A 452 -6.04 14.28 8.37
N ASN A 453 -4.88 13.75 8.79
CA ASN A 453 -3.57 14.29 8.43
C ASN A 453 -3.34 14.36 6.90
N CYS A 454 -3.84 13.38 6.15
CA CYS A 454 -3.77 13.34 4.69
C CYS A 454 -4.63 14.46 4.05
N LEU A 455 -5.88 14.62 4.48
CA LEU A 455 -6.76 15.68 3.99
C LEU A 455 -6.23 17.08 4.34
N GLN A 456 -5.72 17.27 5.56
CA GLN A 456 -5.07 18.52 5.99
C GLN A 456 -3.80 18.83 5.18
N LYS A 457 -2.98 17.83 4.86
CA LYS A 457 -1.82 18.01 3.97
C LYS A 457 -2.23 18.32 2.54
N TYR A 458 -3.21 17.62 1.97
CA TYR A 458 -3.72 17.92 0.63
C TYR A 458 -4.25 19.36 0.54
N ALA A 459 -5.06 19.78 1.50
CA ALA A 459 -5.56 21.14 1.63
C ALA A 459 -4.43 22.19 1.64
N ASN A 460 -3.38 21.97 2.44
CA ASN A 460 -2.27 22.92 2.58
C ASN A 460 -1.27 22.89 1.39
N ASP A 461 -0.75 21.72 1.04
CA ASP A 461 0.35 21.56 0.08
C ASP A 461 -0.11 21.49 -1.38
N CYS A 462 -1.34 21.03 -1.66
CA CYS A 462 -1.88 20.93 -3.02
C CYS A 462 -2.87 22.05 -3.40
N ILE A 463 -3.49 22.74 -2.44
CA ILE A 463 -4.43 23.85 -2.72
C ILE A 463 -3.89 25.20 -2.20
N VAL A 464 -3.69 25.37 -0.90
CA VAL A 464 -3.25 26.66 -0.30
C VAL A 464 -1.89 27.12 -0.84
N ALA A 465 -0.95 26.20 -1.06
CA ALA A 465 0.38 26.49 -1.59
C ALA A 465 0.37 27.16 -2.98
N PHE A 466 -0.75 27.06 -3.73
CA PHE A 466 -0.92 27.64 -5.06
C PHE A 466 -1.81 28.90 -5.08
N LEU A 467 -2.38 29.30 -3.94
CA LEU A 467 -3.08 30.58 -3.81
C LEU A 467 -2.06 31.73 -3.60
N PRO A 468 -2.28 32.92 -4.19
CA PRO A 468 -1.51 34.12 -3.89
C PRO A 468 -1.53 34.46 -2.39
N LYS A 469 -0.36 34.80 -1.82
CA LYS A 469 -0.24 35.14 -0.39
C LYS A 469 -0.56 36.61 -0.13
N ASP A 470 -1.42 36.85 0.87
CA ASP A 470 -1.95 38.18 1.25
C ASP A 470 -0.86 39.24 1.55
N ASN A 471 0.31 38.83 2.03
CA ASN A 471 1.38 39.76 2.44
C ASN A 471 2.25 40.34 1.31
N SER A 472 1.87 40.20 0.04
CA SER A 472 2.73 40.57 -1.10
C SER A 472 2.53 41.98 -1.67
N TRP A 473 1.60 42.78 -1.14
CA TRP A 473 1.19 44.05 -1.79
C TRP A 473 1.66 45.35 -1.11
N ASN A 474 2.21 45.29 0.10
CA ASN A 474 2.81 46.45 0.78
C ASN A 474 4.01 46.03 1.65
N GLY A 475 5.23 46.13 1.12
CA GLY A 475 6.46 46.01 1.92
C GLY A 475 7.62 45.32 1.19
N LEU A 476 8.71 46.08 0.95
CA LEU A 476 9.99 45.49 0.54
C LEU A 476 10.67 44.86 1.76
N SER A 477 10.97 43.55 1.72
CA SER A 477 12.26 43.00 2.18
C SER A 477 12.43 41.51 1.83
N ALA A 478 13.51 41.20 1.09
CA ALA A 478 14.22 39.91 1.04
C ALA A 478 13.42 38.58 1.08
N THR A 479 12.94 38.09 -0.08
CA THR A 479 12.85 36.63 -0.41
C THR A 479 12.50 36.38 -1.91
N ALA A 480 12.97 37.23 -2.82
CA ALA A 480 12.53 37.28 -4.23
C ALA A 480 13.22 36.28 -5.19
N SER A 481 13.63 35.09 -4.72
CA SER A 481 14.56 34.20 -5.45
C SER A 481 14.05 32.79 -5.82
N LEU A 482 12.75 32.49 -5.66
CA LEU A 482 12.22 31.11 -5.77
C LEU A 482 11.12 30.86 -6.83
N PHE A 483 10.90 31.77 -7.79
CA PHE A 483 9.84 31.62 -8.81
C PHE A 483 10.27 31.94 -10.26
N PRO A 484 11.02 31.07 -10.95
CA PRO A 484 11.59 31.36 -12.28
C PRO A 484 10.63 31.25 -13.49
N HIS A 485 9.31 31.22 -13.27
CA HIS A 485 8.30 31.35 -14.35
C HIS A 485 7.22 32.41 -14.09
N PHE A 486 7.32 33.17 -12.99
CA PHE A 486 6.56 34.40 -12.79
C PHE A 486 7.41 35.61 -13.23
N VAL A 487 7.85 35.60 -14.50
CA VAL A 487 8.40 36.82 -15.11
C VAL A 487 7.23 37.70 -15.49
N ARG A 488 7.04 38.76 -14.72
CA ARG A 488 6.31 39.94 -15.15
C ARG A 488 7.19 41.15 -14.97
N ASP A 489 7.26 41.94 -16.02
CA ASP A 489 7.87 43.25 -15.98
C ASP A 489 7.27 44.10 -14.86
N ASP A 490 8.14 44.88 -14.22
CA ASP A 490 7.78 45.91 -13.25
C ASP A 490 6.74 46.86 -13.87
N THR A 491 5.45 46.67 -13.57
CA THR A 491 4.35 47.69 -13.62
C THR A 491 2.94 47.15 -13.35
N SER A 492 2.65 45.83 -13.30
CA SER A 492 1.26 45.34 -13.19
C SER A 492 0.99 44.16 -12.23
N GLN A 493 0.24 44.45 -11.15
CA GLN A 493 -0.07 43.53 -10.03
C GLN A 493 -1.28 42.58 -10.26
N ARG A 494 -1.97 42.60 -11.40
CA ARG A 494 -3.29 41.93 -11.60
C ARG A 494 -3.21 40.52 -12.18
N LEU A 495 -4.02 39.54 -11.79
CA LEU A 495 -4.02 38.18 -12.36
C LEU A 495 -4.22 38.14 -13.90
N ASN A 496 -3.63 37.15 -14.58
CA ASN A 496 -3.97 36.79 -15.97
C ASN A 496 -5.28 35.98 -16.02
N ASP A 497 -5.98 36.00 -17.16
CA ASP A 497 -7.22 35.23 -17.38
C ASP A 497 -7.06 33.71 -17.07
N ASP A 498 -5.94 33.10 -17.43
CA ASP A 498 -5.65 31.68 -17.12
C ASP A 498 -5.38 31.45 -15.62
N GLN A 499 -4.85 32.45 -14.91
CA GLN A 499 -4.65 32.38 -13.46
C GLN A 499 -5.98 32.54 -12.72
N GLN A 500 -6.87 33.41 -13.19
CA GLN A 500 -8.23 33.52 -12.69
C GLN A 500 -9.01 32.20 -12.89
N PHE A 501 -8.89 31.58 -14.06
CA PHE A 501 -9.49 30.26 -14.33
C PHE A 501 -8.93 29.17 -13.42
N PHE A 502 -7.61 29.12 -13.22
CA PHE A 502 -6.97 28.17 -12.31
C PHE A 502 -7.43 28.35 -10.85
N ILE A 503 -7.57 29.60 -10.37
CA ILE A 503 -8.10 29.87 -9.01
C ILE A 503 -9.56 29.42 -8.88
N CYS A 504 -10.38 29.57 -9.94
CA CYS A 504 -11.74 29.01 -9.96
C CYS A 504 -11.72 27.47 -9.88
N CYS A 505 -10.76 26.80 -10.52
CA CYS A 505 -10.60 25.34 -10.44
C CYS A 505 -10.09 24.88 -9.06
N LEU A 506 -9.22 25.65 -8.40
CA LEU A 506 -8.82 25.38 -7.00
C LEU A 506 -10.01 25.52 -6.03
N LEU A 507 -10.88 26.52 -6.24
CA LEU A 507 -12.13 26.69 -5.49
C LEU A 507 -13.10 25.52 -5.73
N ALA A 508 -13.27 25.10 -6.99
CA ALA A 508 -14.06 23.91 -7.35
C ALA A 508 -13.52 22.63 -6.68
N THR A 509 -12.21 22.48 -6.64
CA THR A 509 -11.53 21.34 -6.00
C THR A 509 -11.74 21.34 -4.49
N ALA A 510 -11.65 22.50 -3.83
CA ALA A 510 -11.87 22.61 -2.38
C ALA A 510 -13.34 22.34 -2.00
N ASP A 511 -14.31 22.86 -2.75
CA ASP A 511 -15.75 22.57 -2.54
C ASP A 511 -16.07 21.08 -2.72
N TRP A 512 -15.58 20.47 -3.80
CA TRP A 512 -15.74 19.04 -4.05
C TRP A 512 -15.07 18.17 -2.97
N CYS A 513 -13.89 18.57 -2.47
CA CYS A 513 -13.23 17.89 -1.35
C CYS A 513 -14.04 18.02 -0.04
N ALA A 514 -14.67 19.16 0.23
CA ALA A 514 -15.51 19.34 1.41
C ALA A 514 -16.74 18.41 1.36
N GLU A 515 -17.47 18.40 0.25
CA GLU A 515 -18.65 17.53 0.04
C GLU A 515 -18.26 16.04 0.08
N THR A 516 -17.13 15.66 -0.52
CA THR A 516 -16.66 14.26 -0.52
C THR A 516 -16.13 13.82 0.86
N THR A 517 -15.54 14.73 1.65
CA THR A 517 -15.13 14.46 3.04
C THR A 517 -16.34 14.20 3.93
N LEU A 518 -17.44 14.94 3.74
CA LEU A 518 -18.69 14.70 4.45
C LEU A 518 -19.26 13.30 4.13
N GLN A 519 -19.30 12.92 2.85
CA GLN A 519 -19.72 11.56 2.45
C GLN A 519 -18.82 10.45 3.00
N LEU A 520 -17.52 10.71 3.15
CA LEU A 520 -16.57 9.79 3.76
C LEU A 520 -16.84 9.63 5.26
N GLN A 521 -17.11 10.73 5.96
CA GLN A 521 -17.52 10.71 7.37
C GLN A 521 -18.77 9.85 7.58
N ASP A 522 -19.82 10.07 6.79
CA ASP A 522 -21.10 9.38 7.00
C ASP A 522 -20.99 7.86 6.73
N LYS A 523 -20.19 7.44 5.75
CA LYS A 523 -19.86 6.03 5.49
C LYS A 523 -19.00 5.41 6.59
N LEU A 524 -18.14 6.19 7.24
CA LEU A 524 -17.34 5.73 8.38
C LEU A 524 -18.15 5.65 9.68
N LYS A 525 -19.10 6.58 9.89
CA LYS A 525 -20.05 6.58 11.02
C LYS A 525 -20.89 5.31 11.10
N GLN A 526 -21.21 4.69 9.95
CA GLN A 526 -21.89 3.37 9.89
C GLN A 526 -21.08 2.21 10.49
N ARG A 527 -19.77 2.39 10.73
CA ARG A 527 -18.86 1.38 11.31
C ARG A 527 -18.35 1.77 12.69
N ILE A 528 -18.15 3.07 12.92
CA ILE A 528 -17.63 3.65 14.17
C ILE A 528 -18.36 4.97 14.43
N GLU A 529 -19.23 4.98 15.45
CA GLU A 529 -20.18 6.08 15.71
C GLU A 529 -19.50 7.44 16.01
N SER A 530 -18.29 7.42 16.57
CA SER A 530 -17.57 8.60 17.09
C SER A 530 -16.53 9.20 16.14
N ILE A 531 -16.70 9.03 14.82
CA ILE A 531 -15.85 9.66 13.81
C ILE A 531 -16.39 11.05 13.45
N ASP A 532 -15.50 12.04 13.43
CA ASP A 532 -15.80 13.44 13.09
C ASP A 532 -14.68 14.01 12.20
N PHE A 533 -15.05 14.62 11.08
CA PHE A 533 -14.19 15.30 10.11
C PHE A 533 -14.56 16.79 9.93
N THR A 534 -15.30 17.39 10.88
CA THR A 534 -15.77 18.78 10.78
C THR A 534 -14.63 19.76 10.55
N ASN A 535 -13.50 19.61 11.24
CA ASN A 535 -12.30 20.45 11.06
C ASN A 535 -11.74 20.40 9.64
N GLU A 536 -11.68 19.22 9.01
CA GLU A 536 -11.21 19.06 7.63
C GLU A 536 -12.19 19.68 6.62
N VAL A 537 -13.49 19.56 6.86
CA VAL A 537 -14.55 20.16 6.04
C VAL A 537 -14.50 21.70 6.13
N GLU A 538 -14.36 22.25 7.33
CA GLU A 538 -14.19 23.69 7.57
C GLU A 538 -12.90 24.22 6.94
N LEU A 539 -11.80 23.46 7.00
CA LEU A 539 -10.55 23.81 6.32
C LEU A 539 -10.74 23.96 4.80
N PHE A 540 -11.42 23.01 4.15
CA PHE A 540 -11.71 23.11 2.72
C PHE A 540 -12.62 24.29 2.38
N TYR A 541 -13.72 24.51 3.13
CA TYR A 541 -14.57 25.69 2.92
C TYR A 541 -13.82 27.02 3.16
N GLY A 542 -12.93 27.07 4.15
CA GLY A 542 -12.03 28.21 4.40
C GLY A 542 -11.09 28.48 3.21
N ILE A 543 -10.64 27.44 2.53
CA ILE A 543 -9.83 27.56 1.30
C ILE A 543 -10.66 28.08 0.12
N SER A 544 -11.87 27.57 -0.09
CA SER A 544 -12.81 28.11 -1.10
C SER A 544 -13.08 29.60 -0.87
N ASN A 545 -13.25 30.02 0.39
CA ASN A 545 -13.42 31.43 0.76
C ASN A 545 -12.15 32.27 0.49
N LYS A 546 -10.95 31.75 0.78
CA LYS A 546 -9.68 32.43 0.45
C LYS A 546 -9.49 32.57 -1.07
N ALA A 547 -9.76 31.53 -1.84
CA ALA A 547 -9.70 31.56 -3.32
C ALA A 547 -10.67 32.59 -3.90
N LEU A 548 -11.89 32.66 -3.36
CA LEU A 548 -12.87 33.68 -3.73
C LEU A 548 -12.40 35.10 -3.37
N LEU A 549 -11.83 35.30 -2.18
CA LEU A 549 -11.26 36.60 -1.78
C LEU A 549 -10.15 37.03 -2.74
N VAL A 550 -9.22 36.16 -3.13
CA VAL A 550 -8.16 36.49 -4.12
C VAL A 550 -8.75 37.05 -5.43
N LEU A 551 -9.81 36.44 -5.96
CA LEU A 551 -10.50 36.93 -7.17
C LEU A 551 -11.18 38.30 -6.95
N VAL A 552 -11.72 38.53 -5.75
CA VAL A 552 -12.28 39.83 -5.38
C VAL A 552 -11.18 40.89 -5.33
N THR A 553 -10.07 40.62 -4.62
CA THR A 553 -9.00 41.59 -4.39
C THR A 553 -8.28 41.98 -5.69
N ASP A 554 -8.16 41.06 -6.66
CA ASP A 554 -7.61 41.34 -7.99
C ASP A 554 -8.41 42.41 -8.78
N ILE A 555 -9.74 42.30 -8.76
CA ILE A 555 -10.62 43.32 -9.36
C ILE A 555 -10.63 44.58 -8.50
N GLU A 556 -10.51 44.44 -7.18
CA GLU A 556 -10.44 45.56 -6.24
C GLU A 556 -9.23 46.45 -6.49
N LEU A 557 -8.02 45.90 -6.75
CA LEU A 557 -6.82 46.70 -7.11
C LEU A 557 -7.07 47.60 -8.31
N PHE A 558 -7.74 47.07 -9.33
CA PHE A 558 -8.02 47.85 -10.52
C PHE A 558 -8.95 49.02 -10.18
N CYS A 559 -9.97 48.79 -9.35
CA CYS A 559 -10.84 49.82 -8.81
C CYS A 559 -10.08 50.83 -7.94
N GLU A 560 -9.13 50.38 -7.10
CA GLU A 560 -8.27 51.27 -6.30
C GLU A 560 -7.40 52.18 -7.16
N SER A 561 -6.88 51.70 -8.30
CA SER A 561 -6.10 52.54 -9.21
C SER A 561 -6.93 53.72 -9.75
N ILE A 562 -8.16 53.45 -10.18
CA ILE A 562 -9.14 54.46 -10.62
C ILE A 562 -9.52 55.40 -9.47
N PHE A 563 -9.74 54.86 -8.27
CA PHE A 563 -10.04 55.65 -7.09
C PHE A 563 -8.87 56.56 -6.68
N HIS A 564 -7.62 56.12 -6.84
CA HIS A 564 -6.45 56.94 -6.56
C HIS A 564 -6.30 58.08 -7.58
N GLU A 565 -6.63 57.86 -8.86
CA GLU A 565 -6.76 58.95 -9.84
C GLU A 565 -7.88 59.92 -9.46
N MET A 566 -9.01 59.42 -8.94
CA MET A 566 -10.13 60.25 -8.48
C MET A 566 -9.73 61.19 -7.31
N ILE A 567 -8.84 60.74 -6.41
CA ILE A 567 -8.26 61.57 -5.33
C ILE A 567 -7.28 62.62 -5.89
N LYS A 568 -6.48 62.28 -6.90
CA LYS A 568 -5.49 63.20 -7.51
C LYS A 568 -6.14 64.35 -8.27
N LYS A 569 -7.43 64.24 -8.65
CA LYS A 569 -8.15 65.29 -9.37
C LYS A 569 -8.51 66.45 -8.45
N ASP A 570 -8.18 67.67 -8.88
CA ASP A 570 -8.54 68.90 -8.18
C ASP A 570 -10.02 69.27 -8.43
N TRP A 571 -10.90 68.80 -7.54
CA TRP A 571 -12.34 69.02 -7.60
C TRP A 571 -12.76 70.48 -7.38
N SER A 572 -11.87 71.37 -6.91
CA SER A 572 -12.17 72.81 -6.80
C SER A 572 -12.22 73.52 -8.17
N LYS A 573 -11.52 72.99 -9.18
CA LYS A 573 -11.40 73.60 -10.52
C LYS A 573 -12.55 73.24 -11.47
N VAL A 574 -13.49 72.39 -11.06
CA VAL A 574 -14.64 71.95 -11.87
C VAL A 574 -15.66 73.09 -11.95
N LYS A 575 -15.77 73.76 -13.11
CA LYS A 575 -16.63 74.94 -13.31
C LYS A 575 -18.06 74.64 -13.78
N SER A 576 -18.31 73.44 -14.29
CA SER A 576 -19.60 73.01 -14.84
C SER A 576 -19.79 71.53 -14.62
N VAL A 577 -21.03 71.12 -14.36
CA VAL A 577 -21.44 69.71 -14.39
C VAL A 577 -21.58 69.29 -15.85
N GLY A 578 -21.04 68.13 -16.20
CA GLY A 578 -21.21 67.49 -17.51
C GLY A 578 -21.78 66.08 -17.36
N ASP A 579 -21.57 65.26 -18.39
CA ASP A 579 -21.93 63.84 -18.36
C ASP A 579 -21.08 63.05 -17.33
N GLU A 580 -21.26 61.72 -17.28
CA GLU A 580 -20.50 60.88 -16.36
C GLU A 580 -18.98 60.98 -16.59
N SER A 581 -18.23 61.02 -15.49
CA SER A 581 -16.78 61.21 -15.59
C SER A 581 -16.07 59.98 -16.16
N SER A 582 -14.96 60.22 -16.87
CA SER A 582 -14.10 59.19 -17.47
C SER A 582 -13.72 58.05 -16.50
N PHE A 583 -13.52 58.36 -15.20
CA PHE A 583 -13.22 57.35 -14.18
C PHE A 583 -14.35 56.32 -14.01
N ILE A 584 -15.61 56.77 -14.00
CA ILE A 584 -16.78 55.90 -13.90
C ILE A 584 -16.96 55.09 -15.18
N LEU A 585 -16.74 55.69 -16.35
CA LEU A 585 -16.79 54.99 -17.64
C LEU A 585 -15.74 53.87 -17.72
N THR A 586 -14.48 54.14 -17.35
CA THR A 586 -13.41 53.13 -17.30
C THR A 586 -13.76 51.99 -16.32
N LEU A 587 -14.29 52.32 -15.14
CA LEU A 587 -14.71 51.33 -14.14
C LEU A 587 -15.86 50.45 -14.65
N LYS A 588 -16.89 51.05 -15.27
CA LYS A 588 -18.01 50.32 -15.88
C LYS A 588 -17.54 49.38 -16.99
N ASN A 589 -16.70 49.87 -17.90
CA ASN A 589 -16.21 49.09 -19.04
C ASN A 589 -15.43 47.85 -18.57
N TYR A 590 -14.52 48.02 -17.59
CA TYR A 590 -13.75 46.91 -17.03
C TYR A 590 -14.61 45.86 -16.33
N LEU A 591 -15.57 46.27 -15.50
CA LEU A 591 -16.48 45.34 -14.85
C LEU A 591 -17.41 44.64 -15.86
N THR A 592 -17.81 45.34 -16.92
CA THR A 592 -18.61 44.75 -18.03
C THR A 592 -17.82 43.70 -18.82
N GLU A 593 -16.50 43.86 -18.95
CA GLU A 593 -15.60 42.89 -19.59
C GLU A 593 -15.35 41.66 -18.71
N LYS A 594 -15.00 41.86 -17.43
CA LYS A 594 -14.50 40.76 -16.56
C LYS A 594 -15.58 39.95 -15.85
N ILE A 595 -16.74 40.53 -15.54
CA ILE A 595 -17.78 39.82 -14.77
C ILE A 595 -18.45 38.69 -15.56
N PRO A 596 -18.77 38.83 -16.87
CA PRO A 596 -19.26 37.71 -17.66
C PRO A 596 -18.27 36.53 -17.70
N ILE A 597 -16.97 36.81 -17.85
CA ILE A 597 -15.93 35.77 -17.88
C ILE A 597 -15.90 34.97 -16.57
N LEU A 598 -15.90 35.65 -15.41
CA LEU A 598 -15.93 34.96 -14.11
C LEU A 598 -17.25 34.22 -13.86
N ARG A 599 -18.39 34.77 -14.30
CA ARG A 599 -19.68 34.07 -14.21
C ARG A 599 -19.65 32.75 -14.97
N ASP A 600 -19.13 32.78 -16.20
CA ASP A 600 -19.13 31.61 -17.07
C ASP A 600 -18.21 30.50 -16.50
N TYR A 601 -17.10 30.87 -15.85
CA TYR A 601 -16.28 29.93 -15.05
C TYR A 601 -17.04 29.29 -13.89
N PHE A 602 -17.92 30.04 -13.21
CA PHE A 602 -18.72 29.59 -12.06
C PHE A 602 -20.10 28.99 -12.43
N THR A 603 -20.32 28.54 -13.68
CA THR A 603 -21.62 28.04 -14.17
C THR A 603 -22.25 26.95 -13.28
N ASP A 604 -21.42 26.00 -12.82
CA ASP A 604 -21.82 24.89 -11.95
C ASP A 604 -21.75 25.25 -10.46
N LEU A 605 -21.06 26.35 -10.12
CA LEU A 605 -20.74 26.81 -8.78
C LEU A 605 -21.46 28.12 -8.42
N ARG A 606 -22.74 28.21 -8.78
CA ARG A 606 -23.58 29.42 -8.67
C ARG A 606 -23.61 30.03 -7.27
N LYS A 607 -23.47 29.20 -6.23
CA LYS A 607 -23.36 29.62 -4.82
C LYS A 607 -22.17 30.58 -4.59
N TYR A 608 -21.04 30.32 -5.23
CA TYR A 608 -19.84 31.15 -5.14
C TYR A 608 -19.90 32.41 -6.01
N PHE A 609 -20.51 32.36 -7.20
CA PHE A 609 -20.68 33.58 -8.02
C PHE A 609 -21.51 34.65 -7.29
N ALA A 610 -22.59 34.25 -6.62
CA ALA A 610 -23.40 35.15 -5.80
C ALA A 610 -22.60 35.74 -4.61
N HIS A 611 -21.79 34.91 -3.93
CA HIS A 611 -20.94 35.37 -2.82
C HIS A 611 -19.81 36.29 -3.29
N PHE A 612 -19.20 36.01 -4.44
CA PHE A 612 -18.19 36.84 -5.09
C PHE A 612 -18.75 38.24 -5.40
N CYS A 613 -19.92 38.32 -6.04
CA CYS A 613 -20.57 39.61 -6.32
C CYS A 613 -20.83 40.41 -5.03
N LEU A 614 -21.33 39.75 -3.97
CA LEU A 614 -21.61 40.38 -2.68
C LEU A 614 -20.33 40.91 -2.00
N LYS A 615 -19.26 40.12 -1.93
CA LYS A 615 -17.97 40.52 -1.34
C LYS A 615 -17.34 41.68 -2.12
N LEU A 616 -17.26 41.55 -3.45
CA LEU A 616 -16.70 42.57 -4.34
C LEU A 616 -17.40 43.93 -4.16
N VAL A 617 -18.73 43.94 -4.19
CA VAL A 617 -19.50 45.17 -3.98
C VAL A 617 -19.34 45.74 -2.58
N THR A 618 -19.36 44.88 -1.54
CA THR A 618 -19.21 45.34 -0.16
C THR A 618 -17.88 46.07 0.03
N GLN A 619 -16.80 45.52 -0.52
CA GLN A 619 -15.48 46.15 -0.48
C GLN A 619 -15.40 47.41 -1.36
N MET A 620 -15.77 47.31 -2.64
CA MET A 620 -15.71 48.43 -3.60
C MET A 620 -16.50 49.65 -3.14
N VAL A 621 -17.73 49.47 -2.64
CA VAL A 621 -18.61 50.58 -2.27
C VAL A 621 -18.13 51.25 -0.97
N ASN A 622 -17.59 50.48 -0.02
CA ASN A 622 -16.96 51.04 1.18
C ASN A 622 -15.68 51.81 0.85
N LYS A 623 -14.82 51.29 -0.04
CA LYS A 623 -13.64 52.03 -0.53
C LYS A 623 -14.05 53.31 -1.28
N TYR A 624 -15.07 53.25 -2.14
CA TYR A 624 -15.61 54.43 -2.84
C TYR A 624 -16.10 55.53 -1.88
N LEU A 625 -16.84 55.15 -0.82
CA LEU A 625 -17.24 56.10 0.24
C LEU A 625 -16.01 56.70 0.96
N GLY A 626 -15.02 55.87 1.30
CA GLY A 626 -13.75 56.34 1.87
C GLY A 626 -12.97 57.28 0.95
N VAL A 627 -13.08 57.11 -0.36
CA VAL A 627 -12.45 57.95 -1.39
C VAL A 627 -13.17 59.29 -1.53
N ILE A 628 -14.51 59.31 -1.46
CA ILE A 628 -15.29 60.57 -1.40
C ILE A 628 -14.81 61.43 -0.21
N PHE A 629 -14.63 60.85 0.98
CA PHE A 629 -14.09 61.57 2.15
C PHE A 629 -12.64 62.06 1.99
N ARG A 630 -11.87 61.51 1.04
CA ARG A 630 -10.48 61.92 0.73
C ARG A 630 -10.39 62.98 -0.36
N CYS A 631 -11.42 63.17 -1.17
CA CYS A 631 -11.50 64.27 -2.13
C CYS A 631 -11.62 65.61 -1.38
N LYS A 632 -10.51 66.35 -1.29
CA LYS A 632 -10.41 67.67 -0.64
C LYS A 632 -9.43 68.53 -1.43
N PRO A 633 -9.72 69.78 -1.82
CA PRO A 633 -10.97 70.54 -1.66
C PRO A 633 -12.03 70.23 -2.75
N ILE A 634 -13.33 70.36 -2.43
CA ILE A 634 -14.45 70.19 -3.38
C ILE A 634 -15.23 71.51 -3.55
N SER A 635 -15.53 71.91 -4.78
CA SER A 635 -16.47 73.01 -5.09
C SER A 635 -17.93 72.51 -5.17
N ILE A 636 -18.92 73.39 -5.09
CA ILE A 636 -20.36 73.03 -5.21
C ILE A 636 -20.61 72.26 -6.53
N THR A 637 -20.14 72.79 -7.65
CA THR A 637 -20.18 72.16 -8.98
C THR A 637 -19.40 70.85 -9.06
N GLY A 638 -18.28 70.73 -8.32
CA GLY A 638 -17.55 69.48 -8.16
C GLY A 638 -18.32 68.41 -7.38
N ALA A 639 -19.06 68.82 -6.34
CA ALA A 639 -19.92 67.93 -5.55
C ALA A 639 -21.15 67.46 -6.35
N GLU A 640 -21.76 68.35 -7.16
CA GLU A 640 -22.83 67.99 -8.09
C GLU A 640 -22.37 66.94 -9.13
N GLN A 641 -21.16 67.10 -9.69
CA GLN A 641 -20.57 66.11 -10.59
C GLN A 641 -20.29 64.77 -9.89
N LEU A 642 -19.81 64.80 -8.65
CA LEU A 642 -19.61 63.58 -7.85
C LEU A 642 -20.94 62.90 -7.49
N LEU A 643 -22.02 63.67 -7.30
CA LEU A 643 -23.36 63.14 -7.05
C LEU A 643 -23.91 62.41 -8.29
N LEU A 644 -23.75 63.00 -9.48
CA LEU A 644 -24.10 62.36 -10.76
C LEU A 644 -23.30 61.06 -10.98
N ASN A 645 -21.98 61.10 -10.71
CA ASN A 645 -21.11 59.92 -10.75
C ASN A 645 -21.58 58.82 -9.78
N THR A 646 -21.93 59.20 -8.54
CA THR A 646 -22.41 58.26 -7.49
C THR A 646 -23.71 57.59 -7.90
N HIS A 647 -24.66 58.35 -8.44
CA HIS A 647 -25.92 57.82 -8.94
C HIS A 647 -25.70 56.88 -10.14
N SER A 648 -24.84 57.26 -11.09
CA SER A 648 -24.48 56.42 -12.25
C SER A 648 -23.83 55.10 -11.83
N LEU A 649 -22.94 55.13 -10.83
CA LEU A 649 -22.32 53.95 -10.23
C LEU A 649 -23.36 53.05 -9.52
N LYS A 650 -24.30 53.65 -8.79
CA LYS A 650 -25.40 52.95 -8.10
C LYS A 650 -26.30 52.20 -9.07
N THR A 651 -26.72 52.83 -10.17
CA THR A 651 -27.52 52.17 -11.21
C THR A 651 -26.78 51.00 -11.87
N PHE A 652 -25.48 51.16 -12.13
CA PHE A 652 -24.65 50.08 -12.69
C PHE A 652 -24.45 48.93 -11.70
N LEU A 653 -24.08 49.20 -10.44
CA LEU A 653 -23.85 48.14 -9.45
C LEU A 653 -25.14 47.37 -9.13
N LEU A 654 -26.33 47.98 -9.19
CA LEU A 654 -27.60 47.25 -9.05
C LEU A 654 -27.88 46.27 -10.21
N SER A 655 -27.34 46.50 -11.41
CA SER A 655 -27.48 45.62 -12.58
C SER A 655 -26.29 44.67 -12.80
N MET A 656 -25.16 44.92 -12.13
CA MET A 656 -23.89 44.20 -12.30
C MET A 656 -23.99 42.66 -12.27
N PRO A 657 -24.74 41.98 -11.38
CA PRO A 657 -24.80 40.51 -11.36
C PRO A 657 -25.52 39.89 -12.57
N SER A 658 -26.27 40.67 -13.35
CA SER A 658 -26.97 40.23 -14.56
C SER A 658 -26.35 40.78 -15.86
N VAL A 659 -25.22 41.50 -15.79
CA VAL A 659 -24.51 42.03 -16.96
C VAL A 659 -24.07 40.89 -17.89
N GLY A 660 -24.45 40.98 -19.16
CA GLY A 660 -24.14 39.98 -20.19
C GLY A 660 -24.73 38.59 -19.93
N SER A 661 -25.76 38.47 -19.09
CA SER A 661 -26.43 37.19 -18.81
C SER A 661 -27.56 36.95 -19.82
N ILE A 662 -27.64 35.73 -20.35
CA ILE A 662 -28.77 35.27 -21.18
C ILE A 662 -30.03 35.12 -20.30
N VAL A 663 -29.86 34.79 -19.02
CA VAL A 663 -30.95 34.59 -18.05
C VAL A 663 -31.08 35.83 -17.16
N GLN A 664 -32.25 36.48 -17.17
CA GLN A 664 -32.57 37.61 -16.30
C GLN A 664 -32.90 37.16 -14.87
N ALA A 665 -31.89 36.71 -14.12
CA ALA A 665 -32.03 36.44 -12.69
C ALA A 665 -32.09 37.76 -11.90
N LYS A 666 -32.96 37.83 -10.88
CA LYS A 666 -32.95 38.94 -9.91
C LYS A 666 -31.70 38.81 -9.02
N PRO A 667 -30.94 39.90 -8.77
CA PRO A 667 -29.82 39.86 -7.84
C PRO A 667 -30.28 39.56 -6.40
N PRO A 668 -29.44 38.93 -5.55
CA PRO A 668 -29.80 38.62 -4.17
C PRO A 668 -30.24 39.86 -3.38
N THR A 669 -31.23 39.71 -2.50
CA THR A 669 -31.75 40.81 -1.66
C THR A 669 -30.64 41.48 -0.86
N MET A 670 -29.81 40.69 -0.17
CA MET A 670 -28.64 41.17 0.60
C MET A 670 -27.69 42.03 -0.25
N TYR A 671 -27.45 41.64 -1.51
CA TYR A 671 -26.62 42.42 -2.44
C TYR A 671 -27.26 43.78 -2.72
N THR A 672 -28.55 43.80 -3.08
CA THR A 672 -29.27 45.05 -3.40
C THR A 672 -29.38 46.00 -2.20
N THR A 673 -29.56 45.47 -0.99
CA THR A 673 -29.63 46.25 0.25
C THR A 673 -28.28 46.90 0.56
N THR A 674 -27.17 46.17 0.44
CA THR A 674 -25.81 46.70 0.69
C THR A 674 -25.43 47.80 -0.30
N VAL A 675 -25.65 47.59 -1.61
CA VAL A 675 -25.44 48.63 -2.64
C VAL A 675 -26.23 49.89 -2.29
N THR A 676 -27.52 49.70 -1.97
CA THR A 676 -28.44 50.82 -1.74
C THR A 676 -28.11 51.57 -0.46
N LYS A 677 -27.84 50.89 0.67
CA LYS A 677 -27.52 51.55 1.94
C LYS A 677 -26.26 52.41 1.82
N THR A 678 -25.14 51.84 1.36
CA THR A 678 -23.85 52.54 1.38
C THR A 678 -23.73 53.62 0.29
N LEU A 679 -24.28 53.42 -0.92
CA LEU A 679 -24.29 54.48 -1.93
C LEU A 679 -25.31 55.58 -1.62
N THR A 680 -26.43 55.28 -0.95
CA THR A 680 -27.32 56.34 -0.46
C THR A 680 -26.66 57.16 0.65
N LYS A 681 -25.85 56.53 1.53
CA LYS A 681 -25.00 57.28 2.47
C LYS A 681 -24.03 58.22 1.74
N ALA A 682 -23.37 57.75 0.67
CA ALA A 682 -22.51 58.59 -0.17
C ALA A 682 -23.27 59.76 -0.85
N GLU A 683 -24.48 59.51 -1.39
CA GLU A 683 -25.35 60.56 -1.94
C GLU A 683 -25.74 61.60 -0.89
N MET A 684 -26.06 61.20 0.35
CA MET A 684 -26.39 62.13 1.43
C MET A 684 -25.18 62.94 1.90
N VAL A 685 -23.99 62.31 2.02
CA VAL A 685 -22.72 63.01 2.30
C VAL A 685 -22.46 64.13 1.27
N LEU A 686 -22.64 63.83 -0.02
CA LEU A 686 -22.46 64.83 -1.08
C LEU A 686 -23.55 65.93 -1.04
N LYS A 687 -24.81 65.60 -0.73
CA LYS A 687 -25.88 66.61 -0.54
C LYS A 687 -25.58 67.55 0.62
N VAL A 688 -25.10 67.05 1.76
CA VAL A 688 -24.65 67.89 2.89
C VAL A 688 -23.51 68.81 2.47
N VAL A 689 -22.57 68.34 1.65
CA VAL A 689 -21.48 69.17 1.09
C VAL A 689 -22.01 70.28 0.15
N ILE A 690 -23.17 70.11 -0.47
CA ILE A 690 -23.81 71.09 -1.37
C ILE A 690 -24.62 72.18 -0.61
N GLN A 691 -25.20 71.88 0.57
CA GLN A 691 -26.14 72.77 1.27
C GLN A 691 -25.53 74.13 1.72
N PRO A 692 -26.03 75.30 1.28
CA PRO A 692 -25.44 76.58 1.65
C PRO A 692 -25.44 76.84 3.17
N LEU A 693 -24.27 77.16 3.74
CA LEU A 693 -24.09 77.52 5.16
C LEU A 693 -24.74 78.89 5.44
N LYS A 694 -26.02 78.87 5.85
CA LYS A 694 -26.75 80.09 6.28
C LYS A 694 -26.67 80.33 7.78
N ASN A 695 -26.82 79.27 8.57
CA ASN A 695 -26.78 79.26 10.03
C ASN A 695 -26.12 77.94 10.50
N ASN A 696 -25.41 77.98 11.63
CA ASN A 696 -24.73 76.81 12.16
C ASN A 696 -25.71 75.80 12.78
N GLU A 697 -26.82 76.27 13.37
CA GLU A 697 -27.84 75.37 13.94
C GLU A 697 -28.60 74.61 12.85
N ASP A 698 -29.12 75.34 11.85
CA ASP A 698 -29.81 74.77 10.68
C ASP A 698 -28.96 73.68 10.00
N PHE A 699 -27.66 73.93 9.82
CA PHE A 699 -26.74 72.96 9.21
C PHE A 699 -26.55 71.69 10.06
N VAL A 700 -26.54 71.82 11.39
CA VAL A 700 -26.44 70.66 12.30
C VAL A 700 -27.76 69.87 12.33
N ASP A 701 -28.92 70.55 12.27
CA ASP A 701 -30.22 69.88 12.19
C ASP A 701 -30.41 69.15 10.86
N ASP A 702 -30.07 69.79 9.74
CA ASP A 702 -30.06 69.15 8.42
C ASP A 702 -29.06 67.98 8.37
N TYR A 703 -27.90 68.09 9.01
CA TYR A 703 -26.94 67.00 9.12
C TYR A 703 -27.51 65.79 9.88
N ILE A 704 -28.06 66.00 11.09
CA ILE A 704 -28.68 64.94 11.91
C ILE A 704 -29.85 64.28 11.14
N LYS A 705 -30.63 65.08 10.39
CA LYS A 705 -31.76 64.61 9.58
C LYS A 705 -31.34 63.81 8.34
N MET A 706 -30.22 64.17 7.71
CA MET A 706 -29.71 63.50 6.49
C MET A 706 -28.84 62.28 6.80
N LEU A 707 -28.16 62.24 7.95
CA LEU A 707 -27.21 61.21 8.36
C LEU A 707 -27.38 60.84 9.86
N PRO A 708 -28.51 60.22 10.26
CA PRO A 708 -28.81 59.91 11.66
C PRO A 708 -27.88 58.86 12.30
N GLU A 709 -27.26 57.96 11.51
CA GLU A 709 -26.33 56.92 11.98
C GLU A 709 -24.85 57.40 12.03
N SER A 710 -24.56 58.71 12.05
CA SER A 710 -23.20 59.24 11.81
C SER A 710 -22.41 59.61 13.07
N GLU A 711 -21.11 59.36 13.05
CA GLU A 711 -20.20 59.76 14.13
C GLU A 711 -19.73 61.21 13.98
N TYR A 712 -19.24 61.81 15.09
CA TYR A 712 -18.53 63.09 15.06
C TYR A 712 -17.32 63.07 14.09
N THR A 713 -16.73 61.89 13.86
CA THR A 713 -15.60 61.67 12.94
C THR A 713 -16.00 61.85 11.48
N GLU A 714 -17.26 61.58 11.12
CA GLU A 714 -17.80 61.79 9.76
C GLU A 714 -18.12 63.26 9.51
N LEU A 715 -18.72 63.96 10.49
CA LEU A 715 -18.95 65.40 10.43
C LEU A 715 -17.64 66.17 10.22
N GLN A 716 -16.58 65.81 10.96
CA GLN A 716 -15.24 66.39 10.79
C GLN A 716 -14.71 66.21 9.35
N LYS A 717 -14.85 65.00 8.77
CA LYS A 717 -14.42 64.73 7.39
C LYS A 717 -15.19 65.58 6.37
N ILE A 718 -16.49 65.79 6.58
CA ILE A 718 -17.36 66.60 5.71
C ILE A 718 -17.01 68.09 5.78
N LEU A 719 -16.75 68.60 6.98
CA LEU A 719 -16.31 69.99 7.17
C LEU A 719 -14.92 70.25 6.54
N ASP A 720 -14.04 69.25 6.53
CA ASP A 720 -12.77 69.32 5.82
C ASP A 720 -12.95 69.28 4.28
N MET A 721 -13.90 68.50 3.74
CA MET A 721 -14.21 68.48 2.28
C MET A 721 -14.62 69.87 1.77
N ARG A 722 -15.29 70.64 2.64
CA ARG A 722 -15.66 72.05 2.42
C ARG A 722 -14.53 73.06 2.57
N SER A 723 -13.32 72.62 2.94
CA SER A 723 -12.17 73.50 3.18
C SER A 723 -12.37 74.54 4.31
N MET A 724 -13.26 74.26 5.26
CA MET A 724 -13.49 75.16 6.40
C MET A 724 -12.27 75.18 7.33
N LYS A 725 -11.95 76.35 7.88
CA LYS A 725 -10.84 76.48 8.84
C LYS A 725 -11.22 75.82 10.17
N ARG A 726 -10.25 75.26 10.90
CA ARG A 726 -10.46 74.68 12.25
C ARG A 726 -11.19 75.65 13.22
N SER A 727 -10.98 76.95 13.06
CA SER A 727 -11.68 78.01 13.82
C SER A 727 -13.19 78.11 13.51
N GLU A 728 -13.59 77.77 12.29
CA GLU A 728 -14.99 77.77 11.82
C GLU A 728 -15.67 76.42 12.10
N GLN A 729 -14.89 75.33 12.15
CA GLN A 729 -15.38 73.98 12.49
C GLN A 729 -15.76 73.83 13.96
N ALA A 730 -14.99 74.43 14.88
CA ALA A 730 -15.19 74.31 16.33
C ALA A 730 -16.65 74.57 16.81
N PRO A 731 -17.32 75.68 16.45
CA PRO A 731 -18.70 75.93 16.89
C PRO A 731 -19.72 74.90 16.36
N ILE A 732 -19.52 74.39 15.14
CA ILE A 732 -20.39 73.37 14.52
C ILE A 732 -20.25 72.04 15.26
N ILE A 733 -19.03 71.66 15.63
CA ILE A 733 -18.75 70.41 16.37
C ILE A 733 -19.30 70.49 17.80
N SER A 734 -19.20 71.65 18.48
CA SER A 734 -19.82 71.82 19.81
C SER A 734 -21.35 71.76 19.76
N LEU A 735 -21.97 72.36 18.73
CA LEU A 735 -23.42 72.25 18.52
C LEU A 735 -23.86 70.81 18.28
N TYR A 736 -23.11 70.05 17.47
CA TYR A 736 -23.38 68.62 17.24
C TYR A 736 -23.31 67.79 18.52
N ARG A 737 -22.24 67.95 19.32
CA ARG A 737 -22.09 67.24 20.60
C ARG A 737 -23.23 67.55 21.57
N SER A 738 -23.57 68.82 21.72
CA SER A 738 -24.67 69.25 22.60
C SER A 738 -26.03 68.67 22.18
N LYS A 739 -26.33 68.59 20.87
CA LYS A 739 -27.56 67.96 20.37
C LYS A 739 -27.55 66.44 20.51
N MET A 740 -26.42 65.77 20.32
CA MET A 740 -26.29 64.32 20.53
C MET A 740 -26.42 63.93 22.01
N GLU A 741 -25.79 64.68 22.93
CA GLU A 741 -25.92 64.47 24.37
C GLU A 741 -27.38 64.55 24.84
N LEU A 742 -28.16 65.53 24.33
CA LEU A 742 -29.60 65.65 24.58
C LEU A 742 -30.40 64.43 24.10
N ILE A 743 -30.06 63.88 22.93
CA ILE A 743 -30.72 62.70 22.35
C ILE A 743 -30.38 61.43 23.17
N THR A 744 -29.10 61.20 23.50
CA THR A 744 -28.72 60.03 24.33
C THR A 744 -29.25 60.11 25.77
N ALA A 745 -29.42 61.30 26.34
CA ALA A 745 -29.99 61.46 27.68
C ALA A 745 -31.50 61.16 27.76
N THR A 746 -32.20 61.03 26.63
CA THR A 746 -33.64 60.72 26.62
C THR A 746 -33.95 59.22 26.54
N GLU A 747 -32.97 58.36 26.24
CA GLU A 747 -33.19 56.91 26.04
C GLU A 747 -32.83 56.04 27.26
N SER A 748 -32.26 56.62 28.34
CA SER A 748 -31.72 55.86 29.47
C SER A 748 -32.71 55.50 30.60
N PHE A 749 -34.03 55.54 30.34
CA PHE A 749 -35.08 55.20 31.32
C PHE A 749 -36.20 54.35 30.68
N THR A 750 -35.98 53.05 30.47
CA THR A 750 -37.01 51.99 30.67
C THR A 750 -36.47 50.55 30.51
N ASN A 751 -36.82 49.72 31.50
CA ASN A 751 -36.94 48.25 31.48
C ASN A 751 -35.68 47.36 31.52
N GLU A 752 -35.74 46.42 32.47
CA GLU A 752 -34.71 45.45 32.85
C GLU A 752 -35.12 44.00 32.48
N SER A 753 -34.12 43.15 32.20
CA SER A 753 -34.10 41.67 32.39
C SER A 753 -34.98 40.76 31.49
N PRO A 754 -34.64 39.45 31.32
CA PRO A 754 -33.33 38.79 31.44
C PRO A 754 -32.91 37.91 30.23
N THR A 755 -31.63 37.50 30.22
CA THR A 755 -31.04 36.36 29.46
C THR A 755 -31.13 36.40 27.93
N THR A 756 -30.40 37.34 27.33
CA THR A 756 -29.90 37.26 25.94
C THR A 756 -28.37 37.12 25.94
N THR A 757 -27.85 35.89 25.90
CA THR A 757 -26.42 35.66 25.64
C THR A 757 -26.15 35.67 24.13
N ASN A 758 -25.58 36.80 23.68
CA ASN A 758 -24.67 36.94 22.55
C ASN A 758 -25.24 36.67 21.15
N LEU A 759 -26.09 37.58 20.68
CA LEU A 759 -26.54 37.68 19.27
C LEU A 759 -25.99 38.94 18.56
N SER A 760 -24.81 39.44 18.97
CA SER A 760 -24.26 40.73 18.52
C SER A 760 -22.74 40.79 18.26
N GLU A 761 -22.02 39.67 18.20
CA GLU A 761 -20.56 39.65 17.86
C GLU A 761 -20.25 39.23 16.41
N THR A 762 -21.25 39.04 15.56
CA THR A 762 -21.09 38.45 14.21
C THR A 762 -20.60 39.42 13.12
N ILE A 763 -20.22 40.67 13.44
CA ILE A 763 -20.03 41.75 12.43
C ILE A 763 -18.74 42.60 12.54
N GLY A 764 -17.85 42.43 13.55
CA GLY A 764 -16.62 43.25 13.54
C GLY A 764 -15.49 42.91 14.52
N GLN A 765 -14.46 42.20 14.04
CA GLN A 765 -13.12 42.23 14.64
C GLN A 765 -11.95 42.01 13.65
N VAL A 766 -12.19 42.16 12.34
CA VAL A 766 -11.13 42.14 11.32
C VAL A 766 -10.76 43.58 10.95
N VAL A 767 -9.45 43.89 10.94
CA VAL A 767 -8.75 45.18 10.64
C VAL A 767 -8.30 46.02 11.86
N GLY A 768 -7.14 45.64 12.41
CA GLY A 768 -5.96 46.49 12.65
C GLY A 768 -6.00 47.67 13.65
N ILE A 769 -5.22 47.56 14.74
CA ILE A 769 -4.55 48.70 15.40
C ILE A 769 -3.05 48.38 15.58
N THR A 770 -2.23 49.41 15.38
CA THR A 770 -0.76 49.38 15.28
C THR A 770 -0.05 49.72 16.61
N THR A 771 1.23 49.31 16.68
CA THR A 771 2.36 50.03 17.32
C THR A 771 2.31 50.39 18.82
N GLU A 772 3.31 49.84 19.52
CA GLU A 772 4.18 50.51 20.50
C GLU A 772 3.64 51.02 21.85
N SER A 773 4.39 50.61 22.89
CA SER A 773 4.84 51.39 24.06
C SER A 773 4.27 51.04 25.45
N LEU A 774 5.19 51.14 26.43
CA LEU A 774 5.07 51.06 27.89
C LEU A 774 4.71 49.67 28.48
N SER A 775 5.61 48.86 29.08
CA SER A 775 6.75 49.03 30.02
C SER A 775 6.38 48.90 31.51
N ASN A 776 7.12 48.04 32.23
CA ASN A 776 7.06 47.77 33.69
C ASN A 776 5.76 47.03 34.10
N SER A 777 5.70 46.05 35.02
CA SER A 777 6.65 45.44 35.98
C SER A 777 5.98 44.15 36.53
N THR A 778 6.61 43.12 37.14
CA THR A 778 8.01 42.86 37.54
C THR A 778 8.18 41.34 37.89
N THR A 779 9.41 40.80 37.79
CA THR A 779 9.97 39.51 38.34
C THR A 779 9.01 38.43 38.90
N MET A 780 9.09 37.14 38.51
CA MET A 780 10.11 36.19 39.01
C MET A 780 10.06 34.81 38.31
N THR A 781 11.22 34.38 37.80
CA THR A 781 11.72 32.98 37.71
C THR A 781 10.76 31.78 37.76
N GLY A 782 10.62 31.08 36.63
CA GLY A 782 10.08 29.71 36.53
C GLY A 782 10.34 29.13 35.12
N VAL A 783 10.76 27.87 35.02
CA VAL A 783 11.13 27.23 33.73
C VAL A 783 9.90 26.51 33.15
N GLU A 784 9.24 27.10 32.16
CA GLU A 784 8.13 26.46 31.44
C GLU A 784 8.19 26.69 29.93
N ASN A 785 7.68 25.70 29.18
CA ASN A 785 7.69 25.66 27.72
C ASN A 785 6.99 26.88 27.11
N GLN A 786 7.60 27.51 26.11
CA GLN A 786 6.93 28.53 25.29
C GLN A 786 5.92 27.89 24.34
N MET A 787 4.79 27.44 24.89
CA MET A 787 3.58 27.17 24.12
C MET A 787 3.01 28.48 23.59
N GLN A 788 3.01 28.67 22.27
CA GLN A 788 2.14 29.67 21.65
C GLN A 788 0.71 29.12 21.67
N LEU A 789 -0.06 29.58 22.64
CA LEU A 789 -1.52 29.53 22.60
C LEU A 789 -1.98 30.40 21.44
N ILE A 790 -2.51 29.75 20.40
CA ILE A 790 -3.18 30.41 19.29
C ILE A 790 -4.65 30.03 19.39
N PHE A 791 -5.50 31.04 19.26
CA PHE A 791 -6.94 30.87 19.22
C PHE A 791 -7.38 30.79 17.76
N ASP A 792 -8.31 29.90 17.47
CA ASP A 792 -8.97 29.85 16.16
C ASP A 792 -10.00 31.00 16.01
N GLU A 793 -10.73 31.01 14.90
CA GLU A 793 -11.82 31.97 14.66
C GLU A 793 -13.04 31.74 15.59
N THR A 794 -13.04 30.71 16.44
CA THR A 794 -14.09 30.36 17.41
C THR A 794 -13.69 30.61 18.87
N GLY A 795 -12.46 31.06 19.14
CA GLY A 795 -11.93 31.31 20.48
C GLY A 795 -11.44 30.05 21.21
N GLN A 796 -11.33 28.91 20.54
CA GLN A 796 -10.75 27.70 21.09
C GLN A 796 -9.21 27.78 21.12
N PRO A 797 -8.58 27.57 22.28
CA PRO A 797 -7.13 27.49 22.38
C PRO A 797 -6.64 26.14 21.84
N PHE A 798 -5.90 26.15 20.73
CA PHE A 798 -5.17 24.97 20.27
C PHE A 798 -3.65 25.16 20.43
N ILE A 799 -2.97 24.08 20.81
CA ILE A 799 -1.55 24.09 21.14
C ILE A 799 -0.77 23.76 19.87
N LEU A 800 -0.12 24.78 19.28
CA LEU A 800 0.71 24.58 18.10
C LEU A 800 2.05 23.93 18.51
N MET A 801 2.05 22.59 18.55
CA MET A 801 3.28 21.82 18.81
C MET A 801 4.29 22.05 17.68
N ARG A 802 5.50 22.51 18.03
CA ARG A 802 6.64 22.71 17.11
C ARG A 802 7.25 21.39 16.65
N GLU A 803 6.48 20.53 15.99
CA GLU A 803 7.04 19.36 15.29
C GLU A 803 7.83 19.75 14.04
N GLN A 804 7.63 20.99 13.53
CA GLN A 804 8.47 21.57 12.48
C GLN A 804 9.93 21.81 12.94
N GLU A 805 10.22 21.84 14.24
CA GLU A 805 11.60 21.86 14.75
C GLU A 805 12.22 20.43 14.84
N LYS A 806 11.40 19.37 14.68
CA LYS A 806 11.80 17.94 14.63
C LYS A 806 11.87 17.38 13.20
N GLN A 807 12.10 18.25 12.21
CA GLN A 807 12.34 17.82 10.83
C GLN A 807 13.63 18.46 10.34
N LYS A 808 14.67 17.65 10.16
CA LYS A 808 15.93 18.13 9.61
C LYS A 808 15.75 18.49 8.14
N ARG A 809 15.58 19.79 7.88
CA ARG A 809 15.44 20.36 6.55
C ARG A 809 16.76 20.95 6.07
N LEU A 810 17.35 20.32 5.06
CA LEU A 810 18.54 20.83 4.37
C LEU A 810 18.09 21.66 3.17
N ARG A 811 18.71 22.83 2.96
CA ARG A 811 18.31 23.80 1.93
C ARG A 811 19.48 24.38 1.14
N GLY A 812 19.22 24.65 -0.13
CA GLY A 812 20.13 25.31 -1.06
C GLY A 812 21.48 24.60 -1.18
N ILE A 813 22.55 25.35 -1.00
CA ILE A 813 23.93 24.87 -1.18
C ILE A 813 24.28 23.77 -0.16
N GLU A 814 23.74 23.81 1.06
CA GLU A 814 24.04 22.80 2.08
C GLU A 814 23.46 21.42 1.72
N ALA A 815 22.23 21.39 1.21
CA ALA A 815 21.63 20.16 0.68
C ALA A 815 22.47 19.60 -0.48
N LEU A 816 22.78 20.43 -1.48
CA LEU A 816 23.60 20.04 -2.62
C LEU A 816 24.99 19.53 -2.21
N LYS A 817 25.66 20.16 -1.25
CA LYS A 817 26.95 19.68 -0.72
C LYS A 817 26.82 18.35 0.02
N SER A 818 25.76 18.16 0.80
CA SER A 818 25.46 16.87 1.44
C SER A 818 25.24 15.76 0.39
N HIS A 819 24.50 16.06 -0.69
CA HIS A 819 24.25 15.15 -1.80
C HIS A 819 25.55 14.75 -2.52
N ILE A 820 26.40 15.73 -2.84
CA ILE A 820 27.69 15.51 -3.49
C ILE A 820 28.61 14.68 -2.59
N LEU A 821 28.66 14.98 -1.28
CA LEU A 821 29.49 14.24 -0.33
C LEU A 821 29.06 12.77 -0.19
N ALA A 822 27.75 12.49 -0.14
CA ALA A 822 27.22 11.13 -0.13
C ALA A 822 27.55 10.39 -1.44
N ALA A 823 27.34 11.02 -2.60
CA ALA A 823 27.68 10.44 -3.90
C ALA A 823 29.18 10.15 -4.04
N ARG A 824 30.03 11.06 -3.57
CA ARG A 824 31.49 10.92 -3.54
C ARG A 824 31.96 9.81 -2.60
N ALA A 825 31.30 9.61 -1.46
CA ALA A 825 31.61 8.53 -0.53
C ALA A 825 31.34 7.15 -1.17
N VAL A 826 30.17 6.99 -1.79
CA VAL A 826 29.79 5.79 -2.56
C VAL A 826 30.76 5.52 -3.71
N ALA A 827 31.02 6.53 -4.55
CA ALA A 827 31.98 6.42 -5.65
C ALA A 827 33.39 6.07 -5.14
N GLY A 828 33.81 6.62 -3.99
CA GLY A 828 35.07 6.32 -3.33
C GLY A 828 35.23 4.85 -2.90
N ILE A 829 34.14 4.21 -2.44
CA ILE A 829 34.11 2.78 -2.10
C ILE A 829 34.25 1.93 -3.37
N VAL A 830 33.49 2.24 -4.41
CA VAL A 830 33.45 1.50 -5.68
C VAL A 830 34.76 1.69 -6.49
N LYS A 831 35.44 2.83 -6.35
CA LYS A 831 36.69 3.20 -7.06
C LYS A 831 37.78 2.13 -7.02
N SER A 832 37.95 1.40 -5.91
CA SER A 832 39.00 0.36 -5.76
C SER A 832 38.73 -0.93 -6.56
N SER A 833 37.55 -1.04 -7.17
CA SER A 833 37.10 -2.21 -7.95
C SER A 833 37.25 -1.98 -9.46
N LEU A 834 37.60 -0.76 -9.91
CA LEU A 834 37.72 -0.40 -11.32
C LEU A 834 39.04 -0.87 -11.94
N GLY A 835 38.97 -1.62 -13.04
CA GLY A 835 40.11 -2.04 -13.88
C GLY A 835 40.64 -3.45 -13.60
N PRO A 836 41.63 -3.93 -14.38
CA PRO A 836 42.15 -5.31 -14.26
C PRO A 836 42.99 -5.57 -13.00
N ARG A 837 43.31 -4.51 -12.24
CA ARG A 837 43.92 -4.54 -10.91
C ARG A 837 42.95 -4.13 -9.79
N GLY A 838 41.65 -4.00 -10.11
CA GLY A 838 40.61 -3.80 -9.11
C GLY A 838 40.48 -4.99 -8.16
N PHE A 839 39.96 -4.74 -6.97
CA PHE A 839 39.70 -5.77 -5.96
C PHE A 839 38.21 -6.00 -5.74
N ASP A 840 37.82 -7.27 -5.64
CA ASP A 840 36.50 -7.71 -5.24
C ASP A 840 36.13 -7.20 -3.84
N LYS A 841 34.82 -7.08 -3.56
CA LYS A 841 34.30 -6.77 -2.23
C LYS A 841 33.55 -7.96 -1.65
N MET A 842 33.84 -8.28 -0.39
CA MET A 842 33.05 -9.22 0.41
C MET A 842 31.89 -8.45 1.05
N LEU A 843 30.67 -8.89 0.73
CA LEU A 843 29.41 -8.30 1.19
C LEU A 843 28.61 -9.40 1.87
N VAL A 844 27.96 -9.06 2.98
CA VAL A 844 27.17 -9.98 3.80
C VAL A 844 25.75 -9.44 3.82
N SER A 845 24.78 -10.23 3.36
CA SER A 845 23.36 -9.84 3.43
C SER A 845 22.87 -9.81 4.88
N PRO A 846 21.73 -9.13 5.17
CA PRO A 846 21.09 -9.24 6.48
C PRO A 846 20.75 -10.68 6.91
N ASP A 847 20.52 -11.58 5.94
CA ASP A 847 20.29 -13.01 6.17
C ASP A 847 21.57 -13.82 6.48
N GLY A 848 22.75 -13.21 6.31
CA GLY A 848 24.07 -13.84 6.51
C GLY A 848 24.71 -14.43 5.25
N ASP A 849 24.11 -14.28 4.07
CA ASP A 849 24.68 -14.79 2.81
C ASP A 849 25.90 -13.96 2.39
N VAL A 850 27.04 -14.64 2.23
CA VAL A 850 28.30 -14.03 1.80
C VAL A 850 28.38 -14.01 0.28
N THR A 851 28.47 -12.80 -0.29
CA THR A 851 28.77 -12.58 -1.72
C THR A 851 30.16 -11.94 -1.84
N ILE A 852 31.00 -12.45 -2.75
CA ILE A 852 32.27 -11.81 -3.12
C ILE A 852 32.18 -11.50 -4.61
N THR A 853 32.33 -10.23 -4.98
CA THR A 853 32.15 -9.79 -6.37
C THR A 853 32.97 -8.55 -6.73
N ASN A 854 33.33 -8.39 -8.01
CA ASN A 854 33.89 -7.15 -8.54
C ASN A 854 32.87 -6.31 -9.36
N ASP A 855 31.67 -6.84 -9.61
CA ASP A 855 30.64 -6.11 -10.36
C ASP A 855 30.05 -4.96 -9.54
N GLY A 856 30.10 -3.76 -10.10
CA GLY A 856 29.59 -2.53 -9.48
C GLY A 856 28.07 -2.52 -9.30
N ALA A 857 27.28 -3.28 -10.07
CA ALA A 857 25.83 -3.34 -9.86
C ALA A 857 25.49 -4.23 -8.66
N THR A 858 26.07 -5.43 -8.60
CA THR A 858 25.95 -6.37 -7.47
C THR A 858 26.52 -5.78 -6.18
N ILE A 859 27.66 -5.07 -6.24
CA ILE A 859 28.22 -4.38 -5.07
C ILE A 859 27.23 -3.36 -4.51
N MET A 860 26.63 -2.55 -5.39
CA MET A 860 25.72 -1.48 -5.01
C MET A 860 24.35 -2.01 -4.53
N ASP A 861 23.83 -3.08 -5.12
CA ASP A 861 22.58 -3.72 -4.67
C ASP A 861 22.70 -4.40 -3.30
N LYS A 862 23.87 -4.98 -3.00
CA LYS A 862 24.16 -5.62 -1.71
C LYS A 862 24.66 -4.66 -0.62
N MET A 863 24.92 -3.40 -0.94
CA MET A 863 25.32 -2.39 0.03
C MET A 863 24.08 -1.69 0.58
N ASP A 864 23.80 -1.89 1.87
CA ASP A 864 22.71 -1.17 2.53
C ASP A 864 23.05 0.33 2.65
N VAL A 865 22.29 1.18 1.95
CA VAL A 865 22.53 2.61 1.84
C VAL A 865 21.29 3.40 2.22
N GLU A 866 21.32 4.08 3.37
CA GLU A 866 20.20 4.90 3.86
C GLU A 866 19.96 6.14 2.97
N HIS A 867 21.05 6.82 2.59
CA HIS A 867 21.01 8.13 1.94
C HIS A 867 20.36 8.07 0.54
N HIS A 868 19.32 8.87 0.31
CA HIS A 868 18.53 8.87 -0.93
C HIS A 868 19.38 9.05 -2.21
N ILE A 869 20.40 9.92 -2.19
CA ILE A 869 21.31 10.11 -3.33
C ILE A 869 22.22 8.88 -3.57
N ALA A 870 22.53 8.10 -2.53
CA ALA A 870 23.25 6.85 -2.70
C ALA A 870 22.35 5.79 -3.37
N LYS A 871 21.07 5.72 -2.99
CA LYS A 871 20.06 4.88 -3.68
C LYS A 871 19.93 5.24 -5.17
N LEU A 872 19.97 6.52 -5.53
CA LEU A 872 20.01 6.95 -6.94
C LEU A 872 21.25 6.44 -7.70
N LEU A 873 22.41 6.31 -7.04
CA LEU A 873 23.61 5.71 -7.63
C LEU A 873 23.52 4.17 -7.72
N VAL A 874 22.80 3.51 -6.82
CA VAL A 874 22.48 2.06 -6.94
C VAL A 874 21.66 1.82 -8.19
N GLU A 875 20.59 2.59 -8.39
CA GLU A 875 19.72 2.47 -9.57
C GLU A 875 20.44 2.86 -10.87
N LEU A 876 21.36 3.84 -10.84
CA LEU A 876 22.24 4.16 -11.98
C LEU A 876 23.13 2.95 -12.38
N SER A 877 23.72 2.27 -11.39
CA SER A 877 24.56 1.08 -11.62
C SER A 877 23.74 -0.08 -12.22
N LYS A 878 22.53 -0.32 -11.68
CA LYS A 878 21.58 -1.33 -12.18
C LYS A 878 21.06 -1.03 -13.59
N ALA A 879 20.78 0.23 -13.91
CA ALA A 879 20.32 0.62 -15.24
C ALA A 879 21.39 0.34 -16.31
N GLN A 880 22.66 0.63 -16.01
CA GLN A 880 23.79 0.29 -16.87
C GLN A 880 23.94 -1.22 -17.05
N ASP A 881 23.72 -2.02 -16.00
CA ASP A 881 23.75 -3.49 -16.07
C ASP A 881 22.62 -4.06 -16.94
N ALA A 882 21.38 -3.58 -16.75
CA ALA A 882 20.23 -4.06 -17.50
C ALA A 882 20.32 -3.76 -19.02
N GLU A 883 20.67 -2.53 -19.39
CA GLU A 883 20.78 -2.11 -20.79
C GLU A 883 22.03 -2.69 -21.46
N ILE A 884 23.19 -2.55 -20.83
CA ILE A 884 24.50 -2.85 -21.44
C ILE A 884 25.12 -4.13 -20.89
N GLY A 885 25.07 -4.35 -19.58
CA GLY A 885 25.71 -5.49 -18.89
C GLY A 885 27.24 -5.37 -18.77
N ASP A 886 27.77 -4.14 -18.88
CA ASP A 886 29.17 -3.82 -18.61
C ASP A 886 29.31 -2.31 -18.29
N GLY A 887 30.34 -1.92 -17.55
CA GLY A 887 30.59 -0.53 -17.16
C GLY A 887 29.88 -0.07 -15.88
N THR A 888 29.28 -0.99 -15.13
CA THR A 888 28.54 -0.75 -13.86
C THR A 888 29.38 0.02 -12.82
N THR A 889 30.63 -0.42 -12.60
CA THR A 889 31.61 0.26 -11.74
C THR A 889 32.02 1.64 -12.31
N GLY A 890 32.13 1.75 -13.64
CA GLY A 890 32.60 2.96 -14.32
C GLY A 890 31.62 4.14 -14.24
N VAL A 891 30.33 3.87 -14.47
CA VAL A 891 29.28 4.91 -14.45
C VAL A 891 29.14 5.58 -13.07
N VAL A 892 29.27 4.82 -11.98
CA VAL A 892 29.20 5.35 -10.61
C VAL A 892 30.41 6.23 -10.28
N VAL A 893 31.62 5.80 -10.66
CA VAL A 893 32.85 6.61 -10.46
C VAL A 893 32.77 7.91 -11.28
N MET A 894 32.26 7.85 -12.51
CA MET A 894 32.09 9.01 -13.37
C MET A 894 31.06 10.01 -12.82
N ALA A 895 29.89 9.56 -12.37
CA ALA A 895 28.88 10.41 -11.74
C ALA A 895 29.42 11.07 -10.44
N GLY A 896 30.15 10.31 -9.61
CA GLY A 896 30.81 10.85 -8.42
C GLY A 896 31.84 11.93 -8.74
N ALA A 897 32.63 11.76 -9.81
CA ALA A 897 33.60 12.75 -10.27
C ALA A 897 32.94 14.02 -10.83
N MET A 898 31.86 13.88 -11.62
CA MET A 898 31.09 15.02 -12.14
C MET A 898 30.47 15.87 -11.01
N LEU A 899 29.98 15.21 -9.95
CA LEU A 899 29.45 15.87 -8.75
C LEU A 899 30.57 16.55 -7.92
N GLN A 900 31.72 15.89 -7.74
CA GLN A 900 32.88 16.51 -7.09
C GLN A 900 33.38 17.76 -7.83
N GLN A 901 33.34 17.75 -9.16
CA GLN A 901 33.69 18.93 -9.96
C GLN A 901 32.59 20.01 -9.92
N ALA A 902 31.32 19.62 -9.83
CA ALA A 902 30.22 20.57 -9.62
C ALA A 902 30.35 21.30 -8.27
N GLU A 903 30.82 20.63 -7.20
CA GLU A 903 31.09 21.26 -5.89
C GLU A 903 31.99 22.50 -6.02
N GLN A 904 33.07 22.39 -6.79
CA GLN A 904 34.02 23.50 -7.02
C GLN A 904 33.41 24.66 -7.83
N LEU A 905 32.41 24.37 -8.67
CA LEU A 905 31.68 25.39 -9.43
C LEU A 905 30.61 26.08 -8.57
N LEU A 906 29.95 25.33 -7.67
CA LEU A 906 29.04 25.87 -6.66
C LEU A 906 29.78 26.83 -5.71
N ASP A 907 30.99 26.48 -5.28
CA ASP A 907 31.84 27.34 -4.44
C ASP A 907 32.33 28.61 -5.15
N LYS A 908 32.39 28.60 -6.49
CA LYS A 908 32.64 29.78 -7.32
C LYS A 908 31.37 30.61 -7.57
N GLY A 909 30.22 30.22 -7.01
CA GLY A 909 28.94 30.92 -7.14
C GLY A 909 28.19 30.64 -8.44
N ILE A 910 28.53 29.58 -9.18
CA ILE A 910 27.81 29.21 -10.41
C ILE A 910 26.52 28.47 -10.04
N HIS A 911 25.38 28.90 -10.60
CA HIS A 911 24.08 28.33 -10.27
C HIS A 911 23.96 26.85 -10.68
N PRO A 912 23.39 25.95 -9.84
CA PRO A 912 23.32 24.50 -10.12
C PRO A 912 22.71 24.16 -11.49
N LEU A 913 21.59 24.79 -11.86
CA LEU A 913 20.96 24.61 -13.17
C LEU A 913 21.90 24.94 -14.35
N LYS A 914 22.76 25.96 -14.22
CA LYS A 914 23.72 26.34 -15.27
C LYS A 914 24.88 25.36 -15.39
N ILE A 915 25.28 24.73 -14.29
CA ILE A 915 26.23 23.61 -14.31
C ILE A 915 25.59 22.42 -15.03
N ALA A 916 24.35 22.07 -14.69
CA ALA A 916 23.63 20.96 -15.29
C ALA A 916 23.38 21.13 -16.80
N ASP A 917 22.94 22.31 -17.25
CA ASP A 917 22.77 22.61 -18.68
C ASP A 917 24.13 22.58 -19.43
N GLY A 918 25.20 23.07 -18.80
CA GLY A 918 26.56 23.01 -19.35
C GLY A 918 27.11 21.59 -19.45
N TYR A 919 26.80 20.72 -18.49
CA TYR A 919 27.14 19.29 -18.52
C TYR A 919 26.35 18.54 -19.60
N ASP A 920 25.06 18.83 -19.80
CA ASP A 920 24.27 18.26 -20.91
C ASP A 920 24.88 18.60 -22.28
N LEU A 921 25.38 19.83 -22.45
CA LEU A 921 26.03 20.28 -23.69
C LEU A 921 27.43 19.64 -23.88
N ALA A 922 28.24 19.59 -22.82
CA ALA A 922 29.54 18.91 -22.84
C ALA A 922 29.41 17.40 -23.10
N CYS A 923 28.37 16.76 -22.54
CA CYS A 923 28.03 15.36 -22.80
C CYS A 923 27.76 15.11 -24.27
N LYS A 924 26.94 15.94 -24.94
CA LYS A 924 26.69 15.82 -26.39
C LYS A 924 27.99 15.90 -27.20
N LYS A 925 28.89 16.82 -26.85
CA LYS A 925 30.21 16.94 -27.48
C LYS A 925 31.10 15.72 -27.26
N ALA A 926 31.07 15.11 -26.08
CA ALA A 926 31.78 13.87 -25.78
C ALA A 926 31.21 12.69 -26.61
N LEU A 927 29.89 12.55 -26.69
CA LEU A 927 29.22 11.51 -27.49
C LEU A 927 29.54 11.62 -28.99
N GLU A 928 29.53 12.84 -29.55
CA GLU A 928 30.00 13.11 -30.92
C GLU A 928 31.48 12.74 -31.12
N THR A 929 32.30 12.87 -30.08
CA THR A 929 33.73 12.54 -30.14
C THR A 929 33.92 11.03 -30.12
N LEU A 930 33.16 10.30 -29.29
CA LEU A 930 33.10 8.84 -29.28
C LEU A 930 32.72 8.28 -30.67
N ASP A 931 31.71 8.85 -31.35
CA ASP A 931 31.36 8.44 -32.73
C ASP A 931 32.49 8.67 -33.75
N LYS A 932 33.35 9.69 -33.55
CA LYS A 932 34.45 10.04 -34.47
C LYS A 932 35.71 9.18 -34.24
N ILE A 933 35.94 8.69 -33.02
CA ILE A 933 37.10 7.84 -32.69
C ILE A 933 36.79 6.34 -32.80
N ALA A 934 35.53 5.95 -32.98
CA ALA A 934 35.12 4.56 -33.10
C ALA A 934 35.66 3.89 -34.37
N GLU A 935 36.02 2.62 -34.25
CA GLU A 935 36.41 1.77 -35.38
C GLU A 935 35.37 0.66 -35.60
N ASP A 936 35.07 0.33 -36.86
CA ASP A 936 34.20 -0.80 -37.20
C ASP A 936 34.91 -2.14 -36.90
N PHE A 937 34.26 -2.97 -36.09
CA PHE A 937 34.71 -4.30 -35.73
C PHE A 937 34.09 -5.36 -36.64
N ASN A 938 34.89 -6.36 -37.03
CA ASN A 938 34.39 -7.48 -37.81
C ASN A 938 33.83 -8.57 -36.89
N VAL A 939 32.52 -8.56 -36.67
CA VAL A 939 31.78 -9.54 -35.84
C VAL A 939 31.92 -10.98 -36.35
N LEU A 940 32.31 -11.18 -37.61
CA LEU A 940 32.55 -12.53 -38.17
C LEU A 940 33.87 -13.16 -37.66
N ASP A 941 34.79 -12.39 -37.09
CA ASP A 941 36.02 -12.92 -36.52
C ASP A 941 35.81 -13.35 -35.06
N ARG A 942 35.67 -14.68 -34.86
CA ARG A 942 35.58 -15.30 -33.54
C ARG A 942 36.76 -14.95 -32.64
N GLU A 943 37.99 -14.87 -33.15
CA GLU A 943 39.15 -14.57 -32.32
C GLU A 943 39.12 -13.11 -31.83
N ALA A 944 38.61 -12.21 -32.65
CA ALA A 944 38.38 -10.82 -32.26
C ALA A 944 37.31 -10.72 -31.16
N LEU A 945 36.14 -11.37 -31.31
CA LEU A 945 35.11 -11.43 -30.27
C LEU A 945 35.64 -12.00 -28.94
N VAL A 946 36.47 -13.05 -28.99
CA VAL A 946 37.12 -13.63 -27.80
C VAL A 946 38.04 -12.62 -27.11
N LYS A 947 38.80 -11.80 -27.85
CA LYS A 947 39.66 -10.74 -27.27
C LYS A 947 38.84 -9.65 -26.58
N SER A 948 37.71 -9.24 -27.14
CA SER A 948 36.78 -8.32 -26.48
C SER A 948 36.19 -8.92 -25.19
N ALA A 949 35.73 -10.17 -25.22
CA ALA A 949 35.23 -10.86 -24.03
C ALA A 949 36.33 -11.08 -22.96
N MET A 950 37.58 -11.36 -23.36
CA MET A 950 38.73 -11.44 -22.46
C MET A 950 39.02 -10.11 -21.74
N THR A 951 38.73 -8.96 -22.37
CA THR A 951 38.90 -7.64 -21.75
C THR A 951 37.94 -7.48 -20.56
N SER A 952 36.65 -7.79 -20.73
CA SER A 952 35.64 -7.71 -19.65
C SER A 952 35.85 -8.74 -18.54
N LEU A 953 36.39 -9.92 -18.86
CA LEU A 953 36.73 -10.95 -17.87
C LEU A 953 38.06 -10.69 -17.13
N GLY A 954 38.91 -9.79 -17.64
CA GLY A 954 40.26 -9.54 -17.11
C GLY A 954 40.32 -8.94 -15.70
N SER A 955 39.22 -8.33 -15.23
CA SER A 955 39.10 -7.74 -13.88
C SER A 955 38.46 -8.65 -12.84
N LYS A 956 38.02 -9.87 -13.19
CA LYS A 956 37.13 -10.69 -12.34
C LYS A 956 37.88 -11.92 -11.81
N ILE A 957 37.34 -12.62 -10.81
CA ILE A 957 37.92 -13.86 -10.23
C ILE A 957 38.29 -14.89 -11.32
N VAL A 958 37.52 -14.90 -12.41
CA VAL A 958 37.69 -15.76 -13.59
C VAL A 958 38.99 -15.50 -14.37
N ASN A 959 39.73 -14.40 -14.11
CA ASN A 959 40.96 -13.99 -14.81
C ASN A 959 41.93 -15.16 -15.10
N LYS A 960 42.19 -16.03 -14.13
CA LYS A 960 43.08 -17.21 -14.30
C LYS A 960 42.68 -18.14 -15.47
N SER A 961 41.38 -18.24 -15.78
CA SER A 961 40.81 -19.08 -16.82
C SER A 961 40.03 -18.26 -17.87
N HIS A 962 40.25 -16.93 -17.93
CA HIS A 962 39.40 -16.01 -18.70
C HIS A 962 39.30 -16.31 -20.19
N ARG A 963 40.31 -16.95 -20.79
CA ARG A 963 40.27 -17.36 -22.19
C ARG A 963 39.23 -18.46 -22.44
N GLN A 964 39.18 -19.48 -21.58
CA GLN A 964 38.19 -20.56 -21.67
C GLN A 964 36.77 -20.00 -21.47
N PHE A 965 36.60 -19.07 -20.53
CA PHE A 965 35.32 -18.40 -20.30
C PHE A 965 34.92 -17.47 -21.46
N ALA A 966 35.85 -16.69 -22.02
CA ALA A 966 35.61 -15.87 -23.21
C ALA A 966 35.21 -16.73 -24.42
N GLU A 967 35.91 -17.85 -24.65
CA GLU A 967 35.56 -18.81 -25.71
C GLU A 967 34.19 -19.44 -25.48
N MET A 968 33.84 -19.83 -24.24
CA MET A 968 32.50 -20.32 -23.90
C MET A 968 31.40 -19.28 -24.13
N SER A 969 31.59 -18.02 -23.69
CA SER A 969 30.62 -16.94 -23.87
C SER A 969 30.40 -16.60 -25.33
N VAL A 970 31.47 -16.49 -26.12
CA VAL A 970 31.38 -16.24 -27.56
C VAL A 970 30.70 -17.40 -28.28
N ASP A 971 31.07 -18.65 -27.97
CA ASP A 971 30.45 -19.82 -28.61
C ASP A 971 28.98 -19.99 -28.22
N ALA A 972 28.58 -19.66 -26.98
CA ALA A 972 27.20 -19.68 -26.54
C ALA A 972 26.37 -18.59 -27.24
N VAL A 973 26.85 -17.34 -27.24
CA VAL A 973 26.15 -16.21 -27.88
C VAL A 973 26.03 -16.43 -29.38
N LEU A 974 27.09 -16.81 -30.09
CA LEU A 974 27.03 -17.12 -31.54
C LEU A 974 26.13 -18.31 -31.88
N THR A 975 25.85 -19.19 -30.91
CA THR A 975 24.95 -20.34 -31.11
C THR A 975 23.47 -19.95 -31.02
N VAL A 976 23.13 -18.91 -30.25
CA VAL A 976 21.73 -18.44 -30.08
C VAL A 976 21.40 -17.17 -30.89
N ALA A 977 22.41 -16.39 -31.29
CA ALA A 977 22.24 -15.14 -32.01
C ALA A 977 21.66 -15.34 -33.41
N ASP A 978 20.63 -14.57 -33.75
CA ASP A 978 20.17 -14.45 -35.13
C ASP A 978 20.89 -13.27 -35.80
N MET A 979 21.88 -13.60 -36.63
CA MET A 979 22.67 -12.62 -37.37
C MET A 979 21.85 -11.79 -38.37
N ALA A 980 20.63 -12.21 -38.73
CA ALA A 980 19.75 -11.44 -39.61
C ALA A 980 19.02 -10.32 -38.87
N SER A 981 18.50 -10.58 -37.67
CA SER A 981 17.87 -9.57 -36.80
C SER A 981 18.85 -8.81 -35.92
N ARG A 982 20.09 -9.30 -35.77
CA ARG A 982 21.11 -8.83 -34.80
C ARG A 982 20.65 -8.89 -33.34
N ASP A 983 19.70 -9.79 -33.05
CA ASP A 983 19.20 -10.00 -31.70
C ASP A 983 19.79 -11.27 -31.06
N VAL A 984 19.89 -11.24 -29.73
CA VAL A 984 20.47 -12.30 -28.91
C VAL A 984 19.57 -12.49 -27.70
N ASN A 985 18.74 -13.54 -27.73
CA ASN A 985 17.93 -13.89 -26.57
C ASN A 985 18.74 -14.78 -25.61
N PHE A 986 19.03 -14.25 -24.42
CA PHE A 986 19.71 -14.98 -23.35
C PHE A 986 18.87 -16.07 -22.68
N ASP A 987 17.54 -16.06 -22.81
CA ASP A 987 16.67 -17.13 -22.27
C ASP A 987 17.05 -18.51 -22.85
N LEU A 988 17.61 -18.54 -24.06
CA LEU A 988 18.09 -19.73 -24.74
C LEU A 988 19.45 -20.26 -24.23
N ILE A 989 20.16 -19.48 -23.40
CA ILE A 989 21.43 -19.85 -22.77
C ILE A 989 21.19 -20.15 -21.29
N LYS A 990 21.08 -21.43 -20.93
CA LYS A 990 20.97 -21.84 -19.52
C LYS A 990 22.36 -21.81 -18.87
N ILE A 991 22.53 -21.12 -17.74
CA ILE A 991 23.77 -21.21 -16.94
C ILE A 991 23.49 -22.02 -15.67
N GLN A 992 24.01 -23.26 -15.62
CA GLN A 992 23.87 -24.14 -14.47
C GLN A 992 25.17 -24.18 -13.66
N GLY A 993 25.12 -23.88 -12.36
CA GLY A 993 26.29 -23.91 -11.48
C GLY A 993 26.27 -25.11 -10.54
N LYS A 994 27.34 -25.91 -10.50
CA LYS A 994 27.47 -27.05 -9.57
C LYS A 994 28.77 -27.03 -8.77
N VAL A 995 28.62 -27.15 -7.45
CA VAL A 995 29.73 -27.20 -6.48
C VAL A 995 30.60 -28.45 -6.70
N GLY A 996 31.90 -28.27 -6.53
CA GLY A 996 32.93 -29.30 -6.71
C GLY A 996 33.69 -29.16 -8.03
N GLY A 997 34.98 -29.44 -7.99
CA GLY A 997 35.92 -29.21 -9.11
C GLY A 997 36.54 -27.81 -9.07
N LYS A 998 37.26 -27.47 -10.14
CA LYS A 998 37.86 -26.15 -10.38
C LYS A 998 37.01 -25.36 -11.39
N LEU A 999 37.27 -24.05 -11.52
CA LEU A 999 36.73 -23.23 -12.61
C LEU A 999 37.09 -23.79 -14.00
N GLU A 1000 38.30 -24.34 -14.12
CA GLU A 1000 38.84 -25.01 -15.31
C GLU A 1000 37.96 -26.19 -15.79
N ASP A 1001 37.16 -26.80 -14.90
CA ASP A 1001 36.26 -27.92 -15.23
C ASP A 1001 34.90 -27.45 -15.82
N SER A 1002 34.71 -26.14 -16.00
CA SER A 1002 33.49 -25.54 -16.57
C SER A 1002 33.42 -25.75 -18.08
N THR A 1003 32.23 -26.09 -18.60
CA THR A 1003 32.06 -26.50 -20.01
C THR A 1003 30.77 -25.97 -20.63
N LEU A 1004 30.82 -25.65 -21.93
CA LEU A 1004 29.66 -25.38 -22.76
C LEU A 1004 29.10 -26.69 -23.31
N VAL A 1005 27.89 -27.06 -22.89
CA VAL A 1005 27.13 -28.20 -23.40
C VAL A 1005 26.23 -27.73 -24.53
N LYS A 1006 26.45 -28.25 -25.75
CA LYS A 1006 25.58 -28.02 -26.92
C LYS A 1006 24.32 -28.88 -26.81
N GLY A 1007 23.42 -28.42 -25.95
CA GLY A 1007 22.24 -29.13 -25.48
C GLY A 1007 21.87 -28.67 -24.08
N ILE A 1008 21.19 -29.52 -23.31
CA ILE A 1008 20.55 -29.12 -22.04
C ILE A 1008 21.02 -29.99 -20.88
N VAL A 1009 21.37 -29.34 -19.76
CA VAL A 1009 21.67 -30.01 -18.49
C VAL A 1009 20.52 -29.78 -17.51
N LEU A 1010 20.03 -30.85 -16.89
CA LEU A 1010 18.97 -30.84 -15.88
C LEU A 1010 19.49 -31.38 -14.55
N GLU A 1011 19.12 -30.76 -13.44
CA GLU A 1011 19.43 -31.28 -12.09
C GLU A 1011 18.40 -32.33 -11.64
N LYS A 1012 18.30 -33.41 -12.43
CA LYS A 1012 17.45 -34.58 -12.21
C LYS A 1012 18.19 -35.84 -12.63
N GLY A 1013 17.95 -36.95 -11.93
CA GLY A 1013 18.31 -38.30 -12.40
C GLY A 1013 17.14 -39.00 -13.10
N MET A 1014 17.37 -40.22 -13.59
CA MET A 1014 16.29 -41.07 -14.10
C MET A 1014 15.27 -41.41 -12.99
N ALA A 1015 13.99 -41.58 -13.34
CA ALA A 1015 12.91 -41.73 -12.35
C ALA A 1015 13.01 -43.02 -11.49
N HIS A 1016 13.58 -44.10 -12.04
CA HIS A 1016 13.85 -45.33 -11.32
C HIS A 1016 15.36 -45.64 -11.34
N PRO A 1017 16.00 -45.99 -10.21
CA PRO A 1017 17.46 -46.15 -10.12
C PRO A 1017 18.03 -47.32 -10.94
N GLN A 1018 17.19 -48.22 -11.44
CA GLN A 1018 17.58 -49.31 -12.34
C GLN A 1018 17.43 -48.97 -13.84
N MET A 1019 16.92 -47.79 -14.19
CA MET A 1019 16.87 -47.34 -15.60
C MET A 1019 18.30 -47.15 -16.16
N PRO A 1020 18.49 -47.33 -17.48
CA PRO A 1020 19.78 -47.12 -18.13
C PRO A 1020 20.25 -45.67 -17.97
N LYS A 1021 21.50 -45.50 -17.54
CA LYS A 1021 22.10 -44.17 -17.29
C LYS A 1021 22.61 -43.47 -18.56
N GLU A 1022 22.78 -44.20 -19.66
CA GLU A 1022 23.18 -43.65 -20.96
C GLU A 1022 22.28 -44.26 -22.03
N ILE A 1023 21.69 -43.42 -22.87
CA ILE A 1023 20.79 -43.78 -23.97
C ILE A 1023 21.27 -43.03 -25.22
N LYS A 1024 21.34 -43.72 -26.36
CA LYS A 1024 21.79 -43.18 -27.66
C LYS A 1024 20.64 -43.13 -28.66
N ASP A 1025 20.72 -42.20 -29.60
CA ASP A 1025 19.72 -41.93 -30.66
C ASP A 1025 18.29 -41.82 -30.10
N VAL A 1026 18.15 -40.93 -29.12
CA VAL A 1026 16.98 -40.81 -28.25
C VAL A 1026 15.85 -40.04 -28.91
N LYS A 1027 14.66 -40.64 -28.95
CA LYS A 1027 13.40 -39.97 -29.28
C LYS A 1027 12.67 -39.60 -27.99
N ILE A 1028 12.55 -38.30 -27.73
CA ILE A 1028 12.07 -37.74 -26.48
C ILE A 1028 10.58 -37.36 -26.61
N ALA A 1029 9.73 -37.99 -25.81
CA ALA A 1029 8.36 -37.54 -25.58
C ALA A 1029 8.35 -36.44 -24.52
N ILE A 1030 7.95 -35.23 -24.89
CA ILE A 1030 7.88 -34.07 -23.98
C ILE A 1030 6.43 -33.90 -23.53
N LEU A 1031 6.16 -34.16 -22.25
CA LEU A 1031 4.82 -34.37 -21.72
C LEU A 1031 4.48 -33.40 -20.58
N THR A 1032 3.32 -32.75 -20.65
CA THR A 1032 2.77 -31.93 -19.55
C THR A 1032 1.58 -32.59 -18.84
N CYS A 1033 1.31 -33.85 -19.14
CA CYS A 1033 0.40 -34.72 -18.37
C CYS A 1033 1.18 -35.55 -17.32
N PRO A 1034 0.60 -35.77 -16.12
CA PRO A 1034 1.14 -36.71 -15.13
C PRO A 1034 0.89 -38.16 -15.55
N PHE A 1035 1.78 -39.08 -15.13
CA PHE A 1035 1.49 -40.52 -15.15
C PHE A 1035 0.73 -40.89 -13.86
N GLU A 1036 -0.56 -40.59 -13.86
CA GLU A 1036 -1.54 -40.92 -12.82
C GLU A 1036 -2.85 -41.38 -13.49
N PRO A 1037 -3.73 -42.18 -12.85
CA PRO A 1037 -5.04 -42.50 -13.38
C PRO A 1037 -5.87 -41.21 -13.59
N PRO A 1038 -6.68 -41.09 -14.66
CA PRO A 1038 -7.30 -39.84 -15.04
C PRO A 1038 -8.35 -39.37 -14.03
N LYS A 1039 -7.94 -38.49 -13.13
CA LYS A 1039 -8.80 -37.81 -12.15
C LYS A 1039 -9.54 -36.66 -12.84
N PRO A 1040 -10.89 -36.58 -12.83
CA PRO A 1040 -11.60 -35.42 -13.32
C PRO A 1040 -11.25 -34.18 -12.48
N LYS A 1041 -11.10 -33.01 -13.12
CA LYS A 1041 -10.73 -31.74 -12.45
C LYS A 1041 -11.80 -31.17 -11.50
N ILE A 1042 -12.95 -31.86 -11.39
CA ILE A 1042 -14.08 -31.52 -10.52
C ILE A 1042 -13.97 -32.39 -9.25
N LYS A 1043 -14.48 -31.90 -8.12
CA LYS A 1043 -14.64 -32.72 -6.90
C LYS A 1043 -15.53 -33.93 -7.21
N HIS A 1044 -14.92 -35.10 -7.31
CA HIS A 1044 -15.61 -36.37 -7.50
C HIS A 1044 -15.45 -37.24 -6.25
N LYS A 1045 -16.43 -38.11 -6.01
CA LYS A 1045 -16.32 -39.25 -5.11
C LYS A 1045 -16.66 -40.49 -5.94
N LEU A 1046 -15.88 -41.54 -5.79
CA LEU A 1046 -16.13 -42.83 -6.41
C LEU A 1046 -16.62 -43.77 -5.31
N ASP A 1047 -17.94 -44.01 -5.29
CA ASP A 1047 -18.58 -44.83 -4.26
C ASP A 1047 -18.46 -46.31 -4.64
N ILE A 1048 -17.68 -47.06 -3.86
CA ILE A 1048 -17.41 -48.49 -4.09
C ILE A 1048 -18.40 -49.32 -3.27
N GLY A 1049 -19.47 -49.80 -3.93
CA GLY A 1049 -20.52 -50.61 -3.28
C GLY A 1049 -20.19 -52.09 -3.12
N SER A 1050 -19.37 -52.67 -4.00
CA SER A 1050 -19.04 -54.11 -4.02
C SER A 1050 -17.54 -54.39 -4.00
N THR A 1051 -17.15 -55.55 -3.45
CA THR A 1051 -15.76 -56.06 -3.54
C THR A 1051 -15.35 -56.39 -4.97
N GLU A 1052 -16.31 -56.66 -5.85
CA GLU A 1052 -16.05 -56.82 -7.29
C GLU A 1052 -15.64 -55.51 -7.94
N ASP A 1053 -16.26 -54.40 -7.55
CA ASP A 1053 -15.96 -53.08 -8.12
C ASP A 1053 -14.58 -52.59 -7.69
N PHE A 1054 -14.16 -52.91 -6.45
CA PHE A 1054 -12.78 -52.69 -6.01
C PHE A 1054 -11.76 -53.48 -6.85
N LYS A 1055 -12.06 -54.74 -7.22
CA LYS A 1055 -11.20 -55.54 -8.12
C LYS A 1055 -11.17 -54.96 -9.54
N LYS A 1056 -12.32 -54.54 -10.07
CA LYS A 1056 -12.43 -53.89 -11.39
C LYS A 1056 -11.64 -52.58 -11.41
N LEU A 1057 -11.73 -51.76 -10.35
CA LEU A 1057 -11.01 -50.49 -10.24
C LEU A 1057 -9.50 -50.70 -10.22
N ARG A 1058 -8.99 -51.66 -9.43
CA ARG A 1058 -7.55 -51.98 -9.43
C ARG A 1058 -7.05 -52.50 -10.78
N GLN A 1059 -7.85 -53.33 -11.45
CA GLN A 1059 -7.51 -53.79 -12.80
C GLN A 1059 -7.52 -52.63 -13.81
N TYR A 1060 -8.50 -51.73 -13.71
CA TYR A 1060 -8.60 -50.52 -14.52
C TYR A 1060 -7.41 -49.58 -14.32
N GLU A 1061 -6.93 -49.35 -13.09
CA GLU A 1061 -5.74 -48.54 -12.83
C GLU A 1061 -4.49 -49.11 -13.54
N ILE A 1062 -4.25 -50.41 -13.41
CA ILE A 1062 -3.16 -51.12 -14.09
C ILE A 1062 -3.32 -51.05 -15.62
N ASP A 1063 -4.52 -51.32 -16.14
CA ASP A 1063 -4.81 -51.30 -17.58
C ASP A 1063 -4.65 -49.89 -18.17
N VAL A 1064 -5.05 -48.84 -17.43
CA VAL A 1064 -4.86 -47.43 -17.80
C VAL A 1064 -3.38 -47.08 -17.87
N PHE A 1065 -2.57 -47.44 -16.86
CA PHE A 1065 -1.12 -47.22 -16.91
C PHE A 1065 -0.47 -47.98 -18.06
N LEU A 1066 -0.86 -49.24 -18.28
CA LEU A 1066 -0.38 -50.01 -19.43
C LEU A 1066 -0.80 -49.39 -20.77
N ASN A 1067 -1.96 -48.76 -20.86
CA ASN A 1067 -2.39 -48.05 -22.06
C ASN A 1067 -1.62 -46.74 -22.27
N MET A 1068 -1.37 -45.94 -21.22
CA MET A 1068 -0.49 -44.76 -21.31
C MET A 1068 0.92 -45.12 -21.76
N ILE A 1069 1.49 -46.21 -21.22
CA ILE A 1069 2.82 -46.70 -21.62
C ILE A 1069 2.80 -47.24 -23.07
N LYS A 1070 1.73 -47.92 -23.49
CA LYS A 1070 1.54 -48.31 -24.90
C LYS A 1070 1.47 -47.09 -25.81
N ASP A 1071 0.73 -46.03 -25.47
CA ASP A 1071 0.66 -44.81 -26.29
C ASP A 1071 2.04 -44.17 -26.48
N VAL A 1072 2.85 -44.10 -25.40
CA VAL A 1072 4.23 -43.62 -25.49
C VAL A 1072 5.11 -44.52 -26.37
N LYS A 1073 5.05 -45.84 -26.20
CA LYS A 1073 5.77 -46.79 -27.06
C LYS A 1073 5.31 -46.76 -28.53
N ASN A 1074 4.02 -46.65 -28.78
CA ASN A 1074 3.40 -46.61 -30.11
C ASN A 1074 3.83 -45.38 -30.91
N SER A 1075 4.10 -44.26 -30.24
CA SER A 1075 4.70 -43.08 -30.87
C SER A 1075 6.15 -43.30 -31.33
N GLY A 1076 6.84 -44.31 -30.80
CA GLY A 1076 8.25 -44.58 -31.04
C GLY A 1076 9.21 -43.80 -30.13
N ALA A 1077 8.75 -43.27 -28.99
CA ALA A 1077 9.58 -42.60 -28.01
C ALA A 1077 10.43 -43.59 -27.19
N THR A 1078 11.69 -43.24 -26.95
CA THR A 1078 12.66 -44.02 -26.15
C THR A 1078 12.94 -43.40 -24.78
N LEU A 1079 12.53 -42.14 -24.56
CA LEU A 1079 12.63 -41.43 -23.28
C LEU A 1079 11.37 -40.57 -23.09
N ALA A 1080 10.76 -40.62 -21.91
CA ALA A 1080 9.66 -39.72 -21.54
C ALA A 1080 10.14 -38.63 -20.57
N ILE A 1081 9.96 -37.36 -20.90
CA ILE A 1081 10.24 -36.23 -20.01
C ILE A 1081 8.92 -35.58 -19.62
N CYS A 1082 8.64 -35.56 -18.32
CA CYS A 1082 7.39 -35.05 -17.76
C CYS A 1082 7.60 -33.84 -16.84
N GLN A 1083 6.68 -32.88 -16.93
CA GLN A 1083 6.61 -31.76 -15.99
C GLN A 1083 6.24 -32.20 -14.57
N TRP A 1084 5.38 -33.22 -14.46
CA TRP A 1084 4.80 -33.68 -13.20
C TRP A 1084 5.50 -34.94 -12.67
N GLY A 1085 5.06 -35.38 -11.48
CA GLY A 1085 5.43 -36.66 -10.89
C GLY A 1085 4.81 -37.86 -11.60
N PHE A 1086 5.25 -39.04 -11.15
CA PHE A 1086 4.71 -40.35 -11.48
C PHE A 1086 4.29 -41.02 -10.18
N ASP A 1087 3.19 -41.76 -10.19
CA ASP A 1087 2.90 -42.73 -9.12
C ASP A 1087 3.99 -43.83 -9.07
N ASP A 1088 4.21 -44.44 -7.91
CA ASP A 1088 5.24 -45.48 -7.75
C ASP A 1088 4.94 -46.74 -8.60
N GLU A 1089 3.65 -47.10 -8.73
CA GLU A 1089 3.22 -48.18 -9.63
C GLU A 1089 3.54 -47.85 -11.10
N ALA A 1090 3.29 -46.61 -11.54
CA ALA A 1090 3.65 -46.14 -12.88
C ALA A 1090 5.17 -46.19 -13.09
N THR A 1091 5.96 -45.79 -12.09
CA THR A 1091 7.42 -45.81 -12.15
C THR A 1091 7.98 -47.24 -12.31
N HIS A 1092 7.42 -48.20 -11.58
CA HIS A 1092 7.78 -49.62 -11.72
C HIS A 1092 7.32 -50.18 -13.08
N LEU A 1093 6.10 -49.85 -13.53
CA LEU A 1093 5.59 -50.27 -14.84
C LEU A 1093 6.37 -49.69 -16.02
N LEU A 1094 6.85 -48.45 -15.93
CA LEU A 1094 7.74 -47.80 -16.90
C LEU A 1094 9.08 -48.55 -17.00
N TYR A 1095 9.70 -48.86 -15.86
CA TYR A 1095 10.92 -49.66 -15.81
C TYR A 1095 10.72 -51.08 -16.37
N ALA A 1096 9.68 -51.79 -15.95
CA ALA A 1096 9.34 -53.13 -16.46
C ALA A 1096 8.94 -53.15 -17.95
N ASN A 1097 8.77 -51.98 -18.56
CA ASN A 1097 8.51 -51.79 -19.98
C ASN A 1097 9.72 -51.26 -20.76
N ASP A 1098 10.91 -51.17 -20.18
CA ASP A 1098 12.10 -50.60 -20.83
C ASP A 1098 11.86 -49.18 -21.38
N LEU A 1099 11.05 -48.37 -20.69
CA LEU A 1099 10.80 -46.96 -21.02
C LEU A 1099 11.39 -46.04 -19.94
N PRO A 1100 12.64 -45.58 -20.12
CA PRO A 1100 13.25 -44.55 -19.28
C PRO A 1100 12.37 -43.29 -19.21
N ALA A 1101 12.30 -42.69 -18.02
CA ALA A 1101 11.50 -41.50 -17.81
C ALA A 1101 12.15 -40.53 -16.81
N VAL A 1102 11.87 -39.24 -16.96
CA VAL A 1102 12.30 -38.15 -16.08
C VAL A 1102 11.06 -37.42 -15.58
N ARG A 1103 10.93 -37.28 -14.25
CA ARG A 1103 9.83 -36.60 -13.58
C ARG A 1103 10.27 -35.25 -13.01
N TRP A 1104 9.31 -34.35 -12.82
CA TRP A 1104 9.51 -33.04 -12.18
C TRP A 1104 10.51 -32.12 -12.92
N VAL A 1105 10.43 -32.05 -14.25
CA VAL A 1105 11.20 -31.09 -15.05
C VAL A 1105 10.48 -29.73 -15.10
N GLY A 1106 11.21 -28.63 -14.93
CA GLY A 1106 10.63 -27.28 -14.87
C GLY A 1106 10.00 -26.84 -16.18
N GLY A 1107 9.05 -25.90 -16.12
CA GLY A 1107 8.40 -25.31 -17.30
C GLY A 1107 9.39 -24.72 -18.31
N PRO A 1108 10.30 -23.80 -17.89
CA PRO A 1108 11.33 -23.23 -18.77
C PRO A 1108 12.30 -24.29 -19.30
N GLU A 1109 12.61 -25.31 -18.50
CA GLU A 1109 13.46 -26.43 -18.93
C GLU A 1109 12.78 -27.26 -20.04
N ILE A 1110 11.47 -27.52 -19.92
CA ILE A 1110 10.67 -28.22 -20.94
C ILE A 1110 10.61 -27.43 -22.25
N GLU A 1111 10.47 -26.10 -22.18
CA GLU A 1111 10.49 -25.23 -23.36
C GLU A 1111 11.86 -25.26 -24.06
N LEU A 1112 12.95 -25.12 -23.31
CA LEU A 1112 14.30 -25.29 -23.85
C LEU A 1112 14.50 -26.67 -24.49
N ILE A 1113 14.04 -27.75 -23.84
CA ILE A 1113 14.14 -29.12 -24.39
C ILE A 1113 13.35 -29.23 -25.70
N ALA A 1114 12.16 -28.65 -25.78
CA ALA A 1114 11.36 -28.62 -27.00
C ALA A 1114 12.09 -27.89 -28.14
N ILE A 1115 12.68 -26.72 -27.85
CA ILE A 1115 13.45 -25.93 -28.82
C ILE A 1115 14.69 -26.70 -29.31
N ALA A 1116 15.54 -27.19 -28.40
CA ALA A 1116 16.76 -27.91 -28.75
C ALA A 1116 16.47 -29.18 -29.55
N THR A 1117 15.57 -30.03 -29.04
CA THR A 1117 15.28 -31.35 -29.63
C THR A 1117 14.37 -31.28 -30.86
N LYS A 1118 13.83 -30.10 -31.19
CA LYS A 1118 12.74 -29.87 -32.16
C LYS A 1118 11.46 -30.66 -31.85
N GLY A 1119 11.27 -31.08 -30.60
CA GLY A 1119 10.05 -31.72 -30.12
C GLY A 1119 8.93 -30.71 -29.90
N ARG A 1120 7.68 -31.19 -29.87
CA ARG A 1120 6.53 -30.41 -29.42
C ARG A 1120 6.10 -30.85 -28.03
N ILE A 1121 5.74 -29.89 -27.19
CA ILE A 1121 5.19 -30.14 -25.86
C ILE A 1121 3.77 -30.74 -26.03
N VAL A 1122 3.53 -31.93 -25.49
CA VAL A 1122 2.26 -32.66 -25.66
C VAL A 1122 1.47 -32.71 -24.34
N PRO A 1123 0.20 -32.23 -24.31
CA PRO A 1123 -0.58 -32.15 -23.08
C PRO A 1123 -1.39 -33.41 -22.73
N ARG A 1124 -1.51 -34.37 -23.65
CA ARG A 1124 -2.30 -35.61 -23.49
C ARG A 1124 -1.63 -36.78 -24.21
N PHE A 1125 -1.57 -37.94 -23.57
CA PHE A 1125 -0.99 -39.16 -24.14
C PHE A 1125 -1.58 -39.53 -25.52
N SER A 1126 -2.89 -39.36 -25.70
CA SER A 1126 -3.59 -39.64 -26.96
C SER A 1126 -3.24 -38.72 -28.14
N GLU A 1127 -2.56 -37.60 -27.89
CA GLU A 1127 -2.09 -36.69 -28.93
C GLU A 1127 -0.63 -36.97 -29.35
N LEU A 1128 0.03 -37.91 -28.70
CA LEU A 1128 1.40 -38.27 -28.98
C LEU A 1128 1.51 -38.94 -30.35
N SER A 1129 2.44 -38.47 -31.15
CA SER A 1129 2.62 -38.87 -32.56
C SER A 1129 4.11 -38.78 -32.89
N PRO A 1130 4.63 -39.62 -33.81
CA PRO A 1130 6.07 -39.67 -34.11
C PRO A 1130 6.64 -38.33 -34.57
N GLU A 1131 5.83 -37.48 -35.22
CA GLU A 1131 6.18 -36.14 -35.68
C GLU A 1131 6.37 -35.11 -34.54
N LYS A 1132 5.81 -35.37 -33.35
CA LYS A 1132 5.90 -34.45 -32.19
C LYS A 1132 7.08 -34.78 -31.27
N LEU A 1133 7.76 -35.91 -31.48
CA LEU A 1133 8.88 -36.33 -30.64
C LEU A 1133 10.12 -35.48 -30.92
N GLY A 1134 10.82 -35.09 -29.86
CA GLY A 1134 12.14 -34.49 -29.99
C GLY A 1134 13.20 -35.54 -30.31
N PHE A 1135 14.30 -35.13 -30.95
CA PHE A 1135 15.47 -35.98 -31.18
C PHE A 1135 16.68 -35.46 -30.39
N ALA A 1136 17.45 -36.37 -29.78
CA ALA A 1136 18.73 -36.09 -29.15
C ALA A 1136 19.70 -37.27 -29.33
N GLY A 1137 20.92 -36.99 -29.79
CA GLY A 1137 21.92 -38.04 -30.06
C GLY A 1137 22.33 -38.87 -28.84
N THR A 1138 22.48 -38.24 -27.66
CA THR A 1138 22.81 -38.94 -26.41
C THR A 1138 22.12 -38.28 -25.22
N VAL A 1139 21.51 -39.09 -24.35
CA VAL A 1139 21.08 -38.67 -23.01
C VAL A 1139 21.85 -39.47 -21.97
N LYS A 1140 22.59 -38.78 -21.09
CA LYS A 1140 23.46 -39.41 -20.07
C LYS A 1140 23.24 -38.80 -18.68
N GLU A 1141 23.14 -39.65 -17.67
CA GLU A 1141 23.06 -39.28 -16.26
C GLU A 1141 24.48 -39.31 -15.64
N VAL A 1142 24.99 -38.14 -15.24
CA VAL A 1142 26.33 -37.97 -14.67
C VAL A 1142 26.23 -37.56 -13.22
N THR A 1143 26.80 -38.36 -12.32
CA THR A 1143 27.01 -38.04 -10.90
C THR A 1143 28.39 -37.42 -10.70
N TYR A 1144 28.52 -36.36 -9.90
CA TYR A 1144 29.79 -35.68 -9.67
C TYR A 1144 30.26 -35.73 -8.20
N GLY A 1145 31.52 -36.13 -8.02
CA GLY A 1145 32.15 -36.19 -6.70
C GLY A 1145 31.53 -37.25 -5.80
N THR A 1146 31.44 -36.95 -4.51
CA THR A 1146 30.81 -37.81 -3.48
C THR A 1146 29.34 -37.46 -3.21
N MET A 1147 28.81 -36.40 -3.83
CA MET A 1147 27.41 -36.02 -3.69
C MET A 1147 26.53 -36.96 -4.53
N LYS A 1148 25.39 -37.37 -3.97
CA LYS A 1148 24.46 -38.31 -4.61
C LYS A 1148 23.62 -37.68 -5.73
N GLU A 1149 23.82 -36.39 -5.99
CA GLU A 1149 23.04 -35.64 -6.98
C GLU A 1149 23.57 -35.92 -8.38
N SER A 1150 22.71 -36.50 -9.21
CA SER A 1150 22.96 -36.67 -10.64
C SER A 1150 22.42 -35.50 -11.45
N MET A 1151 23.08 -35.23 -12.56
CA MET A 1151 22.61 -34.31 -13.60
C MET A 1151 22.43 -35.07 -14.91
N LEU A 1152 21.31 -34.81 -15.59
CA LEU A 1152 21.01 -35.37 -16.90
C LEU A 1152 21.51 -34.41 -17.98
N PHE A 1153 22.35 -34.91 -18.88
CA PHE A 1153 22.85 -34.19 -20.04
C PHE A 1153 22.12 -34.72 -21.28
N ILE A 1154 21.50 -33.81 -22.02
CA ILE A 1154 20.84 -34.06 -23.31
C ILE A 1154 21.73 -33.41 -24.37
N GLU A 1155 22.44 -34.22 -25.15
CA GLU A 1155 23.44 -33.80 -26.14
C GLU A 1155 23.10 -34.31 -27.55
N GLY A 1156 23.66 -33.66 -28.58
CA GLY A 1156 23.42 -34.05 -29.98
C GLY A 1156 22.03 -33.68 -30.49
N CYS A 1157 21.53 -32.52 -30.08
CA CYS A 1157 20.24 -31.98 -30.52
C CYS A 1157 20.30 -31.44 -31.97
N PRO A 1158 19.22 -31.57 -32.77
CA PRO A 1158 19.15 -31.10 -34.16
C PRO A 1158 18.90 -29.58 -34.30
N ASP A 1159 18.50 -28.89 -33.23
CA ASP A 1159 18.66 -27.45 -33.08
C ASP A 1159 19.72 -27.18 -32.03
N THR A 1160 20.77 -26.44 -32.38
CA THR A 1160 21.77 -26.00 -31.41
C THR A 1160 21.38 -24.69 -30.73
N ARG A 1161 20.31 -24.00 -31.18
CA ARG A 1161 19.89 -22.67 -30.69
C ARG A 1161 19.56 -22.57 -29.19
N ALA A 1162 19.55 -23.68 -28.45
CA ALA A 1162 19.56 -23.65 -26.99
C ALA A 1162 20.78 -24.43 -26.47
N CYS A 1163 21.55 -23.80 -25.58
CA CYS A 1163 22.77 -24.36 -25.02
C CYS A 1163 22.83 -24.17 -23.50
N THR A 1164 23.58 -25.02 -22.81
CA THR A 1164 23.77 -24.92 -21.36
C THR A 1164 25.24 -24.78 -21.01
N ILE A 1165 25.59 -23.74 -20.27
CA ILE A 1165 26.92 -23.60 -19.70
C ILE A 1165 26.90 -24.21 -18.30
N LEU A 1166 27.70 -25.27 -18.10
CA LEU A 1166 27.89 -25.90 -16.81
C LEU A 1166 29.12 -25.30 -16.13
N LEU A 1167 28.88 -24.48 -15.11
CA LEU A 1167 29.93 -23.87 -14.29
C LEU A 1167 30.28 -24.75 -13.09
N ARG A 1168 31.57 -24.88 -12.85
CA ARG A 1168 32.17 -25.69 -11.78
C ARG A 1168 33.06 -24.85 -10.89
N GLY A 1169 33.13 -25.19 -9.61
CA GLY A 1169 33.97 -24.46 -8.67
C GLY A 1169 33.96 -25.05 -7.28
N ALA A 1170 35.01 -24.78 -6.51
CA ALA A 1170 35.18 -25.30 -5.16
C ALA A 1170 34.04 -24.92 -4.22
N ASN A 1171 33.59 -23.65 -4.27
CA ASN A 1171 32.58 -23.06 -3.40
C ASN A 1171 31.46 -22.40 -4.22
N THR A 1172 30.26 -22.29 -3.63
CA THR A 1172 29.11 -21.58 -4.20
C THR A 1172 29.42 -20.13 -4.56
N ILE A 1173 30.10 -19.39 -3.67
CA ILE A 1173 30.48 -17.98 -3.87
C ILE A 1173 31.22 -17.79 -5.21
N MET A 1174 32.19 -18.66 -5.50
CA MET A 1174 33.00 -18.60 -6.72
C MET A 1174 32.20 -19.01 -7.97
N ILE A 1175 31.17 -19.85 -7.83
CA ILE A 1175 30.27 -20.24 -8.92
C ILE A 1175 29.30 -19.10 -9.23
N GLU A 1176 28.72 -18.46 -8.22
CA GLU A 1176 27.84 -17.30 -8.42
C GLU A 1176 28.60 -16.13 -9.05
N GLU A 1177 29.85 -15.89 -8.64
CA GLU A 1177 30.67 -14.87 -9.31
C GLU A 1177 31.10 -15.27 -10.72
N ALA A 1178 31.39 -16.56 -10.97
CA ALA A 1178 31.64 -17.05 -12.31
C ALA A 1178 30.41 -16.93 -13.23
N LYS A 1179 29.18 -17.07 -12.70
CA LYS A 1179 27.93 -16.81 -13.44
C LYS A 1179 27.82 -15.34 -13.84
N ARG A 1180 28.06 -14.39 -12.91
CA ARG A 1180 28.03 -12.95 -13.20
C ARG A 1180 29.07 -12.57 -14.24
N ALA A 1181 30.34 -12.91 -13.99
CA ALA A 1181 31.42 -12.63 -14.93
C ALA A 1181 31.15 -13.18 -16.34
N LEU A 1182 30.51 -14.36 -16.43
CA LEU A 1182 30.08 -14.93 -17.70
C LEU A 1182 28.96 -14.10 -18.35
N ASN A 1183 27.91 -13.73 -17.60
CA ASN A 1183 26.83 -12.86 -18.07
C ASN A 1183 27.37 -11.57 -18.70
N ASP A 1184 28.24 -10.85 -17.99
CA ASP A 1184 28.82 -9.59 -18.46
C ASP A 1184 29.60 -9.78 -19.78
N SER A 1185 30.35 -10.89 -19.88
CA SER A 1185 31.08 -11.22 -21.10
C SER A 1185 30.17 -11.60 -22.27
N MET A 1186 29.01 -12.22 -22.02
CA MET A 1186 27.97 -12.45 -23.03
C MET A 1186 27.29 -11.15 -23.43
N CYS A 1187 27.03 -10.24 -22.48
CA CYS A 1187 26.51 -8.91 -22.71
C CYS A 1187 27.43 -8.10 -23.64
N VAL A 1188 28.75 -8.11 -23.42
CA VAL A 1188 29.73 -7.49 -24.32
C VAL A 1188 29.65 -8.06 -25.75
N VAL A 1189 29.54 -9.38 -25.91
CA VAL A 1189 29.42 -10.02 -27.24
C VAL A 1189 28.08 -9.68 -27.90
N ARG A 1190 26.96 -9.68 -27.14
CA ARG A 1190 25.65 -9.19 -27.60
C ARG A 1190 25.73 -7.76 -28.11
N ASN A 1191 26.41 -6.88 -27.36
CA ASN A 1191 26.50 -5.47 -27.71
C ASN A 1191 27.29 -5.28 -29.02
N LEU A 1192 28.34 -6.08 -29.27
CA LEU A 1192 29.07 -6.12 -30.54
C LEU A 1192 28.24 -6.65 -31.72
N ILE A 1193 27.28 -7.55 -31.47
CA ILE A 1193 26.34 -8.05 -32.50
C ILE A 1193 25.30 -6.96 -32.85
N LYS A 1194 24.80 -6.23 -31.84
CA LYS A 1194 23.86 -5.11 -32.04
C LYS A 1194 24.52 -3.94 -32.77
N ASP A 1195 25.61 -3.40 -32.22
CA ASP A 1195 26.43 -2.33 -32.81
C ASP A 1195 27.88 -2.80 -32.92
N ASN A 1196 28.35 -2.97 -34.14
CA ASN A 1196 29.68 -3.50 -34.44
C ASN A 1196 30.80 -2.48 -34.21
N ARG A 1197 30.54 -1.31 -33.63
CA ARG A 1197 31.54 -0.25 -33.41
C ARG A 1197 32.22 -0.38 -32.05
N ILE A 1198 33.54 -0.30 -32.05
CA ILE A 1198 34.39 -0.39 -30.86
C ILE A 1198 35.12 0.91 -30.57
N VAL A 1199 35.51 1.07 -29.30
CA VAL A 1199 36.45 2.07 -28.83
C VAL A 1199 37.55 1.39 -28.01
N TYR A 1200 38.71 2.05 -27.92
CA TYR A 1200 39.82 1.53 -27.14
C TYR A 1200 39.70 1.93 -25.67
N GLY A 1201 39.85 0.95 -24.79
CA GLY A 1201 39.61 1.13 -23.37
C GLY A 1201 40.79 1.68 -22.60
N GLY A 1202 41.00 1.20 -21.37
CA GLY A 1202 42.13 1.64 -20.53
C GLY A 1202 42.11 3.13 -20.19
N GLY A 1203 40.94 3.79 -20.27
CA GLY A 1203 40.77 5.23 -20.09
C GLY A 1203 41.14 6.07 -21.32
N ALA A 1204 41.49 5.46 -22.46
CA ALA A 1204 41.91 6.17 -23.66
C ALA A 1204 40.75 6.96 -24.30
N ALA A 1205 39.56 6.35 -24.39
CA ALA A 1205 38.35 6.97 -24.94
C ALA A 1205 37.86 8.16 -24.08
N GLU A 1206 37.88 8.02 -22.76
CA GLU A 1206 37.52 9.09 -21.81
C GLU A 1206 38.50 10.27 -21.90
N LEU A 1207 39.81 9.98 -22.03
CA LEU A 1207 40.84 11.01 -22.18
C LEU A 1207 40.71 11.75 -23.52
N ALA A 1208 40.42 11.03 -24.61
CA ALA A 1208 40.17 11.64 -25.92
C ALA A 1208 38.93 12.56 -25.90
N CYS A 1209 37.88 12.16 -25.17
CA CYS A 1209 36.70 12.99 -24.93
C CYS A 1209 37.04 14.22 -24.06
N ALA A 1210 37.83 14.05 -23.00
CA ALA A 1210 38.26 15.16 -22.14
C ALA A 1210 39.04 16.23 -22.94
N ILE A 1211 39.95 15.81 -23.82
CA ILE A 1211 40.69 16.71 -24.72
C ILE A 1211 39.72 17.47 -25.64
N ALA A 1212 38.82 16.76 -26.33
CA ALA A 1212 37.88 17.38 -27.27
C ALA A 1212 36.86 18.32 -26.60
N VAL A 1213 36.41 18.00 -25.38
CA VAL A 1213 35.54 18.88 -24.57
C VAL A 1213 36.33 20.09 -24.07
N SER A 1214 37.59 19.94 -23.68
CA SER A 1214 38.48 21.05 -23.28
C SER A 1214 38.75 22.01 -24.46
N GLU A 1215 39.01 21.50 -25.66
CA GLU A 1215 39.17 22.34 -26.86
C GLU A 1215 37.89 23.12 -27.22
N GLU A 1216 36.71 22.55 -26.96
CA GLU A 1216 35.45 23.26 -27.17
C GLU A 1216 35.20 24.32 -26.07
N ALA A 1217 35.61 24.04 -24.83
CA ALA A 1217 35.55 24.99 -23.72
C ALA A 1217 36.33 26.28 -24.01
N ASP A 1218 37.43 26.20 -24.74
CA ASP A 1218 38.24 27.38 -25.11
C ASP A 1218 37.61 28.24 -26.21
N LYS A 1219 36.65 27.69 -26.98
CA LYS A 1219 35.87 28.44 -27.99
C LYS A 1219 34.64 29.12 -27.41
N ILE A 1220 34.08 28.56 -26.33
CA ILE A 1220 32.87 29.06 -25.66
C ILE A 1220 33.25 30.19 -24.71
N SER A 1221 32.69 31.38 -24.90
CA SER A 1221 32.81 32.50 -23.97
C SER A 1221 31.64 32.55 -22.99
N GLY A 1222 31.90 32.49 -21.69
CA GLY A 1222 30.88 32.68 -20.64
C GLY A 1222 31.01 31.71 -19.47
N LEU A 1223 29.95 31.57 -18.68
CA LEU A 1223 29.92 30.64 -17.53
C LEU A 1223 29.99 29.17 -17.96
N GLU A 1224 29.46 28.84 -19.15
CA GLU A 1224 29.44 27.48 -19.71
C GLU A 1224 30.85 26.91 -19.93
N GLN A 1225 31.86 27.77 -20.19
CA GLN A 1225 33.27 27.37 -20.27
C GLN A 1225 33.74 26.60 -19.02
N TYR A 1226 33.31 27.04 -17.83
CA TYR A 1226 33.70 26.39 -16.58
C TYR A 1226 33.01 25.03 -16.40
N ALA A 1227 31.75 24.90 -16.84
CA ALA A 1227 31.04 23.62 -16.85
C ALA A 1227 31.66 22.61 -17.83
N TYR A 1228 32.05 23.04 -19.03
CA TYR A 1228 32.76 22.20 -19.98
C TYR A 1228 34.13 21.73 -19.43
N ARG A 1229 34.92 22.61 -18.83
CA ARG A 1229 36.21 22.23 -18.22
C ARG A 1229 36.03 21.26 -17.05
N ALA A 1230 35.07 21.52 -16.16
CA ALA A 1230 34.72 20.61 -15.07
C ALA A 1230 34.27 19.22 -15.56
N PHE A 1231 33.51 19.15 -16.66
CA PHE A 1231 33.13 17.89 -17.30
C PHE A 1231 34.34 17.14 -17.88
N ALA A 1232 35.26 17.85 -18.55
CA ALA A 1232 36.50 17.27 -19.04
C ALA A 1232 37.39 16.71 -17.91
N GLU A 1233 37.59 17.47 -16.83
CA GLU A 1233 38.33 16.99 -15.65
C GLU A 1233 37.64 15.81 -14.95
N ALA A 1234 36.30 15.73 -14.99
CA ALA A 1234 35.57 14.58 -14.48
C ALA A 1234 35.79 13.31 -15.32
N LEU A 1235 35.92 13.41 -16.64
CA LEU A 1235 36.26 12.29 -17.52
C LEU A 1235 37.69 11.77 -17.25
N GLU A 1236 38.65 12.65 -16.97
CA GLU A 1236 40.03 12.26 -16.60
C GLU A 1236 40.10 11.43 -15.29
N SER A 1237 39.04 11.44 -14.47
CA SER A 1237 38.97 10.63 -13.24
C SER A 1237 39.05 9.12 -13.49
N ILE A 1238 38.61 8.64 -14.67
CA ILE A 1238 38.64 7.23 -15.03
C ILE A 1238 40.09 6.74 -15.26
N PRO A 1239 40.89 7.31 -16.19
CA PRO A 1239 42.30 6.92 -16.32
C PRO A 1239 43.12 7.22 -15.06
N MET A 1240 42.83 8.30 -14.30
CA MET A 1240 43.47 8.53 -12.99
C MET A 1240 43.19 7.39 -12.00
N THR A 1241 41.97 6.84 -11.99
CA THR A 1241 41.60 5.70 -11.14
C THR A 1241 42.31 4.42 -11.57
N LEU A 1242 42.34 4.13 -12.87
CA LEU A 1242 43.03 2.96 -13.42
C LEU A 1242 44.53 3.00 -13.10
N ALA A 1243 45.17 4.16 -13.22
CA ALA A 1243 46.57 4.34 -12.84
C ALA A 1243 46.78 4.11 -11.33
N ALA A 1244 45.94 4.70 -10.47
CA ALA A 1244 46.01 4.53 -9.02
C ALA A 1244 45.86 3.05 -8.59
N ASN A 1245 44.85 2.35 -9.10
CA ASN A 1245 44.61 0.94 -8.78
C ASN A 1245 45.72 0.01 -9.31
N SER A 1246 46.44 0.44 -10.35
CA SER A 1246 47.59 -0.29 -10.89
C SER A 1246 48.89 -0.04 -10.12
N GLY A 1247 48.95 0.98 -9.25
CA GLY A 1247 50.16 1.40 -8.54
C GLY A 1247 51.02 2.42 -9.30
N LEU A 1248 50.49 3.01 -10.38
CA LEU A 1248 51.13 4.09 -11.13
C LEU A 1248 50.80 5.46 -10.51
N SER A 1249 51.68 6.45 -10.70
CA SER A 1249 51.39 7.84 -10.32
C SER A 1249 50.23 8.39 -11.17
N PRO A 1250 49.06 8.73 -10.59
CA PRO A 1250 47.88 9.07 -11.39
C PRO A 1250 48.08 10.33 -12.21
N ILE A 1251 48.71 11.35 -11.61
CA ILE A 1251 48.93 12.67 -12.23
C ILE A 1251 49.94 12.56 -13.37
N ASP A 1252 51.08 11.92 -13.12
CA ASP A 1252 52.14 11.79 -14.13
C ASP A 1252 51.66 10.95 -15.33
N THR A 1253 50.97 9.83 -15.06
CA THR A 1253 50.47 8.92 -16.10
C THR A 1253 49.45 9.63 -16.99
N VAL A 1254 48.44 10.29 -16.42
CA VAL A 1254 47.42 10.98 -17.21
C VAL A 1254 48.00 12.20 -17.92
N THR A 1255 48.93 12.94 -17.31
CA THR A 1255 49.60 14.08 -17.96
C THR A 1255 50.43 13.62 -19.17
N GLN A 1256 51.19 12.52 -19.03
CA GLN A 1256 51.96 11.94 -20.13
C GLN A 1256 51.05 11.43 -21.25
N LEU A 1257 50.00 10.66 -20.92
CA LEU A 1257 49.04 10.17 -21.92
C LEU A 1257 48.31 11.32 -22.63
N ARG A 1258 47.91 12.37 -21.91
CA ARG A 1258 47.26 13.56 -22.49
C ARG A 1258 48.20 14.28 -23.45
N ALA A 1259 49.46 14.47 -23.07
CA ALA A 1259 50.47 15.06 -23.94
C ALA A 1259 50.74 14.21 -25.20
N GLN A 1260 50.79 12.88 -25.06
CA GLN A 1260 50.96 11.96 -26.19
C GLN A 1260 49.73 11.96 -27.11
N GLN A 1261 48.50 11.83 -26.58
CA GLN A 1261 47.27 11.90 -27.37
C GLN A 1261 47.15 13.21 -28.16
N ILE A 1262 47.52 14.35 -27.58
CA ILE A 1262 47.52 15.66 -28.27
C ILE A 1262 48.61 15.72 -29.36
N THR A 1263 49.83 15.26 -29.05
CA THR A 1263 50.98 15.35 -29.96
C THR A 1263 50.84 14.41 -31.16
N GLU A 1264 50.40 13.18 -30.93
CA GLU A 1264 50.26 12.13 -31.95
C GLU A 1264 48.88 12.13 -32.62
N LYS A 1265 47.89 12.83 -32.03
CA LYS A 1265 46.46 12.76 -32.39
C LYS A 1265 45.92 11.33 -32.41
N ASN A 1266 46.42 10.49 -31.51
CA ASN A 1266 46.14 9.06 -31.43
C ASN A 1266 45.22 8.76 -30.24
N PRO A 1267 43.89 8.57 -30.44
CA PRO A 1267 42.94 8.35 -29.35
C PRO A 1267 43.04 6.96 -28.69
N ARG A 1268 44.00 6.12 -29.13
CA ARG A 1268 44.18 4.74 -28.67
C ARG A 1268 45.11 4.61 -27.45
N LEU A 1269 45.77 5.69 -27.05
CA LEU A 1269 46.74 5.68 -25.96
C LEU A 1269 46.03 5.72 -24.60
N GLY A 1270 46.20 4.69 -23.79
CA GLY A 1270 45.57 4.52 -22.47
C GLY A 1270 46.55 4.06 -21.40
N VAL A 1271 46.03 3.78 -20.21
CA VAL A 1271 46.83 3.34 -19.04
C VAL A 1271 47.20 1.87 -19.18
N ASP A 1272 48.50 1.58 -19.24
CA ASP A 1272 49.04 0.22 -19.15
C ASP A 1272 48.97 -0.32 -17.71
N ALA A 1273 47.79 -0.83 -17.34
CA ALA A 1273 47.50 -1.40 -16.02
C ALA A 1273 48.20 -2.76 -15.74
N LEU A 1274 48.86 -3.34 -16.76
CA LEU A 1274 49.49 -4.67 -16.68
C LEU A 1274 51.02 -4.62 -16.79
N TYR A 1275 51.62 -3.45 -17.05
CA TYR A 1275 53.07 -3.26 -17.24
C TYR A 1275 53.63 -4.04 -18.45
N ASN A 1276 52.86 -4.07 -19.55
CA ASN A 1276 53.29 -4.64 -20.83
C ASN A 1276 54.32 -3.77 -21.58
N GLY A 1277 54.48 -2.50 -21.20
CA GLY A 1277 55.46 -1.56 -21.75
C GLY A 1277 54.98 -0.77 -22.98
N THR A 1278 53.67 -0.77 -23.26
CA THR A 1278 53.07 -0.02 -24.37
C THR A 1278 51.74 0.59 -23.94
N ASN A 1279 51.55 1.88 -24.23
CA ASN A 1279 50.33 2.62 -23.94
C ASN A 1279 49.25 2.44 -25.04
N ASP A 1280 49.58 1.85 -26.20
CA ASP A 1280 48.60 1.68 -27.28
C ASP A 1280 47.66 0.49 -26.97
N MET A 1281 46.43 0.81 -26.59
CA MET A 1281 45.40 -0.16 -26.23
C MET A 1281 44.99 -1.06 -27.41
N LYS A 1282 45.23 -0.63 -28.66
CA LYS A 1282 45.06 -1.50 -29.84
C LYS A 1282 46.10 -2.61 -29.88
N SER A 1283 47.36 -2.28 -29.56
CA SER A 1283 48.44 -3.28 -29.46
C SER A 1283 48.18 -4.29 -28.33
N LEU A 1284 47.56 -3.85 -27.23
CA LEU A 1284 47.18 -4.69 -26.10
C LEU A 1284 45.82 -5.41 -26.28
N ASN A 1285 45.08 -5.14 -27.34
CA ASN A 1285 43.71 -5.62 -27.59
C ASN A 1285 42.70 -5.28 -26.47
N VAL A 1286 42.88 -4.14 -25.79
CA VAL A 1286 41.94 -3.65 -24.77
C VAL A 1286 40.79 -2.92 -25.49
N ILE A 1287 39.71 -3.66 -25.72
CA ILE A 1287 38.58 -3.26 -26.57
C ILE A 1287 37.31 -3.18 -25.73
N GLU A 1288 36.62 -2.04 -25.80
CA GLU A 1288 35.31 -1.82 -25.19
C GLU A 1288 34.29 -1.44 -26.29
N THR A 1289 33.00 -1.68 -26.05
CA THR A 1289 31.96 -1.36 -27.04
C THR A 1289 31.63 0.13 -27.04
N LEU A 1290 31.41 0.71 -28.22
CA LEU A 1290 31.01 2.13 -28.34
C LEU A 1290 29.72 2.40 -27.56
N LEU A 1291 28.75 1.48 -27.67
CA LEU A 1291 27.46 1.55 -26.98
C LEU A 1291 27.65 1.66 -25.46
N SER A 1292 28.52 0.83 -24.86
CA SER A 1292 28.78 0.88 -23.42
C SER A 1292 29.31 2.24 -22.96
N LYS A 1293 30.30 2.82 -23.66
CA LYS A 1293 30.85 4.13 -23.28
C LYS A 1293 29.86 5.27 -23.47
N LYS A 1294 29.02 5.22 -24.51
CA LYS A 1294 27.98 6.22 -24.74
C LYS A 1294 26.96 6.24 -23.60
N GLU A 1295 26.43 5.08 -23.22
CA GLU A 1295 25.44 5.01 -22.14
C GLU A 1295 26.06 5.36 -20.78
N GLN A 1296 27.30 4.94 -20.48
CA GLN A 1296 27.99 5.34 -19.26
C GLN A 1296 28.08 6.88 -19.12
N ILE A 1297 28.50 7.60 -20.15
CA ILE A 1297 28.61 9.07 -20.11
C ILE A 1297 27.21 9.72 -20.05
N SER A 1298 26.26 9.21 -20.85
CA SER A 1298 24.89 9.72 -20.93
C SER A 1298 24.13 9.59 -19.61
N LEU A 1299 24.10 8.37 -19.03
CA LEU A 1299 23.39 8.08 -17.79
C LEU A 1299 24.02 8.80 -16.59
N ALA A 1300 25.36 8.87 -16.52
CA ALA A 1300 26.05 9.66 -15.50
C ALA A 1300 25.64 11.13 -15.56
N ALA A 1301 25.70 11.77 -16.75
CA ALA A 1301 25.31 13.17 -16.91
C ALA A 1301 23.84 13.43 -16.54
N GLN A 1302 22.92 12.54 -16.94
CA GLN A 1302 21.49 12.65 -16.61
C GLN A 1302 21.22 12.57 -15.11
N VAL A 1303 21.82 11.61 -14.40
CA VAL A 1303 21.65 11.46 -12.94
C VAL A 1303 22.31 12.63 -12.19
N VAL A 1304 23.49 13.09 -12.62
CA VAL A 1304 24.13 14.30 -12.08
C VAL A 1304 23.22 15.53 -12.24
N ARG A 1305 22.61 15.71 -13.41
CA ARG A 1305 21.62 16.76 -13.67
C ARG A 1305 20.38 16.66 -12.79
N MET A 1306 19.93 15.44 -12.45
CA MET A 1306 18.82 15.25 -11.51
C MET A 1306 19.25 15.64 -10.09
N ILE A 1307 20.41 15.19 -9.62
CA ILE A 1307 20.94 15.49 -8.28
C ILE A 1307 21.16 17.00 -8.10
N LEU A 1308 21.70 17.70 -9.11
CA LEU A 1308 21.91 19.15 -9.09
C LEU A 1308 20.61 19.99 -9.08
N LYS A 1309 19.45 19.38 -9.36
CA LYS A 1309 18.13 20.03 -9.25
C LYS A 1309 17.50 19.91 -7.86
N ILE A 1310 18.04 19.06 -6.97
CA ILE A 1310 17.47 18.82 -5.63
C ILE A 1310 18.13 19.76 -4.62
N ASP A 1311 17.46 20.88 -4.31
CA ASP A 1311 17.93 21.93 -3.41
C ASP A 1311 17.21 21.98 -2.05
N ASP A 1312 16.08 21.29 -1.87
CA ASP A 1312 15.30 21.26 -0.62
C ASP A 1312 15.00 19.79 -0.26
N VAL A 1313 15.56 19.31 0.86
CA VAL A 1313 15.33 17.95 1.38
C VAL A 1313 14.80 18.01 2.80
N ARG A 1314 13.76 17.23 3.07
CA ARG A 1314 13.12 17.09 4.39
C ARG A 1314 13.31 15.66 4.87
N ILE A 1315 13.96 15.49 6.00
CA ILE A 1315 14.11 14.20 6.67
C ILE A 1315 13.22 14.24 7.93
N PRO A 1316 12.25 13.32 8.09
CA PRO A 1316 11.52 13.17 9.34
C PRO A 1316 12.43 12.50 10.40
N ASP A 1317 12.47 13.02 11.62
CA ASP A 1317 13.37 12.52 12.68
C ASP A 1317 13.05 11.09 13.19
N GLU A 1318 11.97 10.46 12.72
CA GLU A 1318 11.57 9.09 13.11
C GLU A 1318 12.63 8.02 12.79
N GLU A 1319 13.56 8.29 11.87
CA GLU A 1319 14.65 7.37 11.52
C GLU A 1319 15.84 7.40 12.51
N GLN A 1320 16.01 8.44 13.35
CA GLN A 1320 17.21 8.58 14.21
C GLN A 1320 17.12 7.88 15.58
N ASN A 1321 15.92 7.55 16.07
CA ASN A 1321 15.74 6.86 17.36
C ASN A 1321 15.87 5.32 17.28
N MET A 1322 16.28 4.78 16.14
CA MET A 1322 16.49 3.33 15.93
C MET A 1322 17.98 2.93 15.77
N GLY A 1323 18.92 3.83 16.09
CA GLY A 1323 20.35 3.58 16.04
C GLY A 1323 20.94 3.03 17.35
N TYR A 1324 21.05 1.70 17.44
CA TYR A 1324 21.75 0.86 18.45
C TYR A 1324 21.24 0.88 19.91
#